data_AF-A0A0H1AK46-F1
#
_entry.id   AF-A0A0H1AK46-F1
#
_cell.length_a   1.000
_cell.length_b   1.000
_cell.length_c   1.000
_cell.angle_alpha   90.00
_cell.angle_beta   90.00
_cell.angle_gamma   90.00
#
_symmetry.space_group_name_H-M   'P 1'
#
loop_
_entity.id
_entity.type
_entity.pdbx_description
1 polymer ?
#
loop_
_entity_poly.entity_id
_entity_poly.type
_entity_poly.pdbx_seq_one_letter_code
_entity_poly.pdbx_strand_id
1 'polypeptide(L)'
;MSAPTAPFAGFWQAGFEGADHVNGSAQALCMNSATGHLADPAGDYRRMARLGLRCARESAGWRSIERAGDGRYDFDGVGLRARAARAHGIQLLWTFFHYGMPQGLDIFSPTFVARFADYAHALARFLVPYHMDGEVPVYTPVNEISFLAWAVCETGLMHPHRGDRPHDGHALKMQLVRAAIAATDAIHAADPRARILSVDPLIHVVADTPERADDAQREAGFQYHAWDMLAGRLEPQPGGSMRHLDIVGINYYPHNQWIVGSRDTLRWPDDPRRRPLSALLLDVHARYGRPMAISETSHTDAQRGPWLADVCAEVALARDGGARVDGICLYPALDRPDWEQPAHWHRSGLWHVQPGTLERRLDADYAQALARAQHTMRRADRPPSVHFGTTMKTLIVFSHLRWGFVYQRPQHLLGRLAAHWDILFVEEPVPGDPGLHVTTPAPGVTVLQPRTRAEGHGFADSQFEPVGALLRAYLAGHDVGRYGVWLYTPMALPLLAGLAPEVVVYDCMDELSAFKDAPPQLLRRETTLLDIASVVFTGGPSLYDAKRTASPNVHALPSSVDAAHFAPREAGAVAERLFAGIAHPRLGYYGVIDERLDLDLLAGLADARPDWQVCLVGPVVKIDPASLPQRANLHYLPQQAYEDLPEVLAAWDVCLMPFARNEATRFISPTKTLEYMGAGKPVVSTEIADVRRLYADGVALATGTDAFVAACEAALGESGPQREARQAAQRRLVARTSWDAAAETVAREIGAALAHGLRPRAKAYLAGRQVVPLAASERAGARAAPVDCLIVGAGPTGLSAALHYGAGSLLVEANDRVGGWCRSIEDHGFVFDYAGHIMFSNDADVLALYEKLLGDNLHWQDREAWIYSKGVHTRYPFQSALYGLPTDVLKECLVGAIEARFGAIDGSGEQATPRSCDARAARLEDCCADGVVPADPAGDVKDHAGTAVALSKRRAPRNFEAFIYEVWGAGVARHFAVPYNLKLWTVPLREMETSWLGGRVPLPDLEEMIDGALRPVARPVGPNARFGYPRHGGFQALMDGFLPHLEGELLTSTRMTALHPESRVAEFSDGRQRSYRALVSTLPLPELVRLIGDEAPEEIRAAAAALRHVSVRCVNLGIGRAGLTDKHWIYYPEDTVFHRIFVQGNASPHNNPPGGFGLTCEITYSPTKPLPCDDAGLVARCIAECRQVGMLRDDDPVLTANVVDMPYAYVIYDHARAASVATIRQWLAARGIVLAGRYSEWEYYNSDHAFLAGKRAAQALRQARVAGVGSA
;
A
#
# COMPACT_ATOMS: atom_id res chain seq x y z
N MET A 1 -13.17 27.22 -42.16
CA MET A 1 -12.93 25.92 -42.82
C MET A 1 -13.41 24.84 -41.86
N SER A 2 -14.43 24.06 -42.23
CA SER A 2 -14.91 22.94 -41.41
C SER A 2 -13.77 21.93 -41.20
N ALA A 3 -13.65 21.38 -40.00
CA ALA A 3 -12.68 20.30 -39.73
C ALA A 3 -12.84 19.19 -40.79
N PRO A 4 -11.75 18.65 -41.37
CA PRO A 4 -11.86 17.57 -42.33
C PRO A 4 -12.46 16.36 -41.64
N THR A 5 -13.61 15.89 -42.16
CA THR A 5 -14.26 14.64 -41.75
C THR A 5 -13.27 13.47 -41.88
N ALA A 6 -13.21 12.61 -40.86
CA ALA A 6 -12.38 11.41 -40.87
C ALA A 6 -12.75 10.52 -42.07
N PRO A 7 -11.77 9.94 -42.79
CA PRO A 7 -12.04 9.18 -44.01
C PRO A 7 -12.70 7.81 -43.75
N PHE A 8 -12.59 7.29 -42.53
CA PHE A 8 -13.10 5.98 -42.15
C PHE A 8 -14.22 6.09 -41.10
N ALA A 9 -15.25 5.25 -41.22
CA ALA A 9 -16.37 5.14 -40.28
C ALA A 9 -15.97 4.56 -38.92
N GLY A 10 -14.77 3.97 -38.83
CA GLY A 10 -14.15 3.49 -37.61
C GLY A 10 -12.64 3.33 -37.79
N PHE A 11 -11.90 3.51 -36.70
CA PHE A 11 -10.45 3.33 -36.65
C PHE A 11 -10.05 1.87 -36.94
N TRP A 12 -10.86 0.93 -36.46
CA TRP A 12 -10.61 -0.51 -36.62
C TRP A 12 -11.32 -1.06 -37.85
N GLN A 13 -10.52 -1.67 -38.73
CA GLN A 13 -10.94 -2.18 -40.01
C GLN A 13 -10.64 -3.68 -40.08
N ALA A 14 -11.39 -4.42 -40.89
CA ALA A 14 -11.08 -5.80 -41.23
C ALA A 14 -10.91 -5.92 -42.73
N GLY A 15 -9.91 -6.65 -43.20
CA GLY A 15 -9.69 -6.82 -44.63
C GLY A 15 -9.93 -8.25 -45.06
N PHE A 16 -10.58 -8.45 -46.20
CA PHE A 16 -10.79 -9.77 -46.76
C PHE A 16 -9.76 -10.06 -47.85
N GLU A 17 -9.25 -11.29 -47.87
CA GLU A 17 -8.33 -11.71 -48.92
C GLU A 17 -9.06 -11.79 -50.26
N GLY A 18 -8.71 -10.86 -51.13
CA GLY A 18 -9.46 -10.57 -52.35
C GLY A 18 -8.65 -10.73 -53.63
N ALA A 19 -7.46 -11.33 -53.58
CA ALA A 19 -6.68 -11.62 -54.77
C ALA A 19 -7.48 -12.49 -55.76
N ASP A 20 -7.48 -12.07 -57.03
CA ASP A 20 -8.17 -12.77 -58.12
C ASP A 20 -7.29 -12.95 -59.36
N HIS A 21 -5.98 -12.90 -59.22
CA HIS A 21 -5.03 -13.16 -60.31
C HIS A 21 -5.01 -14.63 -60.74
N VAL A 22 -4.32 -14.89 -61.85
CA VAL A 22 -3.92 -16.24 -62.24
C VAL A 22 -2.55 -16.51 -61.65
N ASN A 23 -2.46 -17.50 -60.77
CA ASN A 23 -1.25 -17.82 -60.03
C ASN A 23 -0.16 -18.45 -60.93
N GLY A 24 1.03 -18.70 -60.39
CA GLY A 24 2.17 -19.28 -61.12
C GLY A 24 1.91 -20.65 -61.72
N SER A 25 0.99 -21.40 -61.10
CA SER A 25 0.49 -22.69 -61.56
C SER A 25 -0.63 -22.59 -62.61
N ALA A 26 -0.84 -21.40 -63.18
CA ALA A 26 -1.87 -21.08 -64.18
C ALA A 26 -3.32 -21.32 -63.69
N GLN A 27 -3.56 -21.30 -62.38
CA GLN A 27 -4.88 -21.41 -61.78
C GLN A 27 -5.46 -20.02 -61.52
N ALA A 28 -6.68 -19.79 -62.01
CA ALA A 28 -7.40 -18.56 -61.74
C ALA A 28 -7.92 -18.55 -60.29
N LEU A 29 -7.36 -17.66 -59.46
CA LEU A 29 -7.75 -17.53 -58.06
C LEU A 29 -9.02 -16.70 -57.90
N CYS A 30 -9.76 -16.99 -56.83
CA CYS A 30 -10.79 -16.11 -56.30
C CYS A 30 -10.85 -16.33 -54.78
N MET A 31 -10.02 -15.61 -54.05
CA MET A 31 -9.81 -15.90 -52.62
C MET A 31 -11.07 -15.65 -51.77
N ASN A 32 -11.86 -14.63 -52.11
CA ASN A 32 -13.18 -14.40 -51.50
C ASN A 32 -14.15 -15.58 -51.72
N SER A 33 -14.00 -16.36 -52.80
CA SER A 33 -14.76 -17.60 -52.98
C SER A 33 -14.18 -18.74 -52.15
N ALA A 34 -12.85 -18.87 -52.13
CA ALA A 34 -12.14 -19.94 -51.42
C ALA A 34 -12.39 -19.92 -49.90
N THR A 35 -12.57 -18.74 -49.31
CA THR A 35 -12.89 -18.56 -47.88
C THR A 35 -14.39 -18.63 -47.58
N GLY A 36 -15.24 -18.76 -48.60
CA GLY A 36 -16.69 -18.74 -48.46
C GLY A 36 -17.30 -17.35 -48.23
N HIS A 37 -16.49 -16.28 -48.31
CA HIS A 37 -16.96 -14.92 -48.08
C HIS A 37 -18.01 -14.47 -49.10
N LEU A 38 -17.84 -14.77 -50.40
CA LEU A 38 -18.84 -14.43 -51.42
C LEU A 38 -20.21 -15.11 -51.20
N ALA A 39 -20.23 -16.25 -50.49
CA ALA A 39 -21.45 -17.01 -50.25
C ALA A 39 -22.26 -16.49 -49.04
N ASP A 40 -21.60 -15.96 -48.00
CA ASP A 40 -22.24 -15.41 -46.79
C ASP A 40 -21.61 -14.07 -46.34
N PRO A 41 -21.62 -13.01 -47.19
CA PRO A 41 -21.03 -11.74 -46.81
C PRO A 41 -21.80 -11.07 -45.65
N ALA A 42 -23.13 -11.24 -45.60
CA ALA A 42 -23.96 -10.69 -44.53
C ALA A 42 -23.62 -11.31 -43.16
N GLY A 43 -23.40 -12.62 -43.10
CA GLY A 43 -22.95 -13.29 -41.87
C GLY A 43 -21.60 -12.76 -41.39
N ASP A 44 -20.65 -12.57 -42.30
CA ASP A 44 -19.30 -12.10 -41.97
C ASP A 44 -19.31 -10.62 -41.51
N TYR A 45 -20.03 -9.74 -42.21
CA TYR A 45 -20.19 -8.34 -41.78
C TYR A 45 -20.93 -8.22 -40.43
N ARG A 46 -21.91 -9.07 -40.16
CA ARG A 46 -22.57 -9.14 -38.86
C ARG A 46 -21.62 -9.60 -37.74
N ARG A 47 -20.74 -10.58 -38.01
CA ARG A 47 -19.70 -11.03 -37.06
C ARG A 47 -18.72 -9.90 -36.75
N MET A 48 -18.26 -9.19 -37.78
CA MET A 48 -17.43 -7.99 -37.65
C MET A 48 -18.10 -6.90 -36.81
N ALA A 49 -19.36 -6.60 -37.11
CA ALA A 49 -20.09 -5.54 -36.42
C ALA A 49 -20.22 -5.81 -34.90
N ARG A 50 -20.37 -7.09 -34.50
CA ARG A 50 -20.40 -7.50 -33.09
C ARG A 50 -19.09 -7.26 -32.34
N LEU A 51 -17.96 -7.24 -33.04
CA LEU A 51 -16.64 -6.93 -32.49
C LEU A 51 -16.26 -5.45 -32.63
N GLY A 52 -17.20 -4.57 -32.98
CA GLY A 52 -16.96 -3.14 -33.10
C GLY A 52 -16.20 -2.70 -34.35
N LEU A 53 -15.98 -3.61 -35.31
CA LEU A 53 -15.40 -3.29 -36.62
C LEU A 53 -16.49 -2.64 -37.49
N ARG A 54 -16.20 -1.47 -38.06
CA ARG A 54 -17.16 -0.67 -38.85
C ARG A 54 -16.69 -0.35 -40.28
N CYS A 55 -15.46 -0.74 -40.60
CA CYS A 55 -14.87 -0.62 -41.92
C CYS A 55 -14.42 -2.00 -42.38
N ALA A 56 -14.65 -2.32 -43.66
CA ALA A 56 -14.11 -3.51 -44.28
C ALA A 56 -13.35 -3.16 -45.56
N ARG A 57 -12.11 -3.66 -45.69
CA ARG A 57 -11.36 -3.57 -46.93
C ARG A 57 -11.72 -4.77 -47.81
N GLU A 58 -12.19 -4.47 -49.02
CA GLU A 58 -12.81 -5.43 -49.92
C GLU A 58 -12.27 -5.32 -51.34
N SER A 59 -12.21 -6.44 -52.05
CA SER A 59 -11.76 -6.48 -53.45
C SER A 59 -12.95 -6.58 -54.39
N ALA A 60 -12.99 -5.73 -55.41
CA ALA A 60 -13.98 -5.83 -56.47
C ALA A 60 -13.76 -7.09 -57.32
N GLY A 61 -12.50 -7.42 -57.62
CA GLY A 61 -12.10 -8.55 -58.45
C GLY A 61 -12.31 -8.30 -59.94
N TRP A 62 -11.47 -7.47 -60.56
CA TRP A 62 -11.64 -7.00 -61.94
C TRP A 62 -11.71 -8.16 -62.96
N ARG A 63 -10.86 -9.19 -62.83
CA ARG A 63 -10.92 -10.38 -63.71
C ARG A 63 -12.27 -11.09 -63.60
N SER A 64 -12.80 -11.17 -62.38
CA SER A 64 -14.04 -11.88 -62.10
C SER A 64 -15.29 -11.12 -62.59
N ILE A 65 -15.21 -9.79 -62.62
CA ILE A 65 -16.24 -8.86 -63.14
C ILE A 65 -16.25 -8.84 -64.67
N GLU A 66 -15.07 -8.82 -65.30
CA GLU A 66 -14.91 -8.72 -66.76
C GLU A 66 -14.37 -10.04 -67.35
N ARG A 67 -15.21 -11.08 -67.32
CA ARG A 67 -14.78 -12.46 -67.66
C ARG A 67 -14.37 -12.65 -69.12
N ALA A 68 -15.06 -11.98 -70.04
CA ALA A 68 -14.86 -12.14 -71.48
C ALA A 68 -13.78 -11.19 -72.06
N GLY A 69 -13.28 -10.24 -71.27
CA GLY A 69 -12.30 -9.23 -71.74
C GLY A 69 -12.84 -8.28 -72.82
N ASP A 70 -14.16 -8.17 -72.96
CA ASP A 70 -14.85 -7.39 -74.00
C ASP A 70 -15.36 -6.02 -73.52
N GLY A 71 -15.00 -5.59 -72.30
CA GLY A 71 -15.45 -4.34 -71.70
C GLY A 71 -16.85 -4.38 -71.10
N ARG A 72 -17.47 -5.57 -70.96
CA ARG A 72 -18.75 -5.73 -70.25
C ARG A 72 -18.52 -6.17 -68.81
N TYR A 73 -19.16 -5.47 -67.86
CA TYR A 73 -18.96 -5.66 -66.43
C TYR A 73 -20.18 -6.33 -65.77
N ASP A 74 -19.95 -7.42 -65.04
CA ASP A 74 -20.92 -8.03 -64.13
C ASP A 74 -20.65 -7.60 -62.67
N PHE A 75 -21.47 -6.69 -62.16
CA PHE A 75 -21.34 -6.15 -60.80
C PHE A 75 -22.23 -6.84 -59.76
N ASP A 76 -22.87 -7.97 -60.07
CA ASP A 76 -23.84 -8.59 -59.14
C ASP A 76 -23.22 -8.96 -57.80
N GLY A 77 -22.01 -9.55 -57.82
CA GLY A 77 -21.27 -9.91 -56.60
C GLY A 77 -20.79 -8.68 -55.79
N VAL A 78 -20.49 -7.56 -56.46
CA VAL A 78 -20.17 -6.29 -55.79
C VAL A 78 -21.44 -5.72 -55.14
N GLY A 79 -22.56 -5.70 -55.87
CA GLY A 79 -23.84 -5.21 -55.37
C GLY A 79 -24.37 -6.03 -54.19
N LEU A 80 -24.18 -7.36 -54.19
CA LEU A 80 -24.55 -8.23 -53.08
C LEU A 80 -23.82 -7.82 -51.79
N ARG A 81 -22.49 -7.66 -51.86
CA ARG A 81 -21.66 -7.25 -50.74
C ARG A 81 -21.96 -5.83 -50.27
N ALA A 82 -22.13 -4.90 -51.19
CA ALA A 82 -22.49 -3.52 -50.86
C ALA A 82 -23.82 -3.42 -50.10
N ARG A 83 -24.86 -4.18 -50.51
CA ARG A 83 -26.14 -4.27 -49.78
C ARG A 83 -25.98 -4.90 -48.41
N ALA A 84 -25.23 -5.98 -48.31
CA ALA A 84 -24.99 -6.68 -47.04
C ALA A 84 -24.23 -5.79 -46.04
N ALA A 85 -23.22 -5.05 -46.49
CA ALA A 85 -22.45 -4.13 -45.67
C ALA A 85 -23.33 -2.99 -45.13
N ARG A 86 -24.13 -2.37 -46.02
CA ARG A 86 -25.09 -1.33 -45.63
C ARG A 86 -26.10 -1.80 -44.59
N ALA A 87 -26.61 -3.03 -44.71
CA ALA A 87 -27.55 -3.61 -43.74
C ALA A 87 -26.96 -3.78 -42.34
N HIS A 88 -25.63 -3.82 -42.22
CA HIS A 88 -24.91 -3.97 -40.96
C HIS A 88 -24.08 -2.73 -40.56
N GLY A 89 -24.24 -1.61 -41.26
CA GLY A 89 -23.53 -0.37 -40.97
C GLY A 89 -22.01 -0.47 -41.15
N ILE A 90 -21.56 -1.23 -42.15
CA ILE A 90 -20.15 -1.39 -42.51
C ILE A 90 -19.82 -0.52 -43.73
N GLN A 91 -18.84 0.37 -43.60
CA GLN A 91 -18.25 1.09 -44.73
C GLN A 91 -17.30 0.16 -45.50
N LEU A 92 -17.44 0.07 -46.81
CA LEU A 92 -16.56 -0.73 -47.66
C LEU A 92 -15.47 0.15 -48.29
N LEU A 93 -14.22 -0.24 -48.08
CA LEU A 93 -13.03 0.34 -48.72
C LEU A 93 -12.68 -0.54 -49.91
N TRP A 94 -13.05 -0.14 -51.12
CA TRP A 94 -12.95 -1.01 -52.29
C TRP A 94 -11.59 -0.92 -52.98
N THR A 95 -10.93 -2.06 -53.12
CA THR A 95 -9.78 -2.28 -54.00
C THR A 95 -10.29 -2.66 -55.39
N PHE A 96 -9.99 -1.84 -56.40
CA PHE A 96 -10.50 -2.04 -57.75
C PHE A 96 -9.67 -3.05 -58.53
N PHE A 97 -8.34 -2.98 -58.39
CA PHE A 97 -7.40 -3.92 -58.99
C PHE A 97 -6.56 -4.61 -57.91
N HIS A 98 -6.89 -5.86 -57.63
CA HIS A 98 -6.18 -6.75 -56.70
C HIS A 98 -5.47 -7.87 -57.46
N TYR A 99 -4.53 -7.45 -58.32
CA TYR A 99 -3.65 -8.26 -59.18
C TYR A 99 -4.33 -8.99 -60.36
N GLY A 100 -5.64 -9.29 -60.31
CA GLY A 100 -6.34 -9.95 -61.41
C GLY A 100 -6.78 -9.03 -62.54
N MET A 101 -6.47 -9.42 -63.79
CA MET A 101 -6.85 -8.69 -65.01
C MET A 101 -7.74 -9.56 -65.92
N PRO A 102 -8.59 -8.94 -66.76
CA PRO A 102 -9.40 -9.64 -67.75
C PRO A 102 -8.55 -10.48 -68.73
N GLN A 103 -9.14 -11.55 -69.25
CA GLN A 103 -8.46 -12.42 -70.21
C GLN A 103 -8.03 -11.63 -71.46
N GLY A 104 -6.77 -11.82 -71.88
CA GLY A 104 -6.22 -11.19 -73.09
C GLY A 104 -5.71 -9.76 -72.93
N LEU A 105 -5.78 -9.18 -71.72
CA LEU A 105 -5.17 -7.88 -71.43
C LEU A 105 -3.75 -8.06 -70.88
N ASP A 106 -2.77 -7.46 -71.55
CA ASP A 106 -1.37 -7.42 -71.09
C ASP A 106 -1.10 -6.15 -70.26
N ILE A 107 -0.54 -6.31 -69.06
CA ILE A 107 -0.22 -5.23 -68.14
C ILE A 107 0.83 -4.25 -68.68
N PHE A 108 1.69 -4.71 -69.59
CA PHE A 108 2.68 -3.85 -70.26
C PHE A 108 2.08 -3.07 -71.44
N SER A 109 0.88 -3.42 -71.90
CA SER A 109 0.25 -2.76 -73.03
C SER A 109 -0.18 -1.33 -72.68
N PRO A 110 0.00 -0.34 -73.58
CA PRO A 110 -0.58 0.99 -73.40
C PRO A 110 -2.11 1.00 -73.22
N THR A 111 -2.81 0.00 -73.79
CA THR A 111 -4.27 -0.12 -73.68
C THR A 111 -4.73 -0.48 -72.26
N PHE A 112 -3.84 -1.03 -71.43
CA PHE A 112 -4.13 -1.39 -70.03
C PHE A 112 -4.64 -0.18 -69.23
N VAL A 113 -3.95 0.95 -69.33
CA VAL A 113 -4.28 2.18 -68.57
C VAL A 113 -5.69 2.67 -68.89
N ALA A 114 -6.02 2.76 -70.19
CA ALA A 114 -7.33 3.23 -70.63
C ALA A 114 -8.44 2.25 -70.21
N ARG A 115 -8.23 0.94 -70.43
CA ARG A 115 -9.21 -0.10 -70.05
C ARG A 115 -9.46 -0.16 -68.55
N PHE A 116 -8.41 0.02 -67.75
CA PHE A 116 -8.54 0.07 -66.31
C PHE A 116 -9.29 1.33 -65.84
N ALA A 117 -9.02 2.49 -66.45
CA ALA A 117 -9.74 3.72 -66.16
C ALA A 117 -11.24 3.63 -66.49
N ASP A 118 -11.60 3.02 -67.63
CA ASP A 118 -13.00 2.78 -68.01
C ASP A 118 -13.73 1.89 -67.00
N TYR A 119 -13.08 0.81 -66.56
CA TYR A 119 -13.60 -0.07 -65.52
C TYR A 119 -13.74 0.66 -64.18
N ALA A 120 -12.73 1.43 -63.77
CA ALA A 120 -12.77 2.19 -62.53
C ALA A 120 -13.91 3.23 -62.53
N HIS A 121 -14.13 3.92 -63.65
CA HIS A 121 -15.27 4.82 -63.80
C HIS A 121 -16.60 4.08 -63.64
N ALA A 122 -16.78 2.96 -64.35
CA ALA A 122 -18.00 2.19 -64.34
C ALA A 122 -18.32 1.63 -62.94
N LEU A 123 -17.32 1.09 -62.25
CA LEU A 123 -17.46 0.54 -60.91
C LEU A 123 -17.74 1.63 -59.87
N ALA A 124 -17.01 2.75 -59.88
CA ALA A 124 -17.25 3.86 -58.97
C ALA A 124 -18.68 4.41 -59.14
N ARG A 125 -19.13 4.59 -60.40
CA ARG A 125 -20.50 5.03 -60.70
C ARG A 125 -21.56 4.03 -60.23
N PHE A 126 -21.29 2.73 -60.35
CA PHE A 126 -22.17 1.68 -59.85
C PHE A 126 -22.31 1.70 -58.32
N LEU A 127 -21.24 2.05 -57.59
CA LEU A 127 -21.20 2.06 -56.13
C LEU A 127 -21.91 3.26 -55.49
N VAL A 128 -22.06 4.38 -56.21
CA VAL A 128 -22.68 5.63 -55.70
C VAL A 128 -23.97 5.42 -54.89
N PRO A 129 -24.95 4.61 -55.34
CA PRO A 129 -26.22 4.43 -54.61
C PRO A 129 -26.12 3.61 -53.32
N TYR A 130 -24.99 2.94 -53.10
CA TYR A 130 -24.79 2.03 -51.97
C TYR A 130 -24.11 2.68 -50.76
N HIS A 131 -23.49 3.84 -50.92
CA HIS A 131 -22.91 4.59 -49.80
C HIS A 131 -23.99 5.00 -48.80
N MET A 132 -23.66 4.96 -47.52
CA MET A 132 -24.52 5.42 -46.43
C MET A 132 -24.56 6.97 -46.39
N ASP A 133 -25.61 7.53 -45.78
CA ASP A 133 -25.75 8.98 -45.66
C ASP A 133 -24.58 9.56 -44.84
N GLY A 134 -23.89 10.56 -45.39
CA GLY A 134 -22.71 11.17 -44.77
C GLY A 134 -21.41 10.35 -44.91
N GLU A 135 -21.44 9.19 -45.56
CA GLU A 135 -20.25 8.38 -45.84
C GLU A 135 -19.38 9.04 -46.92
N VAL A 136 -18.07 9.04 -46.67
CA VAL A 136 -17.05 9.40 -47.66
C VAL A 136 -16.57 8.10 -48.33
N PRO A 137 -16.75 7.92 -49.66
CA PRO A 137 -16.25 6.74 -50.35
C PRO A 137 -14.73 6.68 -50.32
N VAL A 138 -14.16 5.50 -50.06
CA VAL A 138 -12.70 5.30 -50.10
C VAL A 138 -12.38 4.15 -51.05
N TYR A 139 -11.46 4.41 -51.97
CA TYR A 139 -11.07 3.47 -53.01
C TYR A 139 -9.56 3.29 -53.09
N THR A 140 -9.12 2.06 -53.32
CA THR A 140 -7.75 1.73 -53.71
C THR A 140 -7.77 1.36 -55.20
N PRO A 141 -7.32 2.25 -56.10
CA PRO A 141 -7.31 1.96 -57.52
C PRO A 141 -6.47 0.71 -57.82
N VAL A 142 -5.19 0.73 -57.46
CA VAL A 142 -4.26 -0.40 -57.66
C VAL A 142 -3.69 -0.81 -56.30
N ASN A 143 -3.82 -2.08 -55.94
CA ASN A 143 -3.20 -2.60 -54.72
C ASN A 143 -1.69 -2.79 -54.88
N GLU A 144 -0.91 -2.37 -53.88
CA GLU A 144 0.53 -2.60 -53.75
C GLU A 144 1.32 -2.53 -55.06
N ILE A 145 1.41 -1.33 -55.64
CA ILE A 145 2.08 -1.11 -56.93
C ILE A 145 3.51 -1.66 -56.91
N SER A 146 4.26 -1.48 -55.82
CA SER A 146 5.63 -1.96 -55.71
C SER A 146 5.70 -3.48 -55.58
N PHE A 147 4.81 -4.09 -54.79
CA PHE A 147 4.73 -5.55 -54.70
C PHE A 147 4.35 -6.17 -56.04
N LEU A 148 3.33 -5.65 -56.72
CA LEU A 148 2.87 -6.21 -58.00
C LEU A 148 3.96 -6.12 -59.08
N ALA A 149 4.68 -4.99 -59.15
CA ALA A 149 5.79 -4.83 -60.09
C ALA A 149 6.90 -5.86 -59.82
N TRP A 150 7.25 -6.09 -58.55
CA TRP A 150 8.21 -7.11 -58.15
C TRP A 150 7.70 -8.53 -58.45
N ALA A 151 6.46 -8.85 -58.06
CA ALA A 151 5.86 -10.16 -58.25
C ALA A 151 5.80 -10.56 -59.73
N VAL A 152 5.48 -9.62 -60.63
CA VAL A 152 5.45 -9.86 -62.07
C VAL A 152 6.85 -9.99 -62.68
N CYS A 153 7.78 -9.10 -62.31
CA CYS A 153 9.07 -9.00 -63.00
C CYS A 153 10.17 -9.90 -62.43
N GLU A 154 10.09 -10.29 -61.15
CA GLU A 154 11.14 -11.03 -60.44
C GLU A 154 10.68 -12.38 -59.86
N THR A 155 9.37 -12.68 -59.87
CA THR A 155 8.84 -13.93 -59.29
C THR A 155 7.96 -14.72 -60.26
N GLY A 156 7.69 -15.98 -59.92
CA GLY A 156 6.73 -16.82 -60.65
C GLY A 156 5.29 -16.72 -60.16
N LEU A 157 4.93 -15.76 -59.30
CA LEU A 157 3.61 -15.72 -58.64
C LEU A 157 2.45 -15.32 -59.58
N MET A 158 2.72 -14.63 -60.68
CA MET A 158 1.71 -13.96 -61.51
C MET A 158 1.75 -14.44 -62.96
N HIS A 159 0.87 -15.36 -63.36
CA HIS A 159 0.81 -15.86 -64.74
C HIS A 159 0.27 -14.79 -65.72
N PRO A 160 0.80 -14.66 -66.95
CA PRO A 160 1.79 -15.54 -67.62
C PRO A 160 3.26 -15.24 -67.34
N HIS A 161 3.54 -14.31 -66.43
CA HIS A 161 4.90 -13.86 -66.15
C HIS A 161 5.64 -14.87 -65.25
N ARG A 162 6.95 -15.03 -65.49
CA ARG A 162 7.79 -16.03 -64.82
C ARG A 162 8.94 -15.42 -64.01
N GLY A 163 8.94 -14.09 -63.84
CA GLY A 163 10.01 -13.39 -63.13
C GLY A 163 11.31 -13.28 -63.92
N ASP A 164 11.25 -13.40 -65.24
CA ASP A 164 12.38 -13.41 -66.16
C ASP A 164 12.72 -12.03 -66.75
N ARG A 165 12.10 -10.96 -66.22
CA ARG A 165 12.24 -9.58 -66.70
C ARG A 165 12.60 -8.59 -65.59
N PRO A 166 13.66 -8.83 -64.78
CA PRO A 166 14.00 -7.99 -63.62
C PRO A 166 14.30 -6.53 -63.99
N HIS A 167 14.84 -6.28 -65.19
CA HIS A 167 15.13 -4.94 -65.68
C HIS A 167 13.87 -4.11 -65.99
N ASP A 168 12.70 -4.76 -66.16
CA ASP A 168 11.45 -4.11 -66.50
C ASP A 168 10.62 -3.71 -65.27
N GLY A 169 11.06 -4.04 -64.05
CA GLY A 169 10.34 -3.73 -62.80
C GLY A 169 10.04 -2.23 -62.65
N HIS A 170 11.00 -1.36 -62.98
CA HIS A 170 10.79 0.09 -62.95
C HIS A 170 9.76 0.56 -64.00
N ALA A 171 9.84 0.02 -65.22
CA ALA A 171 8.92 0.38 -66.30
C ALA A 171 7.48 -0.06 -65.98
N LEU A 172 7.31 -1.27 -65.43
CA LEU A 172 6.02 -1.76 -64.98
C LEU A 172 5.46 -0.94 -63.81
N LYS A 173 6.29 -0.59 -62.82
CA LYS A 173 5.91 0.30 -61.73
C LYS A 173 5.38 1.63 -62.27
N MET A 174 6.06 2.22 -63.24
CA MET A 174 5.62 3.46 -63.89
C MET A 174 4.29 3.30 -64.66
N GLN A 175 4.08 2.17 -65.33
CA GLN A 175 2.82 1.85 -66.01
C GLN A 175 1.65 1.69 -65.02
N LEU A 176 1.88 1.03 -63.88
CA LEU A 176 0.90 0.89 -62.80
C LEU A 176 0.56 2.23 -62.15
N VAL A 177 1.54 3.11 -61.96
CA VAL A 177 1.29 4.49 -61.49
C VAL A 177 0.44 5.27 -62.49
N ARG A 178 0.69 5.16 -63.80
CA ARG A 178 -0.17 5.77 -64.84
C ARG A 178 -1.60 5.25 -64.76
N ALA A 179 -1.76 3.93 -64.56
CA ALA A 179 -3.07 3.31 -64.39
C ALA A 179 -3.79 3.81 -63.12
N ALA A 180 -3.08 3.93 -61.99
CA ALA A 180 -3.62 4.45 -60.75
C ALA A 180 -4.04 5.92 -60.86
N ILE A 181 -3.26 6.75 -61.55
CA ILE A 181 -3.58 8.17 -61.84
C ILE A 181 -4.83 8.26 -62.71
N ALA A 182 -4.86 7.56 -63.84
CA ALA A 182 -6.00 7.58 -64.76
C ALA A 182 -7.29 7.06 -64.09
N ALA A 183 -7.19 5.99 -63.31
CA ALA A 183 -8.31 5.47 -62.53
C ALA A 183 -8.77 6.44 -61.43
N THR A 184 -7.84 7.12 -60.75
CA THR A 184 -8.18 8.16 -59.76
C THR A 184 -8.99 9.30 -60.40
N ASP A 185 -8.56 9.79 -61.55
CA ASP A 185 -9.28 10.84 -62.27
C ASP A 185 -10.66 10.35 -62.74
N ALA A 186 -10.75 9.11 -63.21
CA ALA A 186 -11.98 8.47 -63.63
C ALA A 186 -12.97 8.23 -62.47
N ILE A 187 -12.46 7.88 -61.29
CA ILE A 187 -13.19 7.73 -60.03
C ILE A 187 -13.76 9.08 -59.59
N HIS A 188 -12.93 10.13 -59.53
CA HIS A 188 -13.41 11.47 -59.14
C HIS A 188 -14.43 12.04 -60.13
N ALA A 189 -14.34 11.69 -61.41
CA ALA A 189 -15.35 12.04 -62.40
C ALA A 189 -16.69 11.32 -62.15
N ALA A 190 -16.68 10.13 -61.56
CA ALA A 190 -17.90 9.39 -61.19
C ALA A 190 -18.47 9.82 -59.83
N ASP A 191 -17.61 10.01 -58.82
CA ASP A 191 -17.96 10.52 -57.49
C ASP A 191 -16.87 11.48 -56.97
N PRO A 192 -17.11 12.80 -56.99
CA PRO A 192 -16.12 13.78 -56.54
C PRO A 192 -15.88 13.78 -55.03
N ARG A 193 -16.67 13.01 -54.25
CA ARG A 193 -16.46 12.85 -52.80
C ARG A 193 -15.41 11.79 -52.48
N ALA A 194 -15.05 10.94 -53.44
CA ALA A 194 -14.18 9.80 -53.23
C ALA A 194 -12.80 10.22 -52.71
N ARG A 195 -12.24 9.40 -51.82
CA ARG A 195 -10.90 9.50 -51.28
C ARG A 195 -10.07 8.31 -51.76
N ILE A 196 -8.78 8.53 -51.95
CA ILE A 196 -7.88 7.53 -52.56
C ILE A 196 -6.92 6.98 -51.52
N LEU A 197 -7.02 5.67 -51.26
CA LEU A 197 -6.12 4.92 -50.39
C LEU A 197 -5.05 4.22 -51.24
N SER A 198 -3.82 4.75 -51.22
CA SER A 198 -2.69 4.24 -52.00
C SER A 198 -1.86 3.29 -51.14
N VAL A 199 -2.07 1.98 -51.33
CA VAL A 199 -1.48 0.92 -50.51
C VAL A 199 -0.15 0.44 -51.09
N ASP A 200 0.90 0.33 -50.26
CA ASP A 200 2.17 -0.34 -50.58
C ASP A 200 2.87 -0.82 -49.27
N PRO A 201 3.84 -1.75 -49.31
CA PRO A 201 4.50 -2.25 -48.12
C PRO A 201 5.54 -1.25 -47.59
N LEU A 202 5.56 -1.10 -46.26
CA LEU A 202 6.58 -0.31 -45.56
C LEU A 202 7.66 -1.23 -45.02
N ILE A 203 8.92 -0.99 -45.36
CA ILE A 203 10.02 -1.94 -45.16
C ILE A 203 11.24 -1.30 -44.50
N HIS A 204 12.09 -2.12 -43.88
CA HIS A 204 13.40 -1.72 -43.40
C HIS A 204 14.46 -2.76 -43.77
N VAL A 205 15.51 -2.33 -44.46
CA VAL A 205 16.58 -3.20 -44.92
C VAL A 205 17.87 -2.84 -44.21
N VAL A 206 18.58 -3.83 -43.68
CA VAL A 206 19.87 -3.67 -43.00
C VAL A 206 21.00 -4.36 -43.75
N ALA A 207 22.23 -3.91 -43.54
CA ALA A 207 23.42 -4.57 -44.05
C ALA A 207 24.02 -5.52 -43.00
N ASP A 208 24.49 -6.68 -43.45
CA ASP A 208 25.28 -7.62 -42.66
C ASP A 208 26.76 -7.21 -42.54
N THR A 209 27.26 -6.46 -43.52
CA THR A 209 28.61 -5.88 -43.52
C THR A 209 28.62 -4.39 -43.89
N PRO A 210 29.62 -3.61 -43.44
CA PRO A 210 29.70 -2.18 -43.77
C PRO A 210 29.73 -1.88 -45.27
N GLU A 211 30.28 -2.76 -46.09
CA GLU A 211 30.38 -2.59 -47.55
C GLU A 211 29.02 -2.63 -48.26
N ARG A 212 28.02 -3.23 -47.61
CA ARG A 212 26.65 -3.37 -48.13
C ARG A 212 25.68 -2.31 -47.62
N ALA A 213 26.16 -1.32 -46.86
CA ALA A 213 25.32 -0.25 -46.31
C ALA A 213 24.59 0.54 -47.41
N ASP A 214 25.28 0.90 -48.49
CA ASP A 214 24.70 1.62 -49.63
C ASP A 214 23.65 0.79 -50.38
N ASP A 215 23.83 -0.53 -50.44
CA ASP A 215 22.89 -1.46 -51.05
C ASP A 215 21.60 -1.55 -50.22
N ALA A 216 21.73 -1.69 -48.90
CA ALA A 216 20.60 -1.71 -47.99
C ALA A 216 19.80 -0.40 -48.04
N GLN A 217 20.50 0.75 -48.06
CA GLN A 217 19.85 2.06 -48.17
C GLN A 217 19.12 2.24 -49.51
N ARG A 218 19.71 1.77 -50.62
CA ARG A 218 19.10 1.82 -51.95
C ARG A 218 17.85 0.95 -52.03
N GLU A 219 17.91 -0.29 -51.55
CA GLU A 219 16.77 -1.21 -51.53
C GLU A 219 15.63 -0.66 -50.64
N ALA A 220 15.96 -0.15 -49.45
CA ALA A 220 14.99 0.52 -48.59
C ALA A 220 14.36 1.74 -49.27
N GLY A 221 15.09 2.49 -50.11
CA GLY A 221 14.55 3.64 -50.84
C GLY A 221 13.43 3.30 -51.83
N PHE A 222 13.42 2.09 -52.38
CA PHE A 222 12.45 1.67 -53.40
C PHE A 222 11.01 1.60 -52.91
N GLN A 223 10.80 1.50 -51.60
CA GLN A 223 9.47 1.50 -50.98
C GLN A 223 8.70 2.81 -51.22
N TYR A 224 9.42 3.93 -51.36
CA TYR A 224 8.81 5.25 -51.57
C TYR A 224 8.50 5.55 -53.04
N HIS A 225 9.04 4.78 -54.00
CA HIS A 225 8.97 5.12 -55.42
C HIS A 225 7.53 5.30 -55.93
N ALA A 226 6.62 4.36 -55.61
CA ALA A 226 5.25 4.44 -56.08
C ALA A 226 4.52 5.67 -55.51
N TRP A 227 4.63 5.90 -54.20
CA TRP A 227 4.06 7.08 -53.55
C TRP A 227 4.69 8.38 -54.04
N ASP A 228 6.00 8.43 -54.25
CA ASP A 228 6.67 9.62 -54.78
C ASP A 228 6.25 9.93 -56.21
N MET A 229 6.09 8.90 -57.06
CA MET A 229 5.57 9.10 -58.43
C MET A 229 4.10 9.54 -58.41
N LEU A 230 3.25 8.95 -57.57
CA LEU A 230 1.87 9.40 -57.38
C LEU A 230 1.80 10.84 -56.88
N ALA A 231 2.69 11.23 -55.95
CA ALA A 231 2.79 12.57 -55.40
C ALA A 231 3.39 13.60 -56.37
N GLY A 232 3.99 13.17 -57.49
CA GLY A 232 4.70 14.03 -58.45
C GLY A 232 6.08 14.47 -57.99
N ARG A 233 6.70 13.74 -57.05
CA ARG A 233 8.04 14.00 -56.49
C ARG A 233 9.16 13.24 -57.20
N LEU A 234 8.82 12.12 -57.84
CA LEU A 234 9.74 11.29 -58.60
C LEU A 234 9.13 11.04 -59.99
N GLU A 235 9.91 11.19 -61.04
CA GLU A 235 9.51 11.02 -62.45
C GLU A 235 8.26 11.85 -62.88
N PRO A 236 8.39 12.93 -63.65
CA PRO A 236 7.25 13.77 -64.03
C PRO A 236 6.32 13.11 -65.08
N GLN A 237 6.80 12.08 -65.80
CA GLN A 237 6.12 11.52 -66.98
C GLN A 237 4.73 10.91 -66.70
N PRO A 238 4.45 10.26 -65.55
CA PRO A 238 3.13 9.73 -65.24
C PRO A 238 2.08 10.81 -64.91
N GLY A 239 2.49 12.07 -64.68
CA GLY A 239 1.57 13.16 -64.35
C GLY A 239 1.07 13.17 -62.90
N GLY A 240 1.82 12.57 -61.99
CA GLY A 240 1.48 12.52 -60.57
C GLY A 240 1.40 13.91 -59.91
N SER A 241 0.65 13.99 -58.82
CA SER A 241 0.54 15.17 -57.97
C SER A 241 -0.03 14.74 -56.62
N MET A 242 0.11 15.57 -55.59
CA MET A 242 -0.43 15.28 -54.26
C MET A 242 -1.96 15.00 -54.25
N ARG A 243 -2.72 15.31 -55.31
CA ARG A 243 -4.14 14.89 -55.44
C ARG A 243 -4.32 13.38 -55.61
N HIS A 244 -3.32 12.69 -56.15
CA HIS A 244 -3.32 11.25 -56.39
C HIS A 244 -2.73 10.45 -55.22
N LEU A 245 -2.06 11.13 -54.27
CA LEU A 245 -1.62 10.55 -52.99
C LEU A 245 -2.39 11.23 -51.85
N ASP A 246 -3.60 10.75 -51.64
CA ASP A 246 -4.57 11.33 -50.70
C ASP A 246 -4.44 10.70 -49.29
N ILE A 247 -4.58 9.38 -49.18
CA ILE A 247 -4.35 8.60 -47.96
C ILE A 247 -3.25 7.56 -48.25
N VAL A 248 -2.24 7.49 -47.38
CA VAL A 248 -1.15 6.51 -47.50
C VAL A 248 -1.55 5.21 -46.80
N GLY A 249 -1.67 4.13 -47.56
CA GLY A 249 -1.96 2.81 -47.04
C GLY A 249 -0.69 1.99 -46.82
N ILE A 250 -0.51 1.45 -45.63
CA ILE A 250 0.74 0.80 -45.21
C ILE A 250 0.48 -0.68 -44.92
N ASN A 251 1.13 -1.55 -45.67
CA ASN A 251 1.15 -2.97 -45.37
C ASN A 251 2.38 -3.28 -44.52
N TYR A 252 2.15 -3.86 -43.34
CA TYR A 252 3.19 -4.09 -42.36
C TYR A 252 3.00 -5.41 -41.61
N TYR A 253 3.96 -6.30 -41.76
CA TYR A 253 4.01 -7.64 -41.22
C TYR A 253 5.37 -7.88 -40.54
N PRO A 254 5.51 -8.96 -39.74
CA PRO A 254 6.77 -9.25 -39.05
C PRO A 254 7.98 -9.36 -39.98
N HIS A 255 7.76 -9.80 -41.21
CA HIS A 255 8.79 -10.02 -42.23
C HIS A 255 9.14 -8.79 -43.08
N ASN A 256 8.55 -7.62 -42.81
CA ASN A 256 8.86 -6.37 -43.54
C ASN A 256 10.27 -5.81 -43.27
N GLN A 257 11.08 -6.48 -42.45
CA GLN A 257 12.45 -6.07 -42.19
C GLN A 257 13.42 -7.23 -42.41
N TRP A 258 14.47 -7.03 -43.19
CA TRP A 258 15.40 -8.09 -43.60
C TRP A 258 16.83 -7.60 -43.87
N ILE A 259 17.74 -8.55 -44.06
CA ILE A 259 19.14 -8.32 -44.42
C ILE A 259 19.28 -8.25 -45.94
N VAL A 260 19.90 -7.18 -46.46
CA VAL A 260 20.15 -7.00 -47.89
C VAL A 260 20.93 -8.18 -48.48
N GLY A 261 20.56 -8.61 -49.69
CA GLY A 261 21.19 -9.74 -50.37
C GLY A 261 20.64 -11.11 -49.94
N SER A 262 20.81 -11.53 -48.68
CA SER A 262 20.29 -12.84 -48.24
C SER A 262 18.77 -12.87 -48.13
N ARG A 263 18.16 -11.70 -47.88
CA ARG A 263 16.72 -11.52 -47.62
C ARG A 263 16.24 -12.30 -46.39
N ASP A 264 17.14 -12.67 -45.48
CA ASP A 264 16.76 -13.24 -44.19
C ASP A 264 16.02 -12.19 -43.37
N THR A 265 14.81 -12.54 -42.93
CA THR A 265 13.96 -11.65 -42.13
C THR A 265 14.55 -11.46 -40.73
N LEU A 266 14.57 -10.21 -40.26
CA LEU A 266 14.94 -9.89 -38.88
C LEU A 266 13.88 -10.44 -37.92
N ARG A 267 14.29 -11.20 -36.90
CA ARG A 267 13.35 -11.87 -36.00
C ARG A 267 12.58 -10.86 -35.14
N TRP A 268 11.26 -10.93 -35.14
CA TRP A 268 10.42 -10.20 -34.18
C TRP A 268 10.21 -11.03 -32.88
N PRO A 269 10.18 -10.42 -31.68
CA PRO A 269 10.43 -8.99 -31.42
C PRO A 269 11.91 -8.65 -31.15
N ASP A 270 12.77 -9.65 -30.93
CA ASP A 270 14.04 -9.47 -30.20
C ASP A 270 15.27 -9.08 -31.04
N ASP A 271 15.17 -8.98 -32.37
CA ASP A 271 16.34 -8.63 -33.19
C ASP A 271 16.67 -7.13 -33.06
N PRO A 272 17.83 -6.76 -32.46
CA PRO A 272 18.16 -5.37 -32.14
C PRO A 272 18.40 -4.50 -33.37
N ARG A 273 18.48 -5.09 -34.57
CA ARG A 273 18.63 -4.37 -35.84
C ARG A 273 17.30 -3.90 -36.41
N ARG A 274 16.17 -4.33 -35.85
CA ARG A 274 14.85 -3.87 -36.29
C ARG A 274 14.65 -2.39 -35.93
N ARG A 275 14.01 -1.63 -36.83
CA ARG A 275 13.48 -0.31 -36.51
C ARG A 275 12.05 -0.42 -35.98
N PRO A 276 11.69 0.32 -34.91
CA PRO A 276 10.31 0.39 -34.43
C PRO A 276 9.36 0.92 -35.51
N LEU A 277 8.13 0.40 -35.56
CA LEU A 277 7.13 0.82 -36.54
C LEU A 277 6.79 2.31 -36.37
N SER A 278 6.76 2.83 -35.14
CA SER A 278 6.51 4.24 -34.84
C SER A 278 7.46 5.19 -35.59
N ALA A 279 8.75 4.86 -35.61
CA ALA A 279 9.77 5.63 -36.32
C ALA A 279 9.55 5.59 -37.84
N LEU A 280 9.21 4.42 -38.40
CA LEU A 280 8.92 4.29 -39.83
C LEU A 280 7.67 5.10 -40.23
N LEU A 281 6.63 5.10 -39.39
CA LEU A 281 5.42 5.90 -39.61
C LEU A 281 5.70 7.41 -39.54
N LEU A 282 6.54 7.85 -38.61
CA LEU A 282 6.96 9.25 -38.52
C LEU A 282 7.77 9.68 -39.75
N ASP A 283 8.64 8.83 -40.29
CA ASP A 283 9.38 9.09 -41.53
C ASP A 283 8.40 9.28 -42.71
N VAL A 284 7.39 8.42 -42.85
CA VAL A 284 6.33 8.55 -43.88
C VAL A 284 5.52 9.84 -43.67
N HIS A 285 5.13 10.14 -42.43
CA HIS A 285 4.37 11.34 -42.11
C HIS A 285 5.17 12.61 -42.43
N ALA A 286 6.44 12.68 -42.03
CA ALA A 286 7.33 13.78 -42.33
C ALA A 286 7.53 13.95 -43.85
N ARG A 287 7.59 12.83 -44.59
CA ARG A 287 7.71 12.86 -46.04
C ARG A 287 6.48 13.43 -46.71
N TYR A 288 5.27 12.93 -46.42
CA TYR A 288 4.07 13.24 -47.22
C TYR A 288 3.06 14.18 -46.56
N GLY A 289 3.03 14.29 -45.23
CA GLY A 289 2.05 15.10 -44.50
C GLY A 289 0.60 14.69 -44.73
N ARG A 290 0.36 13.41 -45.09
CA ARG A 290 -0.96 12.85 -45.41
C ARG A 290 -1.51 11.98 -44.28
N PRO A 291 -2.84 11.77 -44.23
CA PRO A 291 -3.43 10.72 -43.40
C PRO A 291 -2.89 9.36 -43.82
N MET A 292 -2.68 8.48 -42.85
CA MET A 292 -2.16 7.13 -43.05
C MET A 292 -3.10 6.09 -42.46
N ALA A 293 -3.06 4.88 -42.98
CA ALA A 293 -3.70 3.73 -42.36
C ALA A 293 -2.81 2.49 -42.49
N ILE A 294 -2.68 1.71 -41.42
CA ILE A 294 -2.17 0.35 -41.54
C ILE A 294 -3.24 -0.42 -42.32
N SER A 295 -2.98 -0.67 -43.60
CA SER A 295 -3.95 -1.19 -44.56
C SER A 295 -4.00 -2.71 -44.56
N GLU A 296 -2.92 -3.35 -44.12
CA GLU A 296 -2.86 -4.77 -43.85
C GLU A 296 -1.83 -5.09 -42.76
N THR A 297 -2.23 -5.88 -41.77
CA THR A 297 -1.32 -6.45 -40.79
C THR A 297 -1.94 -7.70 -40.14
N SER A 298 -1.12 -8.72 -39.89
CA SER A 298 -1.42 -9.87 -39.05
C SER A 298 -0.16 -10.70 -38.76
N HIS A 299 -0.30 -11.74 -37.94
CA HIS A 299 0.66 -12.82 -37.76
C HIS A 299 -0.06 -14.17 -37.98
N THR A 300 0.67 -15.28 -37.89
CA THR A 300 0.10 -16.64 -37.83
C THR A 300 -0.03 -17.16 -36.39
N ASP A 301 -0.97 -18.07 -36.19
CA ASP A 301 -1.15 -18.84 -34.94
C ASP A 301 -1.21 -17.97 -33.67
N ALA A 302 -0.63 -18.45 -32.56
CA ALA A 302 -0.66 -17.80 -31.25
C ALA A 302 -0.01 -16.41 -31.24
N GLN A 303 0.78 -16.06 -32.25
CA GLN A 303 1.50 -14.79 -32.32
C GLN A 303 0.63 -13.61 -32.79
N ARG A 304 -0.59 -13.86 -33.28
CA ARG A 304 -1.51 -12.80 -33.76
C ARG A 304 -1.85 -11.77 -32.67
N GLY A 305 -2.15 -12.24 -31.47
CA GLY A 305 -2.50 -11.37 -30.34
C GLY A 305 -1.34 -10.48 -29.91
N PRO A 306 -0.16 -11.05 -29.58
CA PRO A 306 1.05 -10.30 -29.27
C PRO A 306 1.46 -9.30 -30.37
N TRP A 307 1.44 -9.72 -31.64
CA TRP A 307 1.75 -8.86 -32.78
C TRP A 307 0.80 -7.66 -32.87
N LEU A 308 -0.51 -7.89 -32.71
CA LEU A 308 -1.48 -6.81 -32.73
C LEU A 308 -1.22 -5.82 -31.59
N ALA A 309 -0.93 -6.30 -30.38
CA ALA A 309 -0.60 -5.42 -29.25
C ALA A 309 0.62 -4.53 -29.54
N ASP A 310 1.67 -5.10 -30.15
CA ASP A 310 2.87 -4.37 -30.58
C ASP A 310 2.55 -3.29 -31.63
N VAL A 311 1.83 -3.67 -32.70
CA VAL A 311 1.39 -2.70 -33.74
C VAL A 311 0.56 -1.57 -33.13
N CYS A 312 -0.31 -1.86 -32.16
CA CYS A 312 -1.10 -0.83 -31.49
C CYS A 312 -0.25 0.13 -30.68
N ALA A 313 0.70 -0.39 -29.92
CA ALA A 313 1.61 0.43 -29.12
C ALA A 313 2.43 1.35 -30.03
N GLU A 314 2.98 0.81 -31.12
CA GLU A 314 3.76 1.58 -32.08
C GLU A 314 2.93 2.62 -32.85
N VAL A 315 1.68 2.30 -33.21
CA VAL A 315 0.77 3.28 -33.82
C VAL A 315 0.43 4.39 -32.82
N ALA A 316 0.18 4.07 -31.55
CA ALA A 316 -0.05 5.06 -30.51
C ALA A 316 1.16 5.99 -30.35
N LEU A 317 2.37 5.44 -30.26
CA LEU A 317 3.63 6.21 -30.21
C LEU A 317 3.82 7.12 -31.43
N ALA A 318 3.51 6.63 -32.64
CA ALA A 318 3.58 7.46 -33.85
C ALA A 318 2.61 8.63 -33.79
N ARG A 319 1.37 8.40 -33.31
CA ARG A 319 0.34 9.44 -33.17
C ARG A 319 0.71 10.49 -32.15
N ASP A 320 1.28 10.09 -31.02
CA ASP A 320 1.84 11.00 -30.02
C ASP A 320 2.99 11.85 -30.59
N GLY A 321 3.82 11.25 -31.46
CA GLY A 321 4.85 11.95 -32.23
C GLY A 321 4.31 12.87 -33.34
N GLY A 322 2.99 13.02 -33.47
CA GLY A 322 2.32 13.89 -34.44
C GLY A 322 1.91 13.22 -35.75
N ALA A 323 2.18 11.93 -35.93
CA ALA A 323 1.78 11.22 -37.14
C ALA A 323 0.25 11.05 -37.22
N ARG A 324 -0.34 11.38 -38.36
CA ARG A 324 -1.78 11.17 -38.60
C ARG A 324 -2.06 9.75 -39.10
N VAL A 325 -2.20 8.80 -38.17
CA VAL A 325 -2.68 7.43 -38.47
C VAL A 325 -4.17 7.34 -38.13
N ASP A 326 -5.03 7.16 -39.13
CA ASP A 326 -6.49 7.22 -39.01
C ASP A 326 -7.15 5.82 -38.96
N GLY A 327 -6.39 4.73 -39.11
CA GLY A 327 -6.93 3.38 -38.92
C GLY A 327 -5.93 2.22 -38.98
N ILE A 328 -6.37 1.07 -38.48
CA ILE A 328 -5.66 -0.22 -38.51
C ILE A 328 -6.59 -1.29 -39.07
N CYS A 329 -6.13 -1.97 -40.11
CA CYS A 329 -6.83 -3.06 -40.79
C CYS A 329 -6.22 -4.41 -40.42
N LEU A 330 -7.00 -5.24 -39.74
CA LEU A 330 -6.65 -6.65 -39.52
C LEU A 330 -6.83 -7.41 -40.83
N TYR A 331 -5.73 -7.91 -41.38
CA TYR A 331 -5.75 -8.59 -42.68
C TYR A 331 -5.02 -9.94 -42.62
N PRO A 332 -5.71 -11.06 -42.93
CA PRO A 332 -7.11 -11.12 -43.31
C PRO A 332 -8.05 -11.20 -42.09
N ALA A 333 -9.33 -10.87 -42.26
CA ALA A 333 -10.35 -11.03 -41.24
C ALA A 333 -10.74 -12.50 -41.09
N LEU A 334 -11.00 -13.17 -42.21
CA LEU A 334 -11.15 -14.61 -42.30
C LEU A 334 -9.82 -15.23 -42.65
N ASP A 335 -9.51 -16.38 -42.08
CA ASP A 335 -8.33 -17.14 -42.48
C ASP A 335 -8.36 -17.47 -43.98
N ARG A 336 -7.18 -17.69 -44.57
CA ARG A 336 -7.04 -17.91 -46.02
C ARG A 336 -6.09 -19.06 -46.33
N PRO A 337 -6.32 -19.77 -47.46
CA PRO A 337 -5.30 -20.64 -48.03
C PRO A 337 -4.15 -19.84 -48.67
N ASP A 338 -3.05 -20.52 -48.95
CA ASP A 338 -1.94 -20.01 -49.75
C ASP A 338 -2.31 -19.92 -51.25
N TRP A 339 -1.69 -18.99 -51.98
CA TRP A 339 -1.97 -18.77 -53.41
C TRP A 339 -1.50 -19.92 -54.30
N GLU A 340 -0.38 -20.57 -53.98
CA GLU A 340 0.18 -21.68 -54.75
C GLU A 340 -0.13 -23.04 -54.11
N GLN A 341 -0.39 -23.07 -52.80
CA GLN A 341 -0.68 -24.30 -52.04
C GLN A 341 -2.08 -24.25 -51.40
N PRO A 342 -3.17 -24.56 -52.13
CA PRO A 342 -4.54 -24.45 -51.63
C PRO A 342 -4.87 -25.27 -50.37
N ALA A 343 -4.08 -26.29 -50.08
CA ALA A 343 -4.20 -27.11 -48.87
C ALA A 343 -3.56 -26.48 -47.63
N HIS A 344 -2.64 -25.52 -47.80
CA HIS A 344 -1.99 -24.82 -46.70
C HIS A 344 -2.83 -23.59 -46.31
N TRP A 345 -3.31 -23.58 -45.06
CA TRP A 345 -4.03 -22.44 -44.47
C TRP A 345 -3.12 -21.75 -43.46
N HIS A 346 -2.96 -20.44 -43.60
CA HIS A 346 -1.95 -19.70 -42.83
C HIS A 346 -2.34 -19.50 -41.36
N ARG A 347 -3.61 -19.70 -41.00
CA ARG A 347 -4.14 -19.40 -39.66
C ARG A 347 -3.78 -17.97 -39.26
N SER A 348 -4.07 -17.02 -40.13
CA SER A 348 -3.74 -15.60 -39.92
C SER A 348 -4.97 -14.72 -39.68
N GLY A 349 -6.18 -15.28 -39.84
CA GLY A 349 -7.44 -14.56 -39.64
C GLY A 349 -7.90 -14.43 -38.20
N LEU A 350 -8.80 -13.46 -37.96
CA LEU A 350 -9.56 -13.32 -36.71
C LEU A 350 -10.56 -14.47 -36.53
N TRP A 351 -11.10 -14.97 -37.64
CA TRP A 351 -11.86 -16.22 -37.68
C TRP A 351 -11.08 -17.28 -38.46
N HIS A 352 -10.85 -18.44 -37.85
CA HIS A 352 -10.43 -19.63 -38.58
C HIS A 352 -11.58 -20.12 -39.45
N VAL A 353 -11.28 -20.43 -40.71
CA VAL A 353 -12.22 -21.05 -41.63
C VAL A 353 -11.89 -22.52 -41.70
N GLN A 354 -12.83 -23.38 -41.30
CA GLN A 354 -12.62 -24.82 -41.36
C GLN A 354 -12.65 -25.29 -42.83
N PRO A 355 -11.57 -25.89 -43.37
CA PRO A 355 -11.57 -26.38 -44.74
C PRO A 355 -12.67 -27.42 -44.96
N GLY A 356 -13.39 -27.31 -46.09
CA GLY A 356 -14.49 -28.20 -46.47
C GLY A 356 -15.87 -27.74 -45.99
N THR A 357 -16.03 -27.34 -44.72
CA THR A 357 -17.32 -26.85 -44.18
C THR A 357 -17.48 -25.33 -44.32
N LEU A 358 -16.37 -24.60 -44.42
CA LEU A 358 -16.33 -23.13 -44.41
C LEU A 358 -17.00 -22.53 -43.17
N GLU A 359 -16.99 -23.26 -42.06
CA GLU A 359 -17.44 -22.78 -40.75
C GLU A 359 -16.44 -21.74 -40.23
N ARG A 360 -16.96 -20.63 -39.67
CA ARG A 360 -16.16 -19.54 -39.09
C ARG A 360 -16.05 -19.78 -37.59
N ARG A 361 -14.85 -20.04 -37.10
CA ARG A 361 -14.55 -20.17 -35.66
C ARG A 361 -13.75 -18.96 -35.21
N LEU A 362 -14.29 -18.19 -34.28
CA LEU A 362 -13.60 -17.02 -33.74
C LEU A 362 -12.41 -17.50 -32.92
N ASP A 363 -11.24 -16.95 -33.21
CA ASP A 363 -10.07 -17.16 -32.36
C ASP A 363 -10.18 -16.28 -31.12
N ALA A 364 -10.42 -16.90 -29.96
CA ALA A 364 -10.73 -16.19 -28.72
C ALA A 364 -9.59 -15.27 -28.28
N ASP A 365 -8.34 -15.72 -28.40
CA ASP A 365 -7.16 -14.97 -28.00
C ASP A 365 -6.94 -13.75 -28.88
N TYR A 366 -7.08 -13.92 -30.20
CA TYR A 366 -6.95 -12.79 -31.12
C TYR A 366 -8.10 -11.79 -30.99
N ALA A 367 -9.33 -12.27 -30.77
CA ALA A 367 -10.50 -11.42 -30.49
C ALA A 367 -10.35 -10.62 -29.20
N GLN A 368 -9.77 -11.22 -28.16
CA GLN A 368 -9.52 -10.52 -26.92
C GLN A 368 -8.36 -9.52 -27.05
N ALA A 369 -7.30 -9.87 -27.77
CA ALA A 369 -6.22 -8.93 -28.10
C ALA A 369 -6.78 -7.72 -28.84
N LEU A 370 -7.69 -7.92 -29.81
CA LEU A 370 -8.41 -6.83 -30.46
C LEU A 370 -9.26 -6.03 -29.47
N ALA A 371 -10.00 -6.66 -28.56
CA ALA A 371 -10.80 -5.94 -27.57
C ALA A 371 -9.93 -5.05 -26.65
N ARG A 372 -8.76 -5.57 -26.20
CA ARG A 372 -7.75 -4.83 -25.44
C ARG A 372 -7.20 -3.66 -26.25
N ALA A 373 -6.74 -3.92 -27.47
CA ALA A 373 -6.22 -2.91 -28.39
C ALA A 373 -7.24 -1.79 -28.65
N GLN A 374 -8.49 -2.13 -28.92
CA GLN A 374 -9.57 -1.17 -29.10
C GLN A 374 -9.80 -0.33 -27.84
N HIS A 375 -9.73 -0.93 -26.66
CA HIS A 375 -9.86 -0.21 -25.39
C HIS A 375 -8.68 0.75 -25.18
N THR A 376 -7.44 0.30 -25.38
CA THR A 376 -6.22 1.12 -25.28
C THR A 376 -6.25 2.30 -26.25
N MET A 377 -6.56 2.08 -27.53
CA MET A 377 -6.63 3.15 -28.52
C MET A 377 -7.78 4.14 -28.26
N ARG A 378 -8.95 3.66 -27.81
CA ARG A 378 -10.05 4.55 -27.37
C ARG A 378 -9.67 5.44 -26.18
N ARG A 379 -8.72 5.00 -25.34
CA ARG A 379 -8.20 5.80 -24.22
C ARG A 379 -7.22 6.85 -24.69
N ALA A 380 -6.34 6.53 -25.65
CA ALA A 380 -5.47 7.52 -26.30
C ALA A 380 -6.26 8.60 -27.06
N ASP A 381 -7.41 8.23 -27.65
CA ASP A 381 -8.28 9.14 -28.40
C ASP A 381 -9.24 9.99 -27.54
N ARG A 382 -9.38 9.68 -26.24
CA ARG A 382 -10.21 10.49 -25.36
C ARG A 382 -9.42 11.72 -24.92
N PRO A 383 -9.87 12.95 -25.24
CA PRO A 383 -9.33 14.11 -24.57
C PRO A 383 -9.56 13.92 -23.06
N PRO A 384 -8.60 14.26 -22.21
CA PRO A 384 -8.75 14.11 -20.77
C PRO A 384 -10.05 14.77 -20.32
N SER A 385 -10.88 14.01 -19.60
CA SER A 385 -12.23 14.42 -19.14
C SER A 385 -12.18 15.68 -18.28
N VAL A 386 -11.01 15.99 -17.72
CA VAL A 386 -10.70 17.20 -16.97
C VAL A 386 -9.49 17.89 -17.59
N HIS A 387 -9.72 19.03 -18.25
CA HIS A 387 -8.66 19.96 -18.61
C HIS A 387 -8.37 20.86 -17.40
N PHE A 388 -7.24 20.63 -16.73
CA PHE A 388 -6.89 21.39 -15.54
C PHE A 388 -6.38 22.82 -15.83
N GLY A 389 -6.32 23.25 -17.10
CA GLY A 389 -5.81 24.57 -17.48
C GLY A 389 -4.38 24.83 -17.00
N THR A 390 -3.63 23.77 -16.65
CA THR A 390 -2.31 23.88 -16.02
C THR A 390 -1.23 24.00 -17.07
N THR A 391 -0.15 24.68 -16.69
CA THR A 391 1.08 24.79 -17.47
C THR A 391 2.06 23.64 -17.20
N MET A 392 1.70 22.69 -16.34
CA MET A 392 2.54 21.54 -15.99
C MET A 392 2.46 20.51 -17.11
N LYS A 393 3.61 20.16 -17.69
CA LYS A 393 3.75 19.22 -18.81
C LYS A 393 4.13 17.81 -18.35
N THR A 394 5.01 17.72 -17.34
CA THR A 394 5.68 16.46 -16.97
C THR A 394 5.44 16.09 -15.50
N LEU A 395 5.39 14.80 -15.18
CA LEU A 395 5.41 14.26 -13.83
C LEU A 395 6.61 13.33 -13.65
N ILE A 396 7.58 13.75 -12.84
CA ILE A 396 8.78 12.97 -12.54
C ILE A 396 8.48 12.03 -11.36
N VAL A 397 8.59 10.72 -11.57
CA VAL A 397 8.19 9.72 -10.59
C VAL A 397 9.40 8.95 -10.08
N PHE A 398 9.68 8.98 -8.78
CA PHE A 398 10.73 8.16 -8.17
C PHE A 398 10.14 6.89 -7.56
N SER A 399 10.65 5.73 -7.98
CA SER A 399 10.09 4.43 -7.62
C SER A 399 11.14 3.40 -7.22
N HIS A 400 10.92 2.75 -6.07
CA HIS A 400 11.65 1.55 -5.65
C HIS A 400 11.18 0.28 -6.40
N LEU A 401 10.05 0.38 -7.11
CA LEU A 401 9.51 -0.67 -7.96
C LEU A 401 9.98 -0.46 -9.40
N ARG A 402 10.50 -1.52 -10.02
CA ARG A 402 10.90 -1.50 -11.43
C ARG A 402 9.70 -1.67 -12.35
N TRP A 403 9.67 -0.92 -13.45
CA TRP A 403 8.56 -0.92 -14.39
C TRP A 403 8.35 -2.30 -15.02
N GLY A 404 9.42 -2.94 -15.45
CA GLY A 404 9.42 -4.24 -16.14
C GLY A 404 9.43 -5.48 -15.24
N PHE A 405 9.25 -5.35 -13.92
CA PHE A 405 9.26 -6.49 -12.99
C PHE A 405 7.86 -7.09 -12.80
N VAL A 406 7.17 -6.74 -11.71
CA VAL A 406 5.79 -7.18 -11.44
C VAL A 406 4.84 -6.07 -11.85
N TYR A 407 3.84 -6.40 -12.66
CA TYR A 407 2.79 -5.45 -13.07
C TYR A 407 1.83 -5.20 -11.92
N GLN A 408 1.69 -3.94 -11.51
CA GLN A 408 0.94 -3.54 -10.32
C GLN A 408 0.47 -2.07 -10.42
N ARG A 409 0.06 -1.49 -9.29
CA ARG A 409 -0.54 -0.14 -9.22
C ARG A 409 0.21 0.97 -9.96
N PRO A 410 1.56 1.10 -9.94
CA PRO A 410 2.25 2.16 -10.66
C PRO A 410 2.01 2.09 -12.16
N GLN A 411 2.10 0.91 -12.78
CA GLN A 411 1.82 0.74 -14.20
C GLN A 411 0.35 1.07 -14.51
N HIS A 412 -0.56 0.61 -13.66
CA HIS A 412 -1.98 0.91 -13.80
C HIS A 412 -2.36 2.37 -13.62
N LEU A 413 -1.70 3.15 -12.76
CA LEU A 413 -2.03 4.56 -12.54
C LEU A 413 -1.29 5.44 -13.54
N LEU A 414 0.04 5.31 -13.61
CA LEU A 414 0.89 6.21 -14.40
C LEU A 414 0.64 6.06 -15.90
N GLY A 415 0.41 4.84 -16.39
CA GLY A 415 0.04 4.63 -17.80
C GLY A 415 -1.29 5.27 -18.20
N ARG A 416 -2.14 5.63 -17.23
CA ARG A 416 -3.40 6.36 -17.48
C ARG A 416 -3.24 7.86 -17.26
N LEU A 417 -2.43 8.25 -16.27
CA LEU A 417 -2.06 9.65 -16.04
C LEU A 417 -1.21 10.23 -17.17
N ALA A 418 -0.58 9.37 -18.00
CA ALA A 418 0.08 9.74 -19.24
C ALA A 418 -0.82 10.51 -20.23
N ALA A 419 -2.15 10.36 -20.13
CA ALA A 419 -3.10 11.16 -20.91
C ALA A 419 -3.20 12.63 -20.45
N HIS A 420 -2.67 12.96 -19.26
CA HIS A 420 -2.68 14.30 -18.69
C HIS A 420 -1.27 14.94 -18.66
N TRP A 421 -0.23 14.15 -18.39
CA TRP A 421 1.15 14.61 -18.24
C TRP A 421 2.13 13.58 -18.79
N ASP A 422 3.24 14.03 -19.38
CA ASP A 422 4.36 13.16 -19.72
C ASP A 422 4.94 12.56 -18.43
N ILE A 423 5.02 11.23 -18.34
CA ILE A 423 5.52 10.54 -17.16
C ILE A 423 7.01 10.23 -17.33
N LEU A 424 7.84 10.74 -16.43
CA LEU A 424 9.26 10.40 -16.35
C LEU A 424 9.52 9.52 -15.13
N PHE A 425 9.52 8.20 -15.30
CA PHE A 425 9.64 7.20 -14.25
C PHE A 425 11.10 6.84 -13.97
N VAL A 426 11.63 7.25 -12.83
CA VAL A 426 12.99 7.01 -12.38
C VAL A 426 13.04 5.79 -11.46
N GLU A 427 13.68 4.72 -11.95
CA GLU A 427 13.93 3.50 -11.18
C GLU A 427 15.11 3.65 -10.23
N GLU A 428 15.23 2.70 -9.31
CA GLU A 428 16.43 2.51 -8.53
C GLU A 428 17.67 2.21 -9.39
N PRO A 429 18.83 2.79 -9.01
CA PRO A 429 20.07 2.59 -9.74
C PRO A 429 20.48 1.11 -9.73
N VAL A 430 21.10 0.68 -10.83
CA VAL A 430 21.76 -0.62 -10.94
C VAL A 430 23.28 -0.46 -11.00
N PRO A 431 24.06 -1.43 -10.49
CA PRO A 431 25.51 -1.41 -10.64
C PRO A 431 25.94 -1.39 -12.11
N GLY A 432 26.88 -0.51 -12.47
CA GLY A 432 27.44 -0.45 -13.82
C GLY A 432 28.19 0.85 -14.11
N ASP A 433 28.62 1.02 -15.35
CA ASP A 433 29.22 2.27 -15.80
C ASP A 433 28.20 3.43 -15.75
N PRO A 434 28.60 4.64 -15.31
CA PRO A 434 27.68 5.75 -15.14
C PRO A 434 26.94 6.09 -16.44
N GLY A 435 25.60 6.03 -16.40
CA GLY A 435 24.76 6.31 -17.55
C GLY A 435 23.28 6.10 -17.25
N LEU A 436 22.42 6.53 -18.18
CA LEU A 436 20.99 6.27 -18.11
C LEU A 436 20.60 5.26 -19.19
N HIS A 437 19.95 4.18 -18.79
CA HIS A 437 19.22 3.34 -19.71
C HIS A 437 17.79 3.87 -19.81
N VAL A 438 17.40 4.34 -20.99
CA VAL A 438 16.11 4.99 -21.25
C VAL A 438 15.24 4.07 -22.08
N THR A 439 14.01 3.86 -21.65
CA THR A 439 13.01 3.08 -22.40
C THR A 439 11.66 3.79 -22.39
N THR A 440 10.81 3.51 -23.36
CA THR A 440 9.47 4.11 -23.48
C THR A 440 8.43 2.99 -23.55
N PRO A 441 8.10 2.35 -22.40
CA PRO A 441 7.29 1.13 -22.40
C PRO A 441 5.79 1.36 -22.65
N ALA A 442 5.33 2.61 -22.63
CA ALA A 442 3.96 2.98 -22.95
C ALA A 442 3.92 4.43 -23.51
N PRO A 443 2.90 4.77 -24.32
CA PRO A 443 2.64 6.14 -24.75
C PRO A 443 2.65 7.12 -23.56
N GLY A 444 3.38 8.22 -23.69
CA GLY A 444 3.56 9.22 -22.64
C GLY A 444 4.31 8.75 -21.38
N VAL A 445 4.95 7.56 -21.38
CA VAL A 445 5.76 7.07 -20.25
C VAL A 445 7.20 6.80 -20.69
N THR A 446 8.15 7.52 -20.11
CA THR A 446 9.58 7.29 -20.25
C THR A 446 10.15 6.76 -18.94
N VAL A 447 10.82 5.61 -18.99
CA VAL A 447 11.51 5.01 -17.85
C VAL A 447 13.01 5.32 -17.94
N LEU A 448 13.53 5.90 -16.86
CA LEU A 448 14.95 6.15 -16.64
C LEU A 448 15.48 5.14 -15.62
N GLN A 449 16.38 4.26 -16.05
CA GLN A 449 17.11 3.37 -15.14
C GLN A 449 18.56 3.87 -15.02
N PRO A 450 18.94 4.48 -13.87
CA PRO A 450 20.30 4.92 -13.64
C PRO A 450 21.25 3.74 -13.48
N ARG A 451 22.45 3.87 -14.04
CA ARG A 451 23.58 2.98 -13.77
C ARG A 451 24.65 3.75 -13.04
N THR A 452 25.17 3.21 -11.95
CA THR A 452 26.18 3.89 -11.13
C THR A 452 27.21 2.89 -10.60
N ARG A 453 28.39 3.40 -10.26
CA ARG A 453 29.47 2.63 -9.62
C ARG A 453 29.42 2.65 -8.09
N ALA A 454 28.40 3.29 -7.50
CA ALA A 454 28.31 3.44 -6.05
C ALA A 454 27.87 2.11 -5.40
N GLU A 455 28.43 1.80 -4.22
CA GLU A 455 28.24 0.51 -3.53
C GLU A 455 26.87 0.33 -2.87
N GLY A 456 26.04 1.39 -2.78
CA GLY A 456 24.73 1.33 -2.12
C GLY A 456 23.62 0.77 -3.03
N HIS A 457 22.71 -0.04 -2.48
CA HIS A 457 21.52 -0.52 -3.20
C HIS A 457 20.39 0.52 -3.19
N GLY A 458 19.58 0.55 -4.23
CA GLY A 458 18.39 1.40 -4.31
C GLY A 458 18.69 2.89 -4.15
N PHE A 459 17.79 3.63 -3.52
CA PHE A 459 18.01 5.06 -3.19
C PHE A 459 18.80 5.27 -1.89
N ALA A 460 19.96 4.61 -1.76
CA ALA A 460 20.90 4.84 -0.67
C ALA A 460 21.65 6.18 -0.81
N ASP A 461 22.22 6.68 0.30
CA ASP A 461 22.84 8.01 0.35
C ASP A 461 24.00 8.20 -0.62
N SER A 462 24.78 7.13 -0.85
CA SER A 462 25.87 7.12 -1.81
C SER A 462 25.40 7.26 -3.27
N GLN A 463 24.11 7.05 -3.55
CA GLN A 463 23.54 7.11 -4.89
C GLN A 463 23.03 8.50 -5.28
N PHE A 464 22.82 9.42 -4.33
CA PHE A 464 22.12 10.67 -4.61
C PHE A 464 22.86 11.60 -5.56
N GLU A 465 24.18 11.77 -5.39
CA GLU A 465 24.91 12.62 -6.33
C GLU A 465 25.06 11.98 -7.71
N PRO A 466 25.47 10.70 -7.84
CA PRO A 466 25.50 10.04 -9.14
C PRO A 466 24.16 10.08 -9.89
N VAL A 467 23.07 9.71 -9.22
CA VAL A 467 21.72 9.71 -9.82
C VAL A 467 21.25 11.13 -10.09
N GLY A 468 21.48 12.07 -9.17
CA GLY A 468 21.14 13.48 -9.34
C GLY A 468 21.85 14.13 -10.51
N ALA A 469 23.14 13.83 -10.72
CA ALA A 469 23.91 14.32 -11.86
C ALA A 469 23.36 13.79 -13.20
N LEU A 470 23.05 12.50 -13.28
CA LEU A 470 22.43 11.88 -14.46
C LEU A 470 21.07 12.50 -14.76
N LEU A 471 20.23 12.67 -13.73
CA LEU A 471 18.91 13.29 -13.88
C LEU A 471 19.03 14.74 -14.36
N ARG A 472 19.90 15.56 -13.75
CA ARG A 472 20.13 16.96 -14.19
C ARG A 472 20.60 17.03 -15.64
N ALA A 473 21.51 16.14 -16.05
CA ALA A 473 21.99 16.07 -17.43
C ALA A 473 20.85 15.72 -18.41
N TYR A 474 20.00 14.74 -18.05
CA TYR A 474 18.84 14.38 -18.85
C TYR A 474 17.85 15.56 -18.95
N LEU A 475 17.47 16.17 -17.83
CA LEU A 475 16.55 17.30 -17.78
C LEU A 475 17.07 18.53 -18.53
N ALA A 476 18.39 18.77 -18.56
CA ALA A 476 18.99 19.88 -19.32
C ALA A 476 18.97 19.62 -20.85
N GLY A 477 18.97 18.35 -21.27
CA GLY A 477 18.96 17.94 -22.68
C GLY A 477 17.55 17.77 -23.28
N HIS A 478 16.49 17.84 -22.48
CA HIS A 478 15.12 17.56 -22.91
C HIS A 478 14.13 18.65 -22.44
N ASP A 479 13.20 19.05 -23.29
CA ASP A 479 12.14 20.00 -22.91
C ASP A 479 11.04 19.30 -22.08
N VAL A 480 11.26 19.24 -20.77
CA VAL A 480 10.30 18.70 -19.80
C VAL A 480 9.27 19.74 -19.32
N GLY A 481 9.35 20.99 -19.76
CA GLY A 481 8.47 22.08 -19.33
C GLY A 481 8.43 22.28 -17.80
N ARG A 482 7.30 22.78 -17.28
CA ARG A 482 7.03 22.78 -15.83
C ARG A 482 6.61 21.38 -15.40
N TYR A 483 7.04 20.93 -14.23
CA TYR A 483 6.86 19.54 -13.82
C TYR A 483 6.44 19.40 -12.35
N GLY A 484 5.77 18.29 -12.06
CA GLY A 484 5.51 17.80 -10.71
C GLY A 484 6.49 16.68 -10.35
N VAL A 485 6.57 16.34 -9.06
CA VAL A 485 7.34 15.18 -8.58
C VAL A 485 6.43 14.25 -7.80
N TRP A 486 6.51 12.95 -8.08
CA TRP A 486 5.80 11.87 -7.39
C TRP A 486 6.81 10.92 -6.75
N LEU A 487 6.57 10.50 -5.51
CA LEU A 487 7.39 9.52 -4.82
C LEU A 487 6.56 8.29 -4.42
N TYR A 488 7.03 7.10 -4.79
CA TYR A 488 6.58 5.81 -4.24
C TYR A 488 7.44 5.33 -3.07
N THR A 489 8.55 6.00 -2.79
CA THR A 489 9.43 5.66 -1.67
C THR A 489 9.96 6.93 -1.01
N PRO A 490 9.93 7.01 0.33
CA PRO A 490 10.59 8.07 1.06
C PRO A 490 12.10 8.12 0.81
N MET A 491 12.72 7.01 0.41
CA MET A 491 14.17 6.95 0.23
C MET A 491 14.68 7.87 -0.87
N ALA A 492 13.86 8.18 -1.88
CA ALA A 492 14.20 9.10 -2.96
C ALA A 492 14.07 10.59 -2.57
N LEU A 493 13.56 10.91 -1.37
CA LEU A 493 13.32 12.29 -0.91
C LEU A 493 14.53 13.23 -1.14
N PRO A 494 15.79 12.84 -0.85
CA PRO A 494 16.93 13.74 -1.06
C PRO A 494 17.19 14.14 -2.52
N LEU A 495 16.70 13.39 -3.50
CA LEU A 495 16.81 13.73 -4.92
C LEU A 495 15.93 14.93 -5.31
N LEU A 496 14.98 15.34 -4.45
CA LEU A 496 14.22 16.57 -4.65
C LEU A 496 15.10 17.81 -4.46
N ALA A 497 16.22 17.70 -3.74
CA ALA A 497 17.17 18.79 -3.59
C ALA A 497 17.78 19.13 -4.96
N GLY A 498 17.50 20.34 -5.47
CA GLY A 498 17.92 20.79 -6.79
C GLY A 498 16.88 20.61 -7.89
N LEU A 499 15.68 20.11 -7.58
CA LEU A 499 14.51 20.17 -8.45
C LEU A 499 13.61 21.36 -8.07
N ALA A 500 12.80 21.83 -9.02
CA ALA A 500 11.85 22.91 -8.83
C ALA A 500 10.42 22.49 -9.22
N PRO A 501 9.83 21.50 -8.52
CA PRO A 501 8.49 21.00 -8.86
C PRO A 501 7.38 22.01 -8.56
N GLU A 502 6.27 21.92 -9.28
CA GLU A 502 5.04 22.67 -8.99
C GLU A 502 4.18 22.01 -7.90
N VAL A 503 4.28 20.68 -7.81
CA VAL A 503 3.52 19.83 -6.90
C VAL A 503 4.39 18.66 -6.46
N VAL A 504 4.26 18.26 -5.19
CA VAL A 504 4.90 17.05 -4.65
C VAL A 504 3.80 16.05 -4.29
N VAL A 505 3.83 14.87 -4.87
CA VAL A 505 2.89 13.78 -4.64
C VAL A 505 3.61 12.68 -3.88
N TYR A 506 2.99 12.16 -2.82
CA TYR A 506 3.46 10.96 -2.14
C TYR A 506 2.41 9.87 -2.25
N ASP A 507 2.72 8.74 -2.91
CA ASP A 507 1.85 7.56 -2.91
C ASP A 507 2.40 6.51 -1.92
N CYS A 508 1.86 6.56 -0.70
CA CYS A 508 2.13 5.62 0.39
C CYS A 508 1.29 4.36 0.16
N MET A 509 1.72 3.52 -0.78
CA MET A 509 0.99 2.30 -1.15
C MET A 509 1.08 1.22 -0.07
N ASP A 510 2.26 1.07 0.52
CA ASP A 510 2.56 0.11 1.58
C ASP A 510 3.29 0.82 2.73
N GLU A 511 3.21 0.26 3.93
CA GLU A 511 4.02 0.70 5.07
C GLU A 511 5.46 0.15 4.91
N LEU A 512 6.26 0.81 4.06
CA LEU A 512 7.61 0.34 3.72
C LEU A 512 8.53 0.21 4.94
N SER A 513 8.25 0.95 6.03
CA SER A 513 8.99 0.85 7.29
C SER A 513 8.75 -0.45 8.06
N ALA A 514 7.67 -1.18 7.74
CA ALA A 514 7.29 -2.43 8.37
C ALA A 514 7.85 -3.69 7.67
N PHE A 515 8.53 -3.53 6.54
CA PHE A 515 9.21 -4.65 5.86
C PHE A 515 10.51 -5.02 6.58
N LYS A 516 10.90 -6.29 6.46
CA LYS A 516 12.19 -6.75 6.97
C LYS A 516 13.34 -6.00 6.30
N ASP A 517 14.36 -5.71 7.09
CA ASP A 517 15.57 -4.99 6.67
C ASP A 517 15.32 -3.57 6.11
N ALA A 518 14.19 -2.94 6.48
CA ALA A 518 13.90 -1.56 6.11
C ALA A 518 15.01 -0.60 6.60
N PRO A 519 15.55 0.29 5.73
CA PRO A 519 16.61 1.22 6.13
C PRO A 519 16.16 2.15 7.28
N PRO A 520 17.00 2.39 8.30
CA PRO A 520 16.64 3.25 9.44
C PRO A 520 16.21 4.67 9.05
N GLN A 521 16.73 5.18 7.92
CA GLN A 521 16.40 6.52 7.41
C GLN A 521 14.98 6.61 6.84
N LEU A 522 14.33 5.50 6.52
CA LEU A 522 13.05 5.46 5.81
C LEU A 522 11.95 6.15 6.60
N LEU A 523 11.81 5.85 7.90
CA LEU A 523 10.82 6.48 8.79
C LEU A 523 10.98 8.00 8.84
N ARG A 524 12.21 8.50 9.00
CA ARG A 524 12.47 9.95 9.07
C ARG A 524 12.15 10.66 7.75
N ARG A 525 12.53 10.03 6.64
CA ARG A 525 12.21 10.55 5.30
C ARG A 525 10.72 10.52 5.06
N GLU A 526 10.00 9.50 5.53
CA GLU A 526 8.56 9.44 5.40
C GLU A 526 7.88 10.58 6.15
N THR A 527 8.24 10.79 7.42
CA THR A 527 7.71 11.92 8.21
C THR A 527 7.94 13.25 7.50
N THR A 528 9.13 13.45 6.93
CA THR A 528 9.45 14.68 6.18
C THR A 528 8.63 14.77 4.89
N LEU A 529 8.47 13.66 4.18
CA LEU A 529 7.72 13.60 2.93
C LEU A 529 6.22 13.85 3.14
N LEU A 530 5.61 13.26 4.17
CA LEU A 530 4.24 13.54 4.59
C LEU A 530 4.05 15.03 4.94
N ASP A 531 5.06 15.67 5.51
CA ASP A 531 5.01 17.09 5.86
C ASP A 531 5.20 18.05 4.68
N ILE A 532 5.82 17.62 3.57
CA ILE A 532 6.01 18.49 2.39
C ILE A 532 5.09 18.16 1.21
N ALA A 533 4.60 16.92 1.06
CA ALA A 533 3.76 16.51 -0.07
C ALA A 533 2.47 17.34 -0.21
N SER A 534 2.20 17.91 -1.38
CA SER A 534 0.96 18.65 -1.64
C SER A 534 -0.28 17.76 -1.59
N VAL A 535 -0.13 16.48 -1.92
CA VAL A 535 -1.17 15.45 -1.84
C VAL A 535 -0.55 14.11 -1.50
N VAL A 536 -1.23 13.33 -0.66
CA VAL A 536 -0.82 11.98 -0.26
C VAL A 536 -1.91 10.99 -0.66
N PHE A 537 -1.53 9.93 -1.38
CA PHE A 537 -2.40 8.78 -1.64
C PHE A 537 -1.97 7.61 -0.74
N THR A 538 -2.95 6.81 -0.33
CA THR A 538 -2.70 5.61 0.50
C THR A 538 -3.26 4.36 -0.17
N GLY A 539 -2.60 3.22 0.06
CA GLY A 539 -2.91 1.93 -0.57
C GLY A 539 -4.31 1.37 -0.26
N GLY A 540 -4.85 1.67 0.93
CA GLY A 540 -6.16 1.19 1.40
C GLY A 540 -6.65 1.95 2.64
N PRO A 541 -7.90 1.69 3.08
CA PRO A 541 -8.52 2.39 4.20
C PRO A 541 -7.76 2.28 5.53
N SER A 542 -7.16 1.13 5.82
CA SER A 542 -6.37 0.93 7.05
C SER A 542 -5.16 1.88 7.11
N LEU A 543 -4.43 2.00 5.99
CA LEU A 543 -3.27 2.89 5.89
C LEU A 543 -3.70 4.37 5.85
N TYR A 544 -4.82 4.67 5.21
CA TYR A 544 -5.45 5.99 5.28
C TYR A 544 -5.74 6.40 6.72
N ASP A 545 -6.39 5.54 7.50
CA ASP A 545 -6.74 5.82 8.89
C ASP A 545 -5.48 6.07 9.74
N ALA A 546 -4.38 5.38 9.44
CA ALA A 546 -3.09 5.55 10.11
C ALA A 546 -2.35 6.85 9.74
N LYS A 547 -2.49 7.34 8.49
CA LYS A 547 -1.71 8.47 7.96
C LYS A 547 -2.49 9.78 7.83
N ARG A 548 -3.83 9.77 7.90
CA ARG A 548 -4.70 10.95 7.68
C ARG A 548 -4.45 12.13 8.64
N THR A 549 -3.82 11.89 9.79
CA THR A 549 -3.46 12.94 10.77
C THR A 549 -2.08 13.54 10.51
N ALA A 550 -1.23 12.89 9.71
CA ALA A 550 0.14 13.30 9.45
C ALA A 550 0.28 14.34 8.32
N SER A 551 -0.75 14.48 7.47
CA SER A 551 -0.79 15.45 6.38
C SER A 551 -2.22 15.99 6.20
N PRO A 552 -2.40 17.26 5.80
CA PRO A 552 -3.73 17.85 5.65
C PRO A 552 -4.48 17.37 4.41
N ASN A 553 -3.80 16.75 3.44
CA ASN A 553 -4.39 16.35 2.15
C ASN A 553 -4.06 14.89 1.83
N VAL A 554 -4.80 13.97 2.45
CA VAL A 554 -4.60 12.52 2.33
C VAL A 554 -5.86 11.89 1.74
N HIS A 555 -5.71 10.98 0.79
CA HIS A 555 -6.81 10.25 0.17
C HIS A 555 -6.57 8.74 0.21
N ALA A 556 -7.61 8.00 0.57
CA ALA A 556 -7.64 6.56 0.40
C ALA A 556 -7.85 6.24 -1.09
N LEU A 557 -6.93 5.49 -1.67
CA LEU A 557 -7.04 5.02 -3.04
C LEU A 557 -6.88 3.50 -3.04
N PRO A 558 -7.91 2.72 -2.67
CA PRO A 558 -7.81 1.27 -2.65
C PRO A 558 -7.48 0.69 -4.04
N SER A 559 -6.88 -0.51 -4.05
CA SER A 559 -6.57 -1.24 -5.29
C SER A 559 -7.81 -1.46 -6.17
N SER A 560 -7.59 -1.53 -7.48
CA SER A 560 -8.64 -1.75 -8.50
C SER A 560 -8.27 -2.92 -9.43
N VAL A 561 -9.12 -3.25 -10.41
CA VAL A 561 -8.86 -4.33 -11.37
C VAL A 561 -9.27 -3.95 -12.79
N ASP A 562 -8.53 -4.42 -13.79
CA ASP A 562 -8.97 -4.41 -15.18
C ASP A 562 -9.95 -5.57 -15.41
N ALA A 563 -11.22 -5.36 -15.01
CA ALA A 563 -12.23 -6.42 -14.97
C ALA A 563 -12.43 -7.16 -16.31
N ALA A 564 -12.28 -6.46 -17.44
CA ALA A 564 -12.35 -7.06 -18.77
C ALA A 564 -11.16 -8.00 -19.06
N HIS A 565 -9.98 -7.70 -18.52
CA HIS A 565 -8.79 -8.55 -18.65
C HIS A 565 -8.96 -9.84 -17.85
N PHE A 566 -9.45 -9.75 -16.62
CA PHE A 566 -9.64 -10.91 -15.75
C PHE A 566 -10.98 -11.62 -15.91
N ALA A 567 -11.82 -11.25 -16.88
CA ALA A 567 -13.11 -11.88 -17.10
C ALA A 567 -12.98 -13.42 -17.24
N PRO A 568 -13.97 -14.20 -16.77
CA PRO A 568 -13.90 -15.66 -16.79
C PRO A 568 -13.59 -16.21 -18.19
N ARG A 569 -12.66 -17.16 -18.27
CA ARG A 569 -12.23 -17.83 -19.51
C ARG A 569 -11.83 -19.28 -19.24
N GLU A 570 -11.64 -20.06 -20.30
CA GLU A 570 -11.08 -21.40 -20.22
C GLU A 570 -9.55 -21.36 -20.10
N ALA A 571 -8.97 -22.44 -19.56
CA ALA A 571 -7.51 -22.58 -19.46
C ALA A 571 -6.93 -22.76 -20.87
N GLY A 572 -5.89 -21.97 -21.19
CA GLY A 572 -5.22 -22.00 -22.49
C GLY A 572 -3.83 -22.64 -22.43
N ALA A 573 -3.02 -22.36 -23.45
CA ALA A 573 -1.70 -22.96 -23.63
C ALA A 573 -0.72 -22.65 -22.49
N VAL A 574 -0.82 -21.46 -21.85
CA VAL A 574 0.03 -21.12 -20.72
C VAL A 574 -0.30 -21.99 -19.52
N ALA A 575 -1.58 -22.14 -19.23
CA ALA A 575 -2.05 -22.99 -18.14
C ALA A 575 -1.72 -24.47 -18.39
N GLU A 576 -1.91 -24.97 -19.61
CA GLU A 576 -1.54 -26.35 -19.99
C GLU A 576 -0.06 -26.60 -19.77
N ARG A 577 0.80 -25.68 -20.19
CA ARG A 577 2.25 -25.76 -19.99
C ARG A 577 2.63 -25.72 -18.51
N LEU A 578 2.04 -24.79 -17.75
CA LEU A 578 2.43 -24.52 -16.37
C LEU A 578 1.95 -25.61 -15.40
N PHE A 579 0.77 -26.17 -15.66
CA PHE A 579 0.14 -27.18 -14.80
C PHE A 579 0.14 -28.59 -15.42
N ALA A 580 0.98 -28.83 -16.42
CA ALA A 580 1.19 -30.15 -17.01
C ALA A 580 1.57 -31.16 -15.93
N GLY A 581 0.78 -32.23 -15.78
CA GLY A 581 1.03 -33.28 -14.80
C GLY A 581 0.61 -32.94 -13.35
N ILE A 582 0.07 -31.75 -13.09
CA ILE A 582 -0.46 -31.39 -11.76
C ILE A 582 -1.96 -31.71 -11.72
N ALA A 583 -2.38 -32.63 -10.85
CA ALA A 583 -3.78 -33.06 -10.75
C ALA A 583 -4.72 -31.97 -10.19
N HIS A 584 -6.03 -32.17 -10.32
CA HIS A 584 -7.04 -31.39 -9.60
C HIS A 584 -7.39 -32.07 -8.25
N PRO A 585 -7.84 -31.31 -7.22
CA PRO A 585 -8.09 -29.87 -7.26
C PRO A 585 -6.81 -29.03 -7.10
N ARG A 586 -6.75 -27.90 -7.79
CA ARG A 586 -5.64 -26.94 -7.80
C ARG A 586 -6.03 -25.68 -7.02
N LEU A 587 -5.31 -25.40 -5.94
CA LEU A 587 -5.50 -24.23 -5.09
C LEU A 587 -4.32 -23.29 -5.32
N GLY A 588 -4.55 -22.07 -5.79
CA GLY A 588 -3.47 -21.26 -6.34
C GLY A 588 -3.34 -19.86 -5.78
N TYR A 589 -2.11 -19.37 -5.71
CA TYR A 589 -1.76 -17.98 -5.48
C TYR A 589 -0.74 -17.56 -6.54
N TYR A 590 -0.89 -16.35 -7.09
CA TYR A 590 0.22 -15.73 -7.82
C TYR A 590 0.66 -14.45 -7.14
N GLY A 591 1.90 -14.07 -7.38
CA GLY A 591 2.49 -12.84 -6.87
C GLY A 591 3.88 -13.08 -6.31
N VAL A 592 4.44 -12.02 -5.74
CA VAL A 592 5.71 -12.12 -5.03
C VAL A 592 5.57 -13.09 -3.84
N ILE A 593 6.51 -14.03 -3.73
CA ILE A 593 6.63 -14.99 -2.64
C ILE A 593 7.71 -14.43 -1.69
N ASP A 594 7.26 -13.79 -0.62
CA ASP A 594 8.11 -13.13 0.37
C ASP A 594 7.52 -13.32 1.79
N GLU A 595 8.04 -12.58 2.77
CA GLU A 595 7.63 -12.59 4.18
C GLU A 595 6.15 -12.27 4.44
N ARG A 596 5.41 -11.80 3.43
CA ARG A 596 3.97 -11.57 3.55
C ARG A 596 3.19 -12.87 3.45
N LEU A 597 3.75 -13.95 2.92
CA LEU A 597 3.06 -15.25 2.88
C LEU A 597 3.28 -16.04 4.16
N ASP A 598 2.22 -16.70 4.63
CA ASP A 598 2.25 -17.60 5.77
C ASP A 598 2.74 -18.98 5.34
N LEU A 599 4.05 -19.21 5.46
CA LEU A 599 4.67 -20.47 5.06
C LEU A 599 4.22 -21.65 5.93
N ASP A 600 3.92 -21.42 7.21
CA ASP A 600 3.44 -22.45 8.13
C ASP A 600 2.00 -22.85 7.79
N LEU A 601 1.15 -21.88 7.42
CA LEU A 601 -0.20 -22.15 6.91
C LEU A 601 -0.16 -22.94 5.61
N LEU A 602 0.74 -22.61 4.68
CA LEU A 602 0.91 -23.34 3.42
C LEU A 602 1.38 -24.78 3.67
N ALA A 603 2.32 -24.98 4.61
CA ALA A 603 2.75 -26.30 5.04
C ALA A 603 1.60 -27.10 5.66
N GLY A 604 0.86 -26.48 6.60
CA GLY A 604 -0.27 -27.11 7.27
C GLY A 604 -1.41 -27.47 6.31
N LEU A 605 -1.71 -26.63 5.32
CA LEU A 605 -2.68 -26.90 4.26
C LEU A 605 -2.27 -28.12 3.43
N ALA A 606 -0.99 -28.18 3.03
CA ALA A 606 -0.44 -29.29 2.25
C ALA A 606 -0.44 -30.61 3.03
N ASP A 607 -0.10 -30.56 4.32
CA ASP A 607 -0.06 -31.72 5.22
C ASP A 607 -1.49 -32.23 5.55
N ALA A 608 -2.47 -31.34 5.73
CA ALA A 608 -3.85 -31.70 6.03
C ALA A 608 -4.59 -32.32 4.83
N ARG A 609 -4.27 -31.91 3.60
CA ARG A 609 -4.90 -32.39 2.36
C ARG A 609 -3.86 -32.78 1.30
N PRO A 610 -3.24 -33.98 1.42
CA PRO A 610 -2.24 -34.46 0.46
C PRO A 610 -2.77 -34.65 -0.97
N ASP A 611 -4.10 -34.75 -1.13
CA ASP A 611 -4.79 -34.86 -2.42
C ASP A 611 -4.90 -33.52 -3.18
N TRP A 612 -4.79 -32.39 -2.48
CA TRP A 612 -4.88 -31.05 -3.07
C TRP A 612 -3.54 -30.57 -3.60
N GLN A 613 -3.53 -29.94 -4.76
CA GLN A 613 -2.33 -29.36 -5.36
C GLN A 613 -2.27 -27.86 -5.08
N VAL A 614 -1.31 -27.43 -4.26
CA VAL A 614 -1.14 -26.02 -3.89
C VAL A 614 -0.09 -25.38 -4.81
N CYS A 615 -0.53 -24.45 -5.66
CA CYS A 615 0.27 -23.86 -6.73
C CYS A 615 0.63 -22.39 -6.43
N LEU A 616 1.91 -22.08 -6.27
CA LEU A 616 2.44 -20.74 -5.99
C LEU A 616 3.20 -20.22 -7.22
N VAL A 617 2.65 -19.23 -7.92
CA VAL A 617 3.19 -18.71 -9.20
C VAL A 617 3.82 -17.34 -8.99
N GLY A 618 5.15 -17.23 -9.06
CA GLY A 618 5.83 -15.94 -8.94
C GLY A 618 7.27 -16.02 -8.44
N PRO A 619 7.95 -14.87 -8.37
CA PRO A 619 9.34 -14.82 -7.92
C PRO A 619 9.43 -14.94 -6.40
N VAL A 620 10.44 -15.67 -5.93
CA VAL A 620 10.84 -15.74 -4.51
C VAL A 620 11.85 -14.64 -4.24
N VAL A 621 11.54 -13.73 -3.32
CA VAL A 621 12.40 -12.59 -2.97
C VAL A 621 12.29 -12.29 -1.47
N LYS A 622 13.31 -11.63 -0.91
CA LYS A 622 13.42 -11.21 0.52
C LYS A 622 13.46 -12.34 1.54
N ILE A 623 13.11 -13.56 1.16
CA ILE A 623 13.27 -14.78 1.95
C ILE A 623 14.29 -15.70 1.30
N ASP A 624 14.94 -16.53 2.11
CA ASP A 624 15.81 -17.59 1.60
C ASP A 624 14.96 -18.65 0.89
N PRO A 625 15.17 -18.95 -0.40
CA PRO A 625 14.45 -20.03 -1.08
C PRO A 625 14.52 -21.38 -0.34
N ALA A 626 15.56 -21.62 0.45
CA ALA A 626 15.69 -22.83 1.26
C ALA A 626 14.70 -22.90 2.44
N SER A 627 14.08 -21.78 2.84
CA SER A 627 13.08 -21.77 3.92
C SER A 627 11.67 -22.16 3.45
N LEU A 628 11.47 -22.33 2.15
CA LEU A 628 10.17 -22.69 1.58
C LEU A 628 9.77 -24.13 1.98
N PRO A 629 8.52 -24.36 2.44
CA PRO A 629 8.08 -25.71 2.81
C PRO A 629 8.08 -26.66 1.60
N GLN A 630 8.70 -27.83 1.78
CA GLN A 630 8.81 -28.85 0.74
C GLN A 630 7.82 -29.99 1.02
N ARG A 631 6.73 -30.07 0.24
CA ARG A 631 5.79 -31.21 0.22
C ARG A 631 5.54 -31.63 -1.23
N ALA A 632 5.18 -32.90 -1.44
CA ALA A 632 4.96 -33.45 -2.79
C ALA A 632 3.82 -32.75 -3.57
N ASN A 633 2.91 -32.08 -2.86
CA ASN A 633 1.76 -31.36 -3.40
C ASN A 633 1.87 -29.83 -3.32
N LEU A 634 3.06 -29.29 -2.98
CA LEU A 634 3.39 -27.87 -3.08
C LEU A 634 4.21 -27.60 -4.35
N HIS A 635 3.72 -26.71 -5.20
CA HIS A 635 4.31 -26.40 -6.51
C HIS A 635 4.73 -24.94 -6.57
N TYR A 636 6.04 -24.68 -6.61
CA TYR A 636 6.60 -23.34 -6.81
C TYR A 636 6.90 -23.12 -8.30
N LEU A 637 6.15 -22.24 -8.93
CA LEU A 637 6.10 -22.04 -10.38
C LEU A 637 6.65 -20.66 -10.75
N PRO A 638 7.32 -20.51 -11.91
CA PRO A 638 7.96 -19.26 -12.30
C PRO A 638 6.96 -18.12 -12.51
N GLN A 639 7.45 -16.88 -12.39
CA GLN A 639 6.68 -15.68 -12.74
C GLN A 639 6.13 -15.76 -14.17
N GLN A 640 4.85 -15.39 -14.34
CA GLN A 640 4.21 -15.23 -15.66
C GLN A 640 3.96 -13.75 -15.97
N ALA A 641 3.78 -13.43 -17.26
CA ALA A 641 3.43 -12.09 -17.69
C ALA A 641 2.00 -11.71 -17.25
N TYR A 642 1.71 -10.42 -17.14
CA TYR A 642 0.40 -9.94 -16.69
C TYR A 642 -0.73 -10.39 -17.63
N GLU A 643 -0.46 -10.40 -18.94
CA GLU A 643 -1.35 -10.90 -19.99
C GLU A 643 -1.77 -12.37 -19.80
N ASP A 644 -0.92 -13.19 -19.19
CA ASP A 644 -1.10 -14.63 -19.03
C ASP A 644 -1.85 -15.01 -17.74
N LEU A 645 -1.86 -14.12 -16.74
CA LEU A 645 -2.46 -14.41 -15.42
C LEU A 645 -3.93 -14.88 -15.48
N PRO A 646 -4.79 -14.38 -16.39
CA PRO A 646 -6.15 -14.92 -16.52
C PRO A 646 -6.21 -16.39 -16.92
N GLU A 647 -5.28 -16.91 -17.73
CA GLU A 647 -5.20 -18.35 -18.04
C GLU A 647 -4.76 -19.15 -16.82
N VAL A 648 -3.80 -18.61 -16.06
CA VAL A 648 -3.33 -19.20 -14.81
C VAL A 648 -4.50 -19.37 -13.83
N LEU A 649 -5.33 -18.33 -13.66
CA LEU A 649 -6.54 -18.38 -12.83
C LEU A 649 -7.55 -19.39 -13.34
N ALA A 650 -7.75 -19.49 -14.65
CA ALA A 650 -8.72 -20.41 -15.24
C ALA A 650 -8.44 -21.86 -14.83
N ALA A 651 -7.18 -22.23 -14.64
CA ALA A 651 -6.75 -23.57 -14.21
C ALA A 651 -6.90 -23.88 -12.72
N TRP A 652 -7.24 -22.90 -11.87
CA TRP A 652 -7.41 -23.11 -10.43
C TRP A 652 -8.87 -23.34 -10.04
N ASP A 653 -9.08 -24.19 -9.04
CA ASP A 653 -10.40 -24.44 -8.45
C ASP A 653 -10.70 -23.45 -7.33
N VAL A 654 -9.69 -23.08 -6.54
CA VAL A 654 -9.77 -22.07 -5.47
C VAL A 654 -8.55 -21.15 -5.52
N CYS A 655 -8.77 -19.85 -5.34
CA CYS A 655 -7.69 -18.88 -5.26
C CYS A 655 -7.38 -18.53 -3.80
N LEU A 656 -6.11 -18.63 -3.43
CA LEU A 656 -5.61 -18.45 -2.07
C LEU A 656 -5.03 -17.06 -1.89
N MET A 657 -5.26 -16.48 -0.72
CA MET A 657 -4.58 -15.30 -0.19
C MET A 657 -4.02 -15.62 1.20
N PRO A 658 -2.99 -16.49 1.31
CA PRO A 658 -2.49 -17.01 2.58
C PRO A 658 -1.45 -16.04 3.17
N PHE A 659 -1.88 -14.84 3.52
CA PHE A 659 -0.97 -13.85 4.08
C PHE A 659 -0.68 -14.12 5.56
N ALA A 660 0.59 -14.01 5.92
CA ALA A 660 1.03 -14.00 7.31
C ALA A 660 0.39 -12.83 8.04
N ARG A 661 0.14 -12.95 9.35
CA ARG A 661 -0.35 -11.84 10.18
C ARG A 661 0.82 -11.21 10.92
N ASN A 662 1.52 -10.31 10.25
CA ASN A 662 2.72 -9.62 10.74
C ASN A 662 2.68 -8.12 10.41
N GLU A 663 3.69 -7.35 10.83
CA GLU A 663 3.72 -5.90 10.58
C GLU A 663 3.67 -5.56 9.08
N ALA A 664 4.31 -6.36 8.22
CA ALA A 664 4.37 -6.14 6.76
C ALA A 664 3.00 -6.30 6.05
N THR A 665 2.04 -6.99 6.68
CA THR A 665 0.70 -7.28 6.14
C THR A 665 -0.41 -6.51 6.84
N ARG A 666 -0.06 -5.75 7.88
CA ARG A 666 -1.02 -4.98 8.71
C ARG A 666 -1.85 -3.97 7.91
N PHE A 667 -1.25 -3.38 6.87
CA PHE A 667 -1.83 -2.28 6.08
C PHE A 667 -1.98 -2.59 4.59
N ILE A 668 -1.98 -3.88 4.19
CA ILE A 668 -2.02 -4.23 2.76
C ILE A 668 -3.44 -4.18 2.20
N SER A 669 -3.55 -3.68 0.97
CA SER A 669 -4.78 -3.73 0.15
C SER A 669 -4.49 -4.51 -1.14
N PRO A 670 -4.61 -5.85 -1.12
CA PRO A 670 -4.12 -6.71 -2.19
C PRO A 670 -4.99 -6.67 -3.46
N THR A 671 -4.37 -6.32 -4.60
CA THR A 671 -5.04 -6.28 -5.92
C THR A 671 -5.62 -7.65 -6.34
N LYS A 672 -4.93 -8.73 -5.99
CA LYS A 672 -5.26 -10.12 -6.33
C LYS A 672 -6.68 -10.51 -5.92
N THR A 673 -7.17 -9.97 -4.80
CA THR A 673 -8.55 -10.18 -4.35
C THR A 673 -9.55 -9.79 -5.44
N LEU A 674 -9.37 -8.63 -6.08
CA LEU A 674 -10.24 -8.16 -7.15
C LEU A 674 -10.02 -8.91 -8.47
N GLU A 675 -8.78 -9.30 -8.77
CA GLU A 675 -8.43 -10.08 -9.96
C GLU A 675 -9.10 -11.47 -9.94
N TYR A 676 -9.04 -12.15 -8.80
CA TYR A 676 -9.68 -13.45 -8.60
C TYR A 676 -11.21 -13.36 -8.66
N MET A 677 -11.78 -12.31 -8.05
CA MET A 677 -13.21 -12.00 -8.15
C MET A 677 -13.63 -11.65 -9.58
N GLY A 678 -12.78 -10.96 -10.34
CA GLY A 678 -12.99 -10.66 -11.76
C GLY A 678 -13.09 -11.92 -12.61
N ALA A 679 -12.29 -12.94 -12.27
CA ALA A 679 -12.36 -14.27 -12.88
C ALA A 679 -13.50 -15.15 -12.36
N GLY A 680 -14.29 -14.68 -11.39
CA GLY A 680 -15.40 -15.41 -10.78
C GLY A 680 -14.98 -16.62 -9.95
N LYS A 681 -13.71 -16.69 -9.55
CA LYS A 681 -13.14 -17.80 -8.77
C LYS A 681 -13.45 -17.65 -7.28
N PRO A 682 -13.67 -18.74 -6.54
CA PRO A 682 -13.79 -18.66 -5.09
C PRO A 682 -12.45 -18.23 -4.49
N VAL A 683 -12.50 -17.30 -3.53
CA VAL A 683 -11.32 -16.70 -2.90
C VAL A 683 -11.34 -17.05 -1.41
N VAL A 684 -10.25 -17.63 -0.92
CA VAL A 684 -10.03 -17.90 0.51
C VAL A 684 -8.83 -17.09 0.97
N SER A 685 -9.03 -16.25 1.99
CA SER A 685 -8.02 -15.32 2.50
C SER A 685 -7.85 -15.46 3.99
N THR A 686 -6.62 -15.25 4.46
CA THR A 686 -6.42 -14.92 5.87
C THR A 686 -7.08 -13.57 6.18
N GLU A 687 -7.33 -13.32 7.46
CA GLU A 687 -8.03 -12.12 7.91
C GLU A 687 -7.15 -10.86 7.79
N ILE A 688 -7.19 -10.24 6.62
CA ILE A 688 -6.57 -8.94 6.34
C ILE A 688 -7.60 -7.82 6.51
N ALA A 689 -7.24 -6.76 7.24
CA ALA A 689 -8.15 -5.70 7.65
C ALA A 689 -8.90 -5.07 6.46
N ASP A 690 -8.18 -4.71 5.39
CA ASP A 690 -8.80 -4.07 4.23
C ASP A 690 -9.58 -5.06 3.35
N VAL A 691 -9.18 -6.35 3.30
CA VAL A 691 -9.98 -7.39 2.63
C VAL A 691 -11.32 -7.59 3.35
N ARG A 692 -11.29 -7.67 4.69
CA ARG A 692 -12.50 -7.76 5.51
C ARG A 692 -13.39 -6.52 5.35
N ARG A 693 -12.80 -5.32 5.42
CA ARG A 693 -13.55 -4.06 5.34
C ARG A 693 -14.20 -3.83 3.97
N LEU A 694 -13.53 -4.24 2.89
CA LEU A 694 -13.97 -3.90 1.52
C LEU A 694 -14.67 -5.06 0.80
N TYR A 695 -14.30 -6.32 1.08
CA TYR A 695 -14.60 -7.46 0.22
C TYR A 695 -15.15 -8.70 0.93
N ALA A 696 -15.56 -8.60 2.21
CA ALA A 696 -16.06 -9.75 2.98
C ALA A 696 -17.21 -10.52 2.31
N ASP A 697 -18.07 -9.85 1.54
CA ASP A 697 -19.19 -10.48 0.83
C ASP A 697 -18.77 -11.39 -0.35
N GLY A 698 -17.53 -11.23 -0.84
CA GLY A 698 -17.01 -11.94 -2.02
C GLY A 698 -15.84 -12.88 -1.74
N VAL A 699 -15.39 -12.94 -0.48
CA VAL A 699 -14.17 -13.64 -0.04
C VAL A 699 -14.46 -14.42 1.25
N ALA A 700 -14.06 -15.69 1.30
CA ALA A 700 -14.08 -16.47 2.53
C ALA A 700 -12.88 -16.09 3.40
N LEU A 701 -13.13 -15.61 4.62
CA LEU A 701 -12.09 -15.24 5.58
C LEU A 701 -11.91 -16.38 6.59
N ALA A 702 -10.66 -16.79 6.80
CA ALA A 702 -10.33 -17.84 7.76
C ALA A 702 -9.06 -17.49 8.55
N THR A 703 -9.00 -17.95 9.81
CA THR A 703 -7.86 -17.71 10.70
C THR A 703 -7.35 -19.04 11.24
N GLY A 704 -6.06 -19.32 11.02
CA GLY A 704 -5.43 -20.60 11.38
C GLY A 704 -5.68 -21.70 10.35
N THR A 705 -4.85 -22.76 10.42
CA THR A 705 -4.82 -23.84 9.43
C THR A 705 -6.16 -24.57 9.28
N ASP A 706 -6.76 -25.04 10.38
CA ASP A 706 -7.99 -25.83 10.33
C ASP A 706 -9.17 -25.07 9.70
N ALA A 707 -9.34 -23.80 10.09
CA ALA A 707 -10.40 -22.96 9.52
C ALA A 707 -10.13 -22.65 8.04
N PHE A 708 -8.86 -22.48 7.65
CA PHE A 708 -8.48 -22.20 6.27
C PHE A 708 -8.71 -23.42 5.36
N VAL A 709 -8.39 -24.63 5.86
CA VAL A 709 -8.73 -25.90 5.20
C VAL A 709 -10.24 -26.01 5.04
N ALA A 710 -11.02 -25.81 6.11
CA ALA A 710 -12.48 -25.88 6.06
C ALA A 710 -13.10 -24.89 5.06
N ALA A 711 -12.56 -23.67 4.96
CA ALA A 711 -12.99 -22.68 3.98
C ALA A 711 -12.68 -23.12 2.53
N CYS A 712 -11.52 -23.74 2.29
CA CYS A 712 -11.18 -24.31 1.00
C CYS A 712 -12.09 -25.51 0.64
N GLU A 713 -12.42 -26.37 1.61
CA GLU A 713 -13.37 -27.48 1.42
C GLU A 713 -14.75 -26.96 1.02
N ALA A 714 -15.25 -25.93 1.71
CA ALA A 714 -16.52 -25.29 1.39
C ALA A 714 -16.51 -24.67 -0.02
N ALA A 715 -15.39 -24.07 -0.44
CA ALA A 715 -15.24 -23.51 -1.78
C ALA A 715 -15.23 -24.59 -2.88
N LEU A 716 -14.58 -25.73 -2.64
CA LEU A 716 -14.56 -26.88 -3.56
C LEU A 716 -15.92 -27.58 -3.64
N GLY A 717 -16.64 -27.66 -2.51
CA GLY A 717 -17.96 -28.28 -2.39
C GLY A 717 -19.15 -27.37 -2.74
N GLU A 718 -18.91 -26.18 -3.27
CA GLU A 718 -19.92 -25.16 -3.52
C GLU A 718 -20.98 -25.62 -4.54
N SER A 719 -22.26 -25.62 -4.14
CA SER A 719 -23.38 -25.95 -5.04
C SER A 719 -23.60 -24.87 -6.11
N GLY A 720 -24.29 -25.22 -7.20
CA GLY A 720 -24.62 -24.28 -8.29
C GLY A 720 -25.24 -22.95 -7.81
N PRO A 721 -26.30 -22.97 -6.97
CA PRO A 721 -26.89 -21.75 -6.43
C PRO A 721 -25.95 -20.91 -5.55
N GLN A 722 -25.11 -21.56 -4.73
CA GLN A 722 -24.12 -20.86 -3.90
C GLN A 722 -23.06 -20.16 -4.77
N ARG A 723 -22.57 -20.86 -5.81
CA ARG A 723 -21.64 -20.33 -6.80
C ARG A 723 -22.19 -19.12 -7.52
N GLU A 724 -23.44 -19.19 -7.99
CA GLU A 724 -24.12 -18.07 -8.63
C GLU A 724 -24.26 -16.86 -7.71
N ALA A 725 -24.65 -17.09 -6.45
CA ALA A 725 -24.77 -16.03 -5.44
C ALA A 725 -23.42 -15.35 -5.13
N ARG A 726 -22.36 -16.14 -4.93
CA ARG A 726 -20.99 -15.65 -4.73
C ARG A 726 -20.53 -14.84 -5.94
N GLN A 727 -20.65 -15.38 -7.15
CA GLN A 727 -20.24 -14.66 -8.36
C GLN A 727 -21.06 -13.38 -8.58
N ALA A 728 -22.34 -13.35 -8.18
CA ALA A 728 -23.14 -12.14 -8.21
C ALA A 728 -22.62 -11.08 -7.22
N ALA A 729 -22.23 -11.48 -6.01
CA ALA A 729 -21.59 -10.58 -5.03
C ALA A 729 -20.24 -10.06 -5.55
N GLN A 730 -19.39 -10.94 -6.08
CA GLN A 730 -18.10 -10.60 -6.68
C GLN A 730 -18.26 -9.60 -7.84
N ARG A 731 -19.21 -9.82 -8.76
CA ARG A 731 -19.51 -8.87 -9.85
C ARG A 731 -19.92 -7.49 -9.33
N ARG A 732 -20.73 -7.41 -8.26
CA ARG A 732 -21.10 -6.13 -7.63
C ARG A 732 -19.90 -5.42 -7.02
N LEU A 733 -19.00 -6.14 -6.36
CA LEU A 733 -17.79 -5.57 -5.75
C LEU A 733 -16.81 -5.07 -6.82
N VAL A 734 -16.54 -5.88 -7.85
CA VAL A 734 -15.65 -5.54 -8.97
C VAL A 734 -16.20 -4.35 -9.76
N ALA A 735 -17.51 -4.25 -9.98
CA ALA A 735 -18.12 -3.13 -10.72
C ALA A 735 -17.98 -1.77 -10.00
N ARG A 736 -17.61 -1.74 -8.72
CA ARG A 736 -17.41 -0.51 -7.93
C ARG A 736 -15.98 0.03 -8.01
N THR A 737 -15.05 -0.72 -8.60
CA THR A 737 -13.64 -0.34 -8.69
C THR A 737 -13.25 -0.19 -10.16
N SER A 738 -12.28 0.69 -10.42
CA SER A 738 -11.75 0.91 -11.77
C SER A 738 -10.44 1.65 -11.69
N TRP A 739 -9.41 1.13 -12.37
CA TRP A 739 -8.15 1.85 -12.50
C TRP A 739 -8.30 3.18 -13.27
N ASP A 740 -9.27 3.29 -14.18
CA ASP A 740 -9.57 4.55 -14.86
C ASP A 740 -10.13 5.58 -13.88
N ALA A 741 -11.13 5.21 -13.08
CA ALA A 741 -11.73 6.11 -12.08
C ALA A 741 -10.73 6.49 -10.97
N ALA A 742 -9.85 5.55 -10.59
CA ALA A 742 -8.75 5.80 -9.67
C ALA A 742 -7.76 6.82 -10.25
N ALA A 743 -7.35 6.67 -11.51
CA ALA A 743 -6.47 7.60 -12.19
C ALA A 743 -7.11 8.99 -12.36
N GLU A 744 -8.40 9.08 -12.72
CA GLU A 744 -9.12 10.35 -12.79
C GLU A 744 -9.20 11.04 -11.42
N THR A 745 -9.42 10.27 -10.35
CA THR A 745 -9.38 10.79 -8.97
C THR A 745 -8.00 11.35 -8.66
N VAL A 746 -6.93 10.59 -8.93
CA VAL A 746 -5.56 11.07 -8.73
C VAL A 746 -5.28 12.34 -9.53
N ALA A 747 -5.65 12.37 -10.81
CA ALA A 747 -5.46 13.54 -11.66
C ALA A 747 -6.19 14.77 -11.10
N ARG A 748 -7.43 14.58 -10.62
CA ARG A 748 -8.23 15.65 -9.98
C ARG A 748 -7.56 16.19 -8.72
N GLU A 749 -7.12 15.34 -7.81
CA GLU A 749 -6.49 15.79 -6.56
C GLU A 749 -5.12 16.44 -6.81
N ILE A 750 -4.35 15.96 -7.80
CA ILE A 750 -3.12 16.64 -8.26
C ILE A 750 -3.45 18.01 -8.86
N GLY A 751 -4.49 18.10 -9.71
CA GLY A 751 -4.96 19.35 -10.28
C GLY A 751 -5.40 20.37 -9.23
N ALA A 752 -6.13 19.92 -8.20
CA ALA A 752 -6.52 20.75 -7.07
C ALA A 752 -5.29 21.22 -6.28
N ALA A 753 -4.33 20.33 -6.02
CA ALA A 753 -3.08 20.67 -5.33
C ALA A 753 -2.24 21.70 -6.12
N LEU A 754 -2.20 21.60 -7.45
CA LEU A 754 -1.52 22.56 -8.32
C LEU A 754 -2.12 23.97 -8.21
N ALA A 755 -3.44 24.09 -8.08
CA ALA A 755 -4.11 25.38 -7.93
C ALA A 755 -3.72 26.11 -6.62
N HIS A 756 -3.38 25.36 -5.57
CA HIS A 756 -2.90 25.91 -4.30
C HIS A 756 -1.38 26.14 -4.25
N GLY A 757 -0.63 25.54 -5.19
CA GLY A 757 0.82 25.58 -5.27
C GLY A 757 1.52 24.82 -4.14
N LEU A 758 2.86 24.84 -4.16
CA LEU A 758 3.66 24.18 -3.12
C LEU A 758 3.40 24.76 -1.71
N ARG A 759 3.29 23.87 -0.73
CA ARG A 759 3.21 24.22 0.69
C ARG A 759 4.44 25.05 1.13
N PRO A 760 4.31 25.97 2.11
CA PRO A 760 5.45 26.75 2.60
C PRO A 760 6.64 25.89 3.06
N ARG A 761 6.36 24.75 3.71
CA ARG A 761 7.38 23.79 4.13
C ARG A 761 8.08 23.12 2.93
N ALA A 762 7.33 22.73 1.89
CA ALA A 762 7.92 22.21 0.67
C ALA A 762 8.86 23.22 -0.02
N LYS A 763 8.45 24.50 -0.10
CA LYS A 763 9.29 25.59 -0.63
C LYS A 763 10.57 25.76 0.19
N ALA A 764 10.48 25.67 1.52
CA ALA A 764 11.65 25.74 2.39
C ALA A 764 12.60 24.55 2.18
N TYR A 765 12.07 23.32 2.03
CA TYR A 765 12.86 22.12 1.73
C TYR A 765 13.66 22.26 0.45
N LEU A 766 12.96 22.62 -0.63
CA LEU A 766 13.54 22.74 -1.97
C LEU A 766 14.58 23.87 -2.06
N ALA A 767 14.45 24.92 -1.23
CA ALA A 767 15.42 26.01 -1.13
C ALA A 767 16.70 25.63 -0.34
N GLY A 768 16.88 24.35 0.02
CA GLY A 768 18.02 23.88 0.80
C GLY A 768 18.04 24.41 2.24
N ARG A 769 16.92 25.00 2.71
CA ARG A 769 16.75 25.38 4.12
C ARG A 769 16.31 24.13 4.88
N GLN A 770 16.76 23.98 6.12
CA GLN A 770 16.15 22.99 7.01
C GLN A 770 14.67 23.32 7.14
N VAL A 771 13.81 22.50 6.54
CA VAL A 771 12.46 22.36 7.06
C VAL A 771 12.65 21.77 8.44
N VAL A 772 12.13 22.46 9.44
CA VAL A 772 12.15 22.00 10.82
C VAL A 772 11.66 20.55 10.82
N PRO A 773 12.48 19.60 11.27
CA PRO A 773 12.04 18.24 11.45
C PRO A 773 11.02 18.24 12.60
N LEU A 774 9.90 17.54 12.44
CA LEU A 774 9.26 16.95 13.61
C LEU A 774 10.28 15.93 14.16
N ALA A 775 11.09 16.41 15.10
CA ALA A 775 12.27 15.81 15.75
C ALA A 775 13.52 15.59 14.87
N ALA A 776 14.59 16.32 15.21
CA ALA A 776 15.82 16.49 14.43
C ALA A 776 16.68 15.25 14.23
N SER A 777 17.38 15.22 13.10
CA SER A 777 18.66 14.52 12.97
C SER A 777 19.60 15.32 12.07
N GLU A 778 20.55 15.98 12.70
CA GLU A 778 21.81 16.36 12.09
C GLU A 778 22.59 15.11 11.59
N ARG A 779 23.51 15.40 10.66
CA ARG A 779 24.34 14.51 9.85
C ARG A 779 25.15 13.51 10.69
N ALA A 780 25.17 12.24 10.26
CA ALA A 780 26.21 11.28 10.63
C ALA A 780 27.46 11.54 9.77
N GLY A 781 28.61 11.78 10.41
CA GLY A 781 29.90 11.90 9.71
C GLY A 781 31.00 12.65 10.47
N ALA A 782 30.64 13.52 11.42
CA ALA A 782 31.59 14.05 12.39
C ALA A 782 31.30 13.36 13.73
N ARG A 783 32.35 12.95 14.46
CA ARG A 783 32.23 12.60 15.89
C ARG A 783 31.65 13.82 16.60
N ALA A 784 30.33 13.84 16.77
CA ALA A 784 29.66 14.86 17.55
C ALA A 784 30.26 14.82 18.96
N ALA A 785 30.45 15.99 19.57
CA ALA A 785 30.90 16.07 20.95
C ALA A 785 29.95 15.24 21.84
N PRO A 786 30.47 14.53 22.85
CA PRO A 786 29.64 13.75 23.75
C PRO A 786 28.62 14.66 24.43
N VAL A 787 27.37 14.18 24.52
CA VAL A 787 26.31 14.90 25.24
C VAL A 787 26.70 14.94 26.72
N ASP A 788 26.53 16.10 27.37
CA ASP A 788 26.88 16.25 28.78
C ASP A 788 26.02 15.35 29.68
N CYS A 789 24.72 15.24 29.40
CA CYS A 789 23.80 14.33 30.09
C CYS A 789 22.77 13.72 29.14
N LEU A 790 22.81 12.41 28.96
CA LEU A 790 21.78 11.67 28.24
C LEU A 790 20.71 11.20 29.22
N ILE A 791 19.45 11.58 29.01
CA ILE A 791 18.31 11.18 29.84
C ILE A 791 17.43 10.27 28.99
N VAL A 792 17.20 9.04 29.46
CA VAL A 792 16.44 8.03 28.70
C VAL A 792 15.07 7.79 29.35
N GLY A 793 14.02 8.06 28.57
CA GLY A 793 12.60 8.03 28.94
C GLY A 793 12.08 9.41 29.34
N ALA A 794 11.03 9.90 28.69
CA ALA A 794 10.38 11.18 28.97
C ALA A 794 9.08 11.02 29.77
N GLY A 795 9.07 10.10 30.74
CA GLY A 795 8.06 10.07 31.79
C GLY A 795 8.25 11.22 32.82
N PRO A 796 7.43 11.27 33.89
CA PRO A 796 7.52 12.29 34.93
C PRO A 796 8.95 12.53 35.43
N THR A 797 9.70 11.46 35.69
CA THR A 797 11.09 11.54 36.16
C THR A 797 12.03 12.13 35.11
N GLY A 798 11.95 11.70 33.86
CA GLY A 798 12.85 12.16 32.82
C GLY A 798 12.59 13.62 32.44
N LEU A 799 11.32 14.02 32.37
CA LEU A 799 10.92 15.41 32.17
C LEU A 799 11.43 16.32 33.30
N SER A 800 11.29 15.88 34.56
CA SER A 800 11.83 16.63 35.69
C SER A 800 13.35 16.67 35.69
N ALA A 801 14.03 15.56 35.35
CA ALA A 801 15.48 15.53 35.21
C ALA A 801 15.98 16.51 34.13
N ALA A 802 15.32 16.53 32.96
CA ALA A 802 15.67 17.45 31.87
C ALA A 802 15.43 18.92 32.27
N LEU A 803 14.30 19.22 32.90
CA LEU A 803 13.96 20.55 33.41
C LEU A 803 15.02 21.07 34.40
N HIS A 804 15.45 20.23 35.35
CA HIS A 804 16.40 20.64 36.39
C HIS A 804 17.87 20.59 35.96
N TYR A 805 18.20 19.73 34.99
CA TYR A 805 19.54 19.70 34.40
C TYR A 805 19.76 20.95 33.53
N GLY A 806 18.77 21.31 32.71
CA GLY A 806 18.80 22.45 31.80
C GLY A 806 19.62 22.18 30.54
N ALA A 807 20.23 23.24 30.01
CA ALA A 807 21.06 23.17 28.81
C ALA A 807 22.17 22.10 28.88
N GLY A 808 22.39 21.39 27.77
CA GLY A 808 23.36 20.29 27.66
C GLY A 808 22.80 18.90 27.99
N SER A 809 21.53 18.81 28.38
CA SER A 809 20.81 17.53 28.42
C SER A 809 20.23 17.14 27.06
N LEU A 810 20.21 15.84 26.77
CA LEU A 810 19.45 15.21 25.69
C LEU A 810 18.45 14.25 26.31
N LEU A 811 17.16 14.58 26.25
CA LEU A 811 16.07 13.72 26.67
C LEU A 811 15.57 12.90 25.48
N VAL A 812 15.51 11.58 25.62
CA VAL A 812 15.10 10.66 24.56
C VAL A 812 13.88 9.85 24.99
N GLU A 813 12.87 9.75 24.12
CA GLU A 813 11.62 9.04 24.34
C GLU A 813 11.28 8.14 23.15
N ALA A 814 10.91 6.89 23.43
CA ALA A 814 10.57 5.90 22.41
C ALA A 814 9.20 6.17 21.76
N ASN A 815 8.28 6.79 22.51
CA ASN A 815 6.96 7.16 22.03
C ASN A 815 6.98 8.49 21.27
N ASP A 816 5.93 8.76 20.50
CA ASP A 816 5.72 10.01 19.75
C ASP A 816 5.51 11.24 20.65
N ARG A 817 5.07 11.01 21.90
CA ARG A 817 4.77 12.01 22.91
C ARG A 817 5.38 11.67 24.26
N VAL A 818 5.66 12.72 25.04
CA VAL A 818 6.16 12.62 26.42
C VAL A 818 5.07 12.16 27.38
N GLY A 819 5.46 11.74 28.57
CA GLY A 819 4.55 11.43 29.69
C GLY A 819 4.66 10.00 30.21
N GLY A 820 5.32 9.08 29.49
CA GLY A 820 5.48 7.69 29.92
C GLY A 820 4.13 7.02 30.20
N TRP A 821 3.93 6.53 31.43
CA TRP A 821 2.64 5.97 31.87
C TRP A 821 1.63 7.00 32.34
N CYS A 822 2.01 8.27 32.45
CA CYS A 822 1.13 9.39 32.81
C CYS A 822 0.53 10.08 31.58
N ARG A 823 0.48 9.37 30.44
CA ARG A 823 -0.14 9.85 29.19
C ARG A 823 -1.65 9.69 29.21
N SER A 824 -2.30 10.40 28.30
CA SER A 824 -3.74 10.32 28.05
C SER A 824 -4.04 10.03 26.57
N ILE A 825 -5.20 9.43 26.32
CA ILE A 825 -5.74 9.08 25.01
C ILE A 825 -7.05 9.83 24.82
N GLU A 826 -7.24 10.44 23.66
CA GLU A 826 -8.53 11.00 23.26
C GLU A 826 -9.20 10.06 22.25
N ASP A 827 -10.44 9.68 22.52
CA ASP A 827 -11.18 8.72 21.72
C ASP A 827 -12.68 9.06 21.72
N HIS A 828 -13.25 9.41 20.56
CA HIS A 828 -14.65 9.83 20.41
C HIS A 828 -15.07 10.98 21.37
N GLY A 829 -14.14 11.90 21.66
CA GLY A 829 -14.35 13.02 22.58
C GLY A 829 -14.23 12.67 24.06
N PHE A 830 -13.95 11.41 24.40
CA PHE A 830 -13.54 11.00 25.75
C PHE A 830 -12.04 11.12 25.92
N VAL A 831 -11.59 11.58 27.09
CA VAL A 831 -10.17 11.58 27.47
C VAL A 831 -9.94 10.56 28.57
N PHE A 832 -9.10 9.57 28.28
CA PHE A 832 -8.72 8.50 29.21
C PHE A 832 -7.24 8.59 29.54
N ASP A 833 -6.87 8.55 30.81
CA ASP A 833 -5.47 8.33 31.17
C ASP A 833 -5.09 6.86 30.94
N TYR A 834 -3.80 6.57 30.77
CA TYR A 834 -3.32 5.19 30.60
C TYR A 834 -3.63 4.30 31.82
N ALA A 835 -3.78 4.92 33.00
CA ALA A 835 -4.34 4.36 34.23
C ALA A 835 -4.87 5.52 35.10
N GLY A 836 -5.50 5.25 36.24
CA GLY A 836 -5.98 6.32 37.13
C GLY A 836 -4.83 7.13 37.76
N HIS A 837 -4.73 8.41 37.40
CA HIS A 837 -3.71 9.35 37.93
C HIS A 837 -4.35 10.55 38.65
N ILE A 838 -3.70 10.99 39.73
CA ILE A 838 -4.08 12.19 40.48
C ILE A 838 -2.83 12.98 40.88
N MET A 839 -2.95 14.30 40.97
CA MET A 839 -1.91 15.16 41.54
C MET A 839 -2.13 15.29 43.04
N PHE A 840 -1.12 14.91 43.82
CA PHE A 840 -1.14 15.05 45.26
C PHE A 840 0.30 15.17 45.75
N SER A 841 0.59 16.17 46.58
CA SER A 841 1.88 16.33 47.24
C SER A 841 1.77 17.26 48.44
N ASN A 842 2.61 17.02 49.46
CA ASN A 842 2.85 17.97 50.56
C ASN A 842 4.16 18.76 50.37
N ASP A 843 4.92 18.48 49.30
CA ASP A 843 6.17 19.14 49.00
C ASP A 843 5.92 20.49 48.29
N ALA A 844 6.41 21.57 48.88
CA ALA A 844 6.18 22.92 48.38
C ALA A 844 6.77 23.15 46.98
N ASP A 845 7.89 22.49 46.63
CA ASP A 845 8.49 22.60 45.31
C ASP A 845 7.64 21.89 44.25
N VAL A 846 7.03 20.75 44.60
CA VAL A 846 6.12 20.02 43.70
C VAL A 846 4.81 20.79 43.49
N LEU A 847 4.25 21.40 44.54
CA LEU A 847 3.05 22.25 44.42
C LEU A 847 3.32 23.46 43.52
N ALA A 848 4.45 24.15 43.72
CA ALA A 848 4.86 25.24 42.85
C ALA A 848 5.12 24.78 41.40
N LEU A 849 5.61 23.55 41.22
CA LEU A 849 5.78 22.95 39.90
C LEU A 849 4.42 22.71 39.23
N TYR A 850 3.41 22.20 39.94
CA TYR A 850 2.05 22.06 39.37
C TYR A 850 1.48 23.38 38.88
N GLU A 851 1.60 24.44 39.70
CA GLU A 851 1.15 25.78 39.32
C GLU A 851 1.91 26.30 38.09
N LYS A 852 3.23 26.10 38.03
CA LYS A 852 4.05 26.49 36.89
C LYS A 852 3.63 25.78 35.60
N LEU A 853 3.38 24.48 35.66
CA LEU A 853 3.13 23.65 34.47
C LEU A 853 1.71 23.79 33.94
N LEU A 854 0.72 24.00 34.81
CA LEU A 854 -0.70 24.00 34.42
C LEU A 854 -1.36 25.39 34.47
N GLY A 855 -0.87 26.32 35.29
CA GLY A 855 -1.51 27.62 35.48
C GLY A 855 -3.01 27.49 35.76
N ASP A 856 -3.83 28.18 34.96
CA ASP A 856 -5.30 28.17 35.07
C ASP A 856 -5.95 26.80 34.76
N ASN A 857 -5.19 25.86 34.18
CA ASN A 857 -5.65 24.50 33.92
C ASN A 857 -5.60 23.60 35.17
N LEU A 858 -5.06 24.08 36.30
CA LEU A 858 -5.01 23.32 37.55
C LEU A 858 -6.40 23.27 38.23
N HIS A 859 -6.92 22.07 38.47
CA HIS A 859 -8.20 21.87 39.18
C HIS A 859 -7.99 21.07 40.46
N TRP A 860 -8.38 21.63 41.61
CA TRP A 860 -8.40 20.91 42.88
C TRP A 860 -9.82 20.53 43.28
N GLN A 861 -10.01 19.28 43.70
CA GLN A 861 -11.31 18.76 44.12
C GLN A 861 -11.20 17.82 45.32
N ASP A 862 -12.32 17.65 46.04
CA ASP A 862 -12.41 16.76 47.19
C ASP A 862 -12.44 15.29 46.74
N ARG A 863 -11.70 14.45 47.46
CA ARG A 863 -11.52 13.03 47.15
C ARG A 863 -12.75 12.23 47.53
N GLU A 864 -13.21 11.41 46.58
CA GLU A 864 -14.33 10.48 46.77
C GLU A 864 -13.91 9.06 46.34
N ALA A 865 -13.24 8.36 47.25
CA ALA A 865 -12.71 7.02 47.07
C ALA A 865 -13.56 6.00 47.81
N TRP A 866 -13.92 4.89 47.15
CA TRP A 866 -14.89 3.93 47.66
C TRP A 866 -14.45 2.48 47.45
N ILE A 867 -15.11 1.56 48.13
CA ILE A 867 -14.90 0.12 48.05
C ILE A 867 -16.27 -0.51 47.79
N TYR A 868 -16.34 -1.40 46.81
CA TYR A 868 -17.52 -2.20 46.54
C TYR A 868 -17.30 -3.62 47.04
N SER A 869 -18.02 -4.04 48.08
CA SER A 869 -17.92 -5.37 48.66
C SER A 869 -19.28 -5.80 49.19
N LYS A 870 -19.64 -7.07 49.05
CA LYS A 870 -20.93 -7.61 49.54
C LYS A 870 -22.16 -6.84 49.03
N GLY A 871 -22.09 -6.32 47.80
CA GLY A 871 -23.18 -5.58 47.17
C GLY A 871 -23.39 -4.15 47.70
N VAL A 872 -22.50 -3.64 48.55
CA VAL A 872 -22.59 -2.29 49.11
C VAL A 872 -21.34 -1.46 48.83
N HIS A 873 -21.51 -0.15 48.78
CA HIS A 873 -20.42 0.81 48.65
C HIS A 873 -20.06 1.39 50.02
N THR A 874 -18.82 1.21 50.46
CA THR A 874 -18.28 1.84 51.68
C THR A 874 -17.16 2.83 51.32
N ARG A 875 -16.99 3.89 52.12
CA ARG A 875 -15.93 4.88 51.88
C ARG A 875 -14.56 4.26 52.17
N TYR A 876 -13.53 4.73 51.48
CA TYR A 876 -12.16 4.43 51.87
C TYR A 876 -11.74 5.30 53.08
N PRO A 877 -11.05 4.74 54.10
CA PRO A 877 -10.53 3.38 54.15
C PRO A 877 -11.47 2.35 54.81
N PHE A 878 -11.45 1.09 54.34
CA PHE A 878 -12.39 0.02 54.72
C PHE A 878 -12.55 -0.12 56.23
N GLN A 879 -11.42 -0.15 56.93
CA GLN A 879 -11.33 -0.47 58.35
C GLN A 879 -12.02 0.54 59.26
N SER A 880 -12.19 1.80 58.83
CA SER A 880 -12.92 2.82 59.59
C SER A 880 -14.29 3.16 59.00
N ALA A 881 -14.73 2.50 57.92
CA ALA A 881 -15.97 2.80 57.22
C ALA A 881 -16.83 1.55 57.02
N LEU A 882 -17.10 0.84 58.11
CA LEU A 882 -17.78 -0.45 58.10
C LEU A 882 -19.32 -0.33 57.94
N TYR A 883 -19.88 0.86 58.15
CA TYR A 883 -21.32 1.13 58.13
C TYR A 883 -21.97 0.67 56.81
N GLY A 884 -23.07 -0.08 56.95
CA GLY A 884 -23.83 -0.63 55.82
C GLY A 884 -23.38 -2.02 55.35
N LEU A 885 -22.27 -2.55 55.87
CA LEU A 885 -21.89 -3.95 55.63
C LEU A 885 -22.87 -4.92 56.34
N PRO A 886 -22.99 -6.17 55.86
CA PRO A 886 -23.74 -7.22 56.54
C PRO A 886 -23.32 -7.39 58.01
N THR A 887 -24.27 -7.67 58.90
CA THR A 887 -24.04 -7.69 60.36
C THR A 887 -23.01 -8.74 60.79
N ASP A 888 -22.95 -9.88 60.11
CA ASP A 888 -21.94 -10.91 60.31
C ASP A 888 -20.53 -10.43 59.93
N VAL A 889 -20.39 -9.73 58.80
CA VAL A 889 -19.13 -9.11 58.36
C VAL A 889 -18.67 -8.03 59.34
N LEU A 890 -19.58 -7.16 59.78
CA LEU A 890 -19.31 -6.15 60.82
C LEU A 890 -18.76 -6.79 62.09
N LYS A 891 -19.42 -7.84 62.57
CA LYS A 891 -19.02 -8.58 63.77
C LYS A 891 -17.63 -9.18 63.60
N GLU A 892 -17.35 -9.86 62.48
CA GLU A 892 -16.04 -10.46 62.21
C GLU A 892 -14.92 -9.40 62.18
N CYS A 893 -15.17 -8.24 61.55
CA CYS A 893 -14.21 -7.14 61.51
C CYS A 893 -13.91 -6.56 62.89
N LEU A 894 -14.94 -6.27 63.70
CA LEU A 894 -14.76 -5.68 65.03
C LEU A 894 -14.14 -6.68 66.02
N VAL A 895 -14.62 -7.93 66.05
CA VAL A 895 -14.05 -8.98 66.91
C VAL A 895 -12.60 -9.26 66.55
N GLY A 896 -12.29 -9.37 65.26
CA GLY A 896 -10.91 -9.58 64.81
C GLY A 896 -9.97 -8.44 65.19
N ALA A 897 -10.43 -7.18 65.14
CA ALA A 897 -9.65 -6.02 65.58
C ALA A 897 -9.42 -6.02 67.10
N ILE A 898 -10.43 -6.41 67.89
CA ILE A 898 -10.31 -6.57 69.35
C ILE A 898 -9.28 -7.67 69.67
N GLU A 899 -9.39 -8.83 69.02
CA GLU A 899 -8.49 -9.97 69.25
C GLU A 899 -7.03 -9.65 68.88
N ALA A 900 -6.81 -8.94 67.77
CA ALA A 900 -5.48 -8.50 67.35
C ALA A 900 -4.84 -7.53 68.37
N ARG A 901 -5.64 -6.70 69.04
CA ARG A 901 -5.15 -5.69 69.98
C ARG A 901 -5.01 -6.21 71.41
N PHE A 902 -5.95 -7.02 71.87
CA PHE A 902 -6.07 -7.43 73.28
C PHE A 902 -5.86 -8.93 73.54
N GLY A 903 -5.73 -9.76 72.49
CA GLY A 903 -5.62 -11.23 72.62
C GLY A 903 -6.96 -11.94 72.41
N ALA A 904 -6.93 -13.27 72.34
CA ALA A 904 -8.13 -14.08 72.09
C ALA A 904 -9.19 -13.84 73.16
N ILE A 905 -10.45 -13.71 72.76
CA ILE A 905 -11.58 -13.59 73.68
C ILE A 905 -11.94 -15.00 74.15
N ASP A 906 -11.24 -15.51 75.16
CA ASP A 906 -11.67 -16.69 75.89
C ASP A 906 -12.69 -16.30 76.96
N GLY A 907 -13.82 -16.98 77.02
CA GLY A 907 -14.92 -16.68 77.96
C GLY A 907 -14.60 -16.94 79.44
N SER A 908 -13.34 -16.80 79.87
CA SER A 908 -12.83 -17.16 81.20
C SER A 908 -12.80 -15.99 82.20
N GLY A 909 -12.95 -14.74 81.77
CA GLY A 909 -13.19 -13.60 82.66
C GLY A 909 -12.01 -13.16 83.54
N GLU A 910 -10.76 -13.51 83.22
CA GLU A 910 -9.59 -12.93 83.89
C GLU A 910 -9.14 -11.61 83.22
N GLN A 911 -8.97 -10.57 84.06
CA GLN A 911 -8.54 -9.24 83.61
C GLN A 911 -7.10 -9.27 83.04
N ALA A 912 -6.97 -9.05 81.74
CA ALA A 912 -5.68 -8.76 81.12
C ALA A 912 -5.12 -7.43 81.67
N THR A 913 -3.99 -7.49 82.38
CA THR A 913 -3.30 -6.31 82.91
C THR A 913 -2.82 -5.36 81.80
N PRO A 914 -3.04 -4.03 81.89
CA PRO A 914 -2.49 -3.06 80.95
C PRO A 914 -0.97 -2.94 81.13
N ARG A 915 -0.20 -2.98 80.03
CA ARG A 915 1.26 -2.83 80.06
C ARG A 915 1.64 -1.34 80.03
N SER A 916 2.27 -0.83 81.11
CA SER A 916 2.71 0.58 81.24
C SER A 916 4.08 0.84 80.62
N CYS A 917 4.35 2.09 80.18
CA CYS A 917 5.68 2.57 79.76
C CYS A 917 5.87 4.08 80.05
N ASP A 918 6.90 4.40 80.84
CA ASP A 918 7.48 5.74 81.06
C ASP A 918 8.37 6.20 79.88
N ALA A 919 8.47 7.52 79.70
CA ALA A 919 9.06 8.18 78.52
C ALA A 919 10.46 8.80 78.76
N ARG A 920 11.36 8.65 77.78
CA ARG A 920 12.41 9.64 77.44
C ARG A 920 12.89 9.48 75.99
N ALA A 921 12.99 10.60 75.29
CA ALA A 921 13.09 10.73 73.84
C ALA A 921 14.54 10.78 73.30
N ALA A 922 14.72 10.29 72.07
CA ALA A 922 15.77 10.70 71.14
C ALA A 922 15.15 10.88 69.75
N ARG A 923 15.43 12.03 69.10
CA ARG A 923 14.93 12.43 67.78
C ARG A 923 15.71 11.75 66.66
N LEU A 924 15.00 11.20 65.68
CA LEU A 924 15.50 10.81 64.35
C LEU A 924 14.80 11.70 63.31
N GLU A 925 15.57 12.24 62.37
CA GLU A 925 15.09 13.04 61.24
C GLU A 925 14.40 12.14 60.21
N ASP A 926 13.15 12.51 59.91
CA ASP A 926 12.22 11.85 59.00
C ASP A 926 12.37 12.42 57.59
N CYS A 927 12.54 11.56 56.59
CA CYS A 927 12.79 11.93 55.20
C CYS A 927 11.71 11.37 54.24
N CYS A 928 10.52 11.04 54.74
CA CYS A 928 9.40 10.56 53.92
C CYS A 928 8.06 11.14 54.42
N ALA A 929 7.71 12.35 53.98
CA ALA A 929 6.40 12.93 54.27
C ALA A 929 5.31 12.22 53.44
N ASP A 930 4.57 11.35 54.11
CA ASP A 930 3.58 10.43 53.61
C ASP A 930 2.15 10.99 53.73
N GLY A 931 1.29 10.57 52.82
CA GLY A 931 -0.10 10.98 52.73
C GLY A 931 -1.02 10.29 53.75
N VAL A 932 -0.65 10.21 55.04
CA VAL A 932 -1.57 9.94 56.17
C VAL A 932 -1.01 10.50 57.50
N VAL A 933 -1.30 11.77 57.85
CA VAL A 933 -1.36 12.25 59.24
C VAL A 933 -2.51 13.28 59.36
N PRO A 934 -3.42 13.18 60.35
CA PRO A 934 -4.39 14.23 60.63
C PRO A 934 -3.73 15.36 61.43
N ALA A 935 -3.81 16.60 60.93
CA ALA A 935 -3.58 17.80 61.73
C ALA A 935 -4.95 18.43 62.02
N ASP A 936 -5.34 18.47 63.30
CA ASP A 936 -6.54 19.16 63.80
C ASP A 936 -6.31 20.70 63.76
N PRO A 937 -7.26 21.53 63.29
CA PRO A 937 -7.09 22.98 63.18
C PRO A 937 -7.19 23.78 64.50
N ALA A 938 -7.48 23.13 65.63
CA ALA A 938 -7.50 23.78 66.94
C ALA A 938 -6.31 23.28 67.77
N GLY A 939 -5.43 24.19 68.20
CA GLY A 939 -4.15 23.86 68.86
C GLY A 939 -4.22 23.25 70.26
N ASP A 940 -5.02 22.21 70.46
CA ASP A 940 -4.92 21.29 71.59
C ASP A 940 -4.22 20.02 71.13
N VAL A 941 -2.98 19.83 71.57
CA VAL A 941 -2.23 18.58 71.37
C VAL A 941 -2.92 17.49 72.20
N LYS A 942 -3.89 16.78 71.61
CA LYS A 942 -4.28 15.47 72.13
C LYS A 942 -3.11 14.53 71.88
N ASP A 943 -2.54 14.10 72.99
CA ASP A 943 -1.36 13.26 73.11
C ASP A 943 -1.55 11.90 72.41
N HIS A 944 -1.35 11.83 71.10
CA HIS A 944 -1.30 10.58 70.32
C HIS A 944 0.04 9.84 70.46
N ALA A 945 0.86 10.22 71.44
CA ALA A 945 2.09 9.52 71.81
C ALA A 945 1.84 8.06 72.25
N GLY A 946 0.59 7.67 72.59
CA GLY A 946 0.25 6.33 73.04
C GLY A 946 0.34 5.22 71.99
N THR A 947 0.07 5.50 70.71
CA THR A 947 -0.06 4.47 69.66
C THR A 947 1.24 4.25 68.87
N ALA A 948 2.02 5.31 68.64
CA ALA A 948 3.34 5.20 68.02
C ALA A 948 4.38 4.54 68.96
N VAL A 949 4.18 4.63 70.28
CA VAL A 949 5.06 4.00 71.28
C VAL A 949 4.75 2.50 71.48
N ALA A 950 3.58 2.01 71.07
CA ALA A 950 3.18 0.61 71.26
C ALA A 950 3.85 -0.36 70.26
N LEU A 951 4.27 0.11 69.08
CA LEU A 951 4.94 -0.71 68.07
C LEU A 951 6.47 -0.75 68.23
N SER A 952 7.08 0.22 68.93
CA SER A 952 8.55 0.25 69.10
C SER A 952 9.12 -0.83 70.03
N LYS A 953 8.24 -1.57 70.74
CA LYS A 953 8.61 -2.77 71.52
C LYS A 953 8.18 -4.10 70.87
N ARG A 954 7.47 -4.08 69.73
CA ARG A 954 7.07 -5.30 69.00
C ARG A 954 8.04 -5.58 67.86
N ARG A 955 8.41 -6.85 67.67
CA ARG A 955 9.25 -7.30 66.54
C ARG A 955 8.50 -6.95 65.26
N ALA A 956 9.12 -6.23 64.32
CA ALA A 956 8.47 -5.86 63.07
C ALA A 956 7.88 -7.11 62.38
N PRO A 957 6.63 -7.04 61.86
CA PRO A 957 5.99 -8.18 61.20
C PRO A 957 6.87 -8.68 60.06
N ARG A 958 6.97 -10.00 59.93
CA ARG A 958 7.95 -10.64 59.02
C ARG A 958 7.63 -10.41 57.55
N ASN A 959 6.36 -10.21 57.21
CA ASN A 959 5.85 -10.03 55.86
C ASN A 959 4.50 -9.28 55.89
N PHE A 960 4.01 -8.93 54.70
CA PHE A 960 2.79 -8.14 54.55
C PHE A 960 1.53 -8.89 55.04
N GLU A 961 1.46 -10.21 54.87
CA GLU A 961 0.35 -11.01 55.41
C GLU A 961 0.28 -10.96 56.93
N ALA A 962 1.41 -11.19 57.62
CA ALA A 962 1.49 -11.09 59.07
C ALA A 962 1.11 -9.68 59.55
N PHE A 963 1.56 -8.64 58.86
CA PHE A 963 1.17 -7.26 59.14
C PHE A 963 -0.36 -7.08 59.07
N ILE A 964 -1.01 -7.58 58.02
CA ILE A 964 -2.47 -7.49 57.85
C ILE A 964 -3.22 -8.09 59.05
N TYR A 965 -2.84 -9.30 59.46
CA TYR A 965 -3.49 -9.96 60.59
C TYR A 965 -3.18 -9.30 61.95
N GLU A 966 -1.93 -8.90 62.18
CA GLU A 966 -1.50 -8.29 63.45
C GLU A 966 -2.06 -6.88 63.65
N VAL A 967 -2.30 -6.13 62.57
CA VAL A 967 -2.71 -4.72 62.63
C VAL A 967 -4.20 -4.56 62.43
N TRP A 968 -4.80 -5.28 61.48
CA TRP A 968 -6.21 -5.09 61.11
C TRP A 968 -7.13 -6.22 61.59
N GLY A 969 -6.57 -7.33 62.06
CA GLY A 969 -7.34 -8.47 62.55
C GLY A 969 -7.96 -9.34 61.46
N ALA A 970 -8.40 -10.54 61.86
CA ALA A 970 -8.83 -11.59 60.94
C ALA A 970 -10.06 -11.22 60.08
N GLY A 971 -10.97 -10.40 60.58
CA GLY A 971 -12.15 -9.98 59.83
C GLY A 971 -11.81 -9.05 58.66
N VAL A 972 -11.06 -7.96 58.91
CA VAL A 972 -10.63 -7.05 57.84
C VAL A 972 -9.69 -7.76 56.85
N ALA A 973 -8.83 -8.65 57.36
CA ALA A 973 -7.99 -9.52 56.54
C ALA A 973 -8.83 -10.32 55.54
N ARG A 974 -9.87 -11.02 56.02
CA ARG A 974 -10.73 -11.88 55.22
C ARG A 974 -11.58 -11.12 54.19
N HIS A 975 -12.21 -10.02 54.61
CA HIS A 975 -13.26 -9.37 53.80
C HIS A 975 -12.76 -8.30 52.84
N PHE A 976 -11.51 -7.82 53.02
CA PHE A 976 -10.95 -6.79 52.16
C PHE A 976 -9.46 -6.96 51.92
N ALA A 977 -8.64 -6.93 52.98
CA ALA A 977 -7.20 -6.69 52.83
C ALA A 977 -6.48 -7.83 52.09
N VAL A 978 -6.71 -9.09 52.45
CA VAL A 978 -6.09 -10.24 51.77
C VAL A 978 -6.62 -10.41 50.33
N PRO A 979 -7.94 -10.51 50.07
CA PRO A 979 -8.43 -10.73 48.71
C PRO A 979 -8.06 -9.59 47.75
N TYR A 980 -8.17 -8.33 48.20
CA TYR A 980 -7.77 -7.18 47.38
C TYR A 980 -6.28 -7.22 47.04
N ASN A 981 -5.41 -7.44 48.02
CA ASN A 981 -3.96 -7.41 47.80
C ASN A 981 -3.47 -8.62 47.01
N LEU A 982 -4.06 -9.81 47.18
CA LEU A 982 -3.75 -10.95 46.30
C LEU A 982 -4.15 -10.66 44.85
N LYS A 983 -5.30 -10.02 44.65
CA LYS A 983 -5.77 -9.61 43.34
C LYS A 983 -4.85 -8.58 42.70
N LEU A 984 -4.42 -7.56 43.46
CA LEU A 984 -3.54 -6.47 43.02
C LEU A 984 -2.10 -6.96 42.76
N TRP A 985 -1.47 -7.60 43.75
CA TRP A 985 -0.05 -7.95 43.70
C TRP A 985 0.24 -9.25 42.97
N THR A 986 -0.76 -10.10 42.75
CA THR A 986 -0.65 -11.38 42.01
C THR A 986 0.36 -12.39 42.57
N VAL A 987 0.83 -12.15 43.81
CA VAL A 987 1.80 -12.97 44.54
C VAL A 987 1.31 -13.23 45.96
N PRO A 988 1.72 -14.35 46.59
CA PRO A 988 1.42 -14.58 48.00
C PRO A 988 1.96 -13.45 48.89
N LEU A 989 1.10 -12.87 49.74
CA LEU A 989 1.46 -11.72 50.58
C LEU A 989 2.55 -12.03 51.61
N ARG A 990 2.77 -13.31 51.93
CA ARG A 990 3.89 -13.80 52.75
C ARG A 990 5.26 -13.60 52.13
N GLU A 991 5.34 -13.42 50.81
CA GLU A 991 6.59 -13.16 50.09
C GLU A 991 6.96 -11.68 50.06
N MET A 992 6.00 -10.79 50.39
CA MET A 992 6.20 -9.36 50.40
C MET A 992 6.69 -8.88 51.76
N GLU A 993 7.75 -8.08 51.77
CA GLU A 993 8.28 -7.45 52.97
C GLU A 993 7.50 -6.16 53.31
N THR A 994 7.84 -5.48 54.42
CA THR A 994 7.01 -4.43 55.02
C THR A 994 7.58 -3.01 54.94
N SER A 995 8.80 -2.80 54.41
CA SER A 995 9.49 -1.51 54.36
C SER A 995 8.75 -0.46 53.52
N TRP A 996 7.95 -0.90 52.54
CA TRP A 996 7.16 -0.02 51.68
C TRP A 996 5.85 0.47 52.31
N LEU A 997 5.47 -0.02 53.51
CA LEU A 997 4.19 0.30 54.16
C LEU A 997 4.16 1.68 54.85
N GLY A 998 5.32 2.28 55.16
CA GLY A 998 5.45 3.53 55.92
C GLY A 998 4.48 4.63 55.48
N GLY A 999 3.48 4.91 56.32
CA GLY A 999 2.40 5.89 56.14
C GLY A 999 1.43 5.71 54.98
N ARG A 1000 1.53 4.61 54.21
CA ARG A 1000 0.63 4.34 53.07
C ARG A 1000 -0.65 3.62 53.47
N VAL A 1001 -0.66 3.08 54.68
CA VAL A 1001 -1.69 2.19 55.18
C VAL A 1001 -2.30 2.79 56.44
N PRO A 1002 -3.60 3.15 56.44
CA PRO A 1002 -4.23 3.79 57.59
C PRO A 1002 -4.34 2.83 58.77
N LEU A 1003 -3.96 3.32 59.95
CA LEU A 1003 -4.04 2.61 61.23
C LEU A 1003 -5.21 3.20 62.04
N PRO A 1004 -6.44 2.66 61.96
CA PRO A 1004 -7.53 3.16 62.77
C PRO A 1004 -7.33 2.77 64.24
N ASP A 1005 -7.80 3.62 65.15
CA ASP A 1005 -8.05 3.18 66.52
C ASP A 1005 -9.37 2.37 66.57
N LEU A 1006 -9.50 1.47 67.55
CA LEU A 1006 -10.68 0.61 67.68
C LEU A 1006 -11.98 1.43 67.84
N GLU A 1007 -11.90 2.60 68.49
CA GLU A 1007 -13.01 3.54 68.62
C GLU A 1007 -13.50 4.06 67.26
N GLU A 1008 -12.58 4.38 66.33
CA GLU A 1008 -12.93 4.81 64.98
C GLU A 1008 -13.59 3.70 64.17
N MET A 1009 -13.17 2.44 64.37
CA MET A 1009 -13.79 1.29 63.72
C MET A 1009 -15.22 1.06 64.22
N ILE A 1010 -15.46 1.22 65.53
CA ILE A 1010 -16.79 1.08 66.14
C ILE A 1010 -17.70 2.21 65.65
N ASP A 1011 -17.25 3.46 65.72
CA ASP A 1011 -17.99 4.61 65.22
C ASP A 1011 -18.33 4.47 63.74
N GLY A 1012 -17.33 4.05 62.96
CA GLY A 1012 -17.46 3.76 61.54
C GLY A 1012 -18.40 2.60 61.20
N ALA A 1013 -18.73 1.72 62.15
CA ALA A 1013 -19.73 0.68 62.01
C ALA A 1013 -21.15 1.17 62.39
N LEU A 1014 -21.25 2.13 63.30
CA LEU A 1014 -22.52 2.66 63.82
C LEU A 1014 -23.12 3.77 62.94
N ARG A 1015 -22.27 4.55 62.25
CA ARG A 1015 -22.70 5.68 61.43
C ARG A 1015 -21.84 5.84 60.17
N PRO A 1016 -22.36 6.45 59.09
CA PRO A 1016 -21.57 6.80 57.92
C PRO A 1016 -20.39 7.70 58.29
N VAL A 1017 -19.21 7.41 57.74
CA VAL A 1017 -18.02 8.26 57.88
C VAL A 1017 -18.23 9.55 57.09
N ALA A 1018 -17.95 10.70 57.71
CA ALA A 1018 -18.01 12.00 57.06
C ALA A 1018 -16.99 12.10 55.90
N ARG A 1019 -17.14 13.11 55.02
CA ARG A 1019 -16.13 13.39 54.00
C ARG A 1019 -14.76 13.59 54.66
N PRO A 1020 -13.66 13.09 54.07
CA PRO A 1020 -12.34 13.28 54.65
C PRO A 1020 -12.06 14.78 54.83
N VAL A 1021 -11.49 15.16 55.98
CA VAL A 1021 -11.01 16.53 56.24
C VAL A 1021 -9.51 16.41 56.54
N GLY A 1022 -8.66 17.07 55.76
CA GLY A 1022 -7.19 16.98 55.87
C GLY A 1022 -6.46 17.14 54.52
N PRO A 1023 -5.12 17.18 54.49
CA PRO A 1023 -4.36 17.45 53.25
C PRO A 1023 -4.59 16.41 52.14
N ASN A 1024 -4.84 15.14 52.47
CA ASN A 1024 -5.21 14.09 51.50
C ASN A 1024 -6.71 14.05 51.14
N ALA A 1025 -7.50 14.98 51.67
CA ALA A 1025 -8.91 15.12 51.33
C ALA A 1025 -9.11 15.75 49.96
N ARG A 1026 -8.08 16.38 49.39
CA ARG A 1026 -8.12 17.02 48.09
C ARG A 1026 -7.06 16.45 47.18
N PHE A 1027 -7.36 16.39 45.89
CA PHE A 1027 -6.38 16.07 44.85
C PHE A 1027 -6.54 17.03 43.68
N GLY A 1028 -5.46 17.19 42.94
CA GLY A 1028 -5.40 17.99 41.73
C GLY A 1028 -5.57 17.14 40.47
N TYR A 1029 -6.18 17.70 39.44
CA TYR A 1029 -6.26 17.14 38.10
C TYR A 1029 -6.27 18.28 37.05
N PRO A 1030 -5.78 18.10 35.82
CA PRO A 1030 -5.91 19.12 34.77
C PRO A 1030 -7.38 19.31 34.33
N ARG A 1031 -7.85 20.56 34.17
CA ARG A 1031 -9.22 20.82 33.65
C ARG A 1031 -9.37 20.31 32.23
N HIS A 1032 -8.36 20.44 31.38
CA HIS A 1032 -8.39 20.02 29.98
C HIS A 1032 -7.16 19.17 29.65
N GLY A 1033 -7.35 18.22 28.72
CA GLY A 1033 -6.26 17.43 28.12
C GLY A 1033 -5.82 16.22 28.93
N GLY A 1034 -6.55 15.84 29.98
CA GLY A 1034 -6.18 14.73 30.86
C GLY A 1034 -4.84 14.94 31.56
N PHE A 1035 -4.26 13.88 32.14
CA PHE A 1035 -2.95 13.97 32.79
C PHE A 1035 -1.81 14.26 31.82
N GLN A 1036 -2.01 14.02 30.52
CA GLN A 1036 -1.11 14.43 29.44
C GLN A 1036 -0.80 15.94 29.50
N ALA A 1037 -1.79 16.79 29.83
CA ALA A 1037 -1.58 18.23 29.91
C ALA A 1037 -0.53 18.64 30.95
N LEU A 1038 -0.40 17.90 32.05
CA LEU A 1038 0.66 18.11 33.03
C LEU A 1038 2.03 17.75 32.45
N MET A 1039 2.11 16.67 31.66
CA MET A 1039 3.35 16.21 31.03
C MET A 1039 3.78 17.20 29.92
N ASP A 1040 2.84 17.64 29.08
CA ASP A 1040 3.08 18.62 28.02
C ASP A 1040 3.49 19.99 28.58
N GLY A 1041 3.01 20.34 29.79
CA GLY A 1041 3.40 21.56 30.49
C GLY A 1041 4.90 21.67 30.77
N PHE A 1042 5.66 20.56 30.75
CA PHE A 1042 7.12 20.61 30.87
C PHE A 1042 7.79 21.15 29.61
N LEU A 1043 7.22 20.91 28.42
CA LEU A 1043 7.87 21.14 27.14
C LEU A 1043 8.34 22.61 26.94
N PRO A 1044 7.55 23.64 27.27
CA PRO A 1044 7.97 25.04 27.14
C PRO A 1044 9.12 25.43 28.08
N HIS A 1045 9.42 24.61 29.09
CA HIS A 1045 10.43 24.88 30.10
C HIS A 1045 11.70 24.04 29.95
N LEU A 1046 11.77 23.15 28.95
CA LEU A 1046 12.97 22.37 28.68
C LEU A 1046 14.00 23.23 27.94
N GLU A 1047 15.21 23.33 28.50
CA GLU A 1047 16.35 23.98 27.85
C GLU A 1047 17.24 23.00 27.06
N GLY A 1048 17.11 21.69 27.35
CA GLY A 1048 17.82 20.61 26.66
C GLY A 1048 17.12 20.15 25.39
N GLU A 1049 17.80 19.33 24.59
CA GLU A 1049 17.22 18.72 23.39
C GLU A 1049 16.26 17.59 23.77
N LEU A 1050 15.09 17.51 23.12
CA LEU A 1050 14.13 16.42 23.27
C LEU A 1050 13.98 15.68 21.93
N LEU A 1051 14.15 14.36 21.96
CA LEU A 1051 13.92 13.47 20.83
C LEU A 1051 12.84 12.44 21.18
N THR A 1052 11.67 12.58 20.57
CA THR A 1052 10.60 11.57 20.61
C THR A 1052 10.73 10.59 19.46
N SER A 1053 9.92 9.53 19.45
CA SER A 1053 9.95 8.43 18.47
C SER A 1053 11.35 7.82 18.29
N THR A 1054 12.17 7.87 19.35
CA THR A 1054 13.58 7.48 19.34
C THR A 1054 13.78 6.48 20.46
N ARG A 1055 13.78 5.18 20.13
CA ARG A 1055 13.93 4.11 21.10
C ARG A 1055 15.41 3.77 21.27
N MET A 1056 15.89 3.65 22.51
CA MET A 1056 17.23 3.09 22.76
C MET A 1056 17.22 1.59 22.47
N THR A 1057 18.11 1.13 21.60
CA THR A 1057 18.21 -0.28 21.15
C THR A 1057 19.35 -1.03 21.81
N ALA A 1058 20.42 -0.34 22.17
CA ALA A 1058 21.54 -0.88 22.92
C ALA A 1058 22.21 0.22 23.76
N LEU A 1059 22.82 -0.19 24.87
CA LEU A 1059 23.64 0.68 25.71
C LEU A 1059 25.00 0.00 25.93
N HIS A 1060 26.08 0.75 25.73
CA HIS A 1060 27.45 0.28 25.92
C HIS A 1060 28.12 1.08 27.04
N PRO A 1061 27.97 0.66 28.31
CA PRO A 1061 28.51 1.40 29.45
C PRO A 1061 30.02 1.60 29.42
N GLU A 1062 30.80 0.63 28.90
CA GLU A 1062 32.26 0.71 28.88
C GLU A 1062 32.75 1.77 27.89
N SER A 1063 32.11 1.87 26.71
CA SER A 1063 32.42 2.89 25.71
C SER A 1063 31.65 4.20 25.89
N ARG A 1064 30.67 4.22 26.81
CA ARG A 1064 29.71 5.31 27.06
C ARG A 1064 28.96 5.76 25.80
N VAL A 1065 28.46 4.78 25.05
CA VAL A 1065 27.68 4.99 23.82
C VAL A 1065 26.28 4.40 23.99
N ALA A 1066 25.26 5.17 23.62
CA ALA A 1066 23.90 4.69 23.47
C ALA A 1066 23.53 4.62 21.98
N GLU A 1067 22.86 3.55 21.59
CA GLU A 1067 22.35 3.33 20.24
C GLU A 1067 20.83 3.48 20.21
N PHE A 1068 20.32 4.06 19.13
CA PHE A 1068 18.89 4.32 18.96
C PHE A 1068 18.32 3.67 17.70
N SER A 1069 17.01 3.44 17.70
CA SER A 1069 16.23 2.78 16.64
C SER A 1069 16.31 3.45 15.28
N ASP A 1070 16.83 4.66 15.23
CA ASP A 1070 17.02 5.45 14.02
C ASP A 1070 18.46 5.38 13.47
N GLY A 1071 19.26 4.46 14.00
CA GLY A 1071 20.65 4.21 13.65
C GLY A 1071 21.65 5.20 14.22
N ARG A 1072 21.21 6.22 14.97
CA ARG A 1072 22.14 7.14 15.65
C ARG A 1072 22.83 6.44 16.81
N GLN A 1073 24.10 6.75 16.94
CA GLN A 1073 24.85 6.55 18.17
C GLN A 1073 25.10 7.92 18.82
N ARG A 1074 25.02 7.97 20.16
CA ARG A 1074 25.41 9.15 20.95
C ARG A 1074 26.36 8.71 22.04
N SER A 1075 27.54 9.33 22.07
CA SER A 1075 28.40 9.27 23.24
C SER A 1075 27.87 10.22 24.31
N TYR A 1076 28.01 9.82 25.57
CA TYR A 1076 27.53 10.60 26.71
C TYR A 1076 28.60 10.69 27.81
N ARG A 1077 28.59 11.79 28.56
CA ARG A 1077 29.46 11.96 29.75
C ARG A 1077 28.82 11.35 30.99
N ALA A 1078 27.53 11.58 31.18
CA ALA A 1078 26.68 10.98 32.20
C ALA A 1078 25.35 10.53 31.59
N LEU A 1079 24.74 9.50 32.17
CA LEU A 1079 23.44 9.00 31.73
C LEU A 1079 22.47 8.95 32.93
N VAL A 1080 21.26 9.47 32.77
CA VAL A 1080 20.14 9.25 33.68
C VAL A 1080 19.17 8.28 33.02
N SER A 1081 19.02 7.09 33.59
CA SER A 1081 18.04 6.11 33.10
C SER A 1081 16.77 6.20 33.92
N THR A 1082 15.63 6.30 33.24
CA THR A 1082 14.29 6.13 33.84
C THR A 1082 13.60 4.84 33.39
N LEU A 1083 14.30 4.02 32.60
CA LEU A 1083 13.79 2.75 32.09
C LEU A 1083 13.61 1.72 33.23
N PRO A 1084 12.75 0.70 33.04
CA PRO A 1084 12.71 -0.45 33.92
C PRO A 1084 14.09 -1.08 34.07
N LEU A 1085 14.52 -1.31 35.31
CA LEU A 1085 15.89 -1.76 35.62
C LEU A 1085 16.27 -3.08 34.92
N PRO A 1086 15.40 -4.11 34.83
CA PRO A 1086 15.69 -5.31 34.05
C PRO A 1086 15.84 -5.03 32.55
N GLU A 1087 15.06 -4.11 32.00
CA GLU A 1087 15.12 -3.73 30.59
C GLU A 1087 16.42 -2.96 30.28
N LEU A 1088 16.86 -2.08 31.18
CA LEU A 1088 18.15 -1.41 31.06
C LEU A 1088 19.30 -2.42 31.01
N VAL A 1089 19.30 -3.42 31.91
CA VAL A 1089 20.33 -4.48 31.91
C VAL A 1089 20.24 -5.34 30.65
N ARG A 1090 19.03 -5.62 30.14
CA ARG A 1090 18.83 -6.31 28.86
C ARG A 1090 19.42 -5.54 27.68
N LEU A 1091 19.25 -4.21 27.64
CA LEU A 1091 19.81 -3.35 26.59
C LEU A 1091 21.34 -3.24 26.66
N ILE A 1092 21.94 -3.52 27.83
CA ILE A 1092 23.40 -3.59 27.99
C ILE A 1092 23.96 -4.92 27.47
N GLY A 1093 23.17 -6.00 27.53
CA GLY A 1093 23.56 -7.31 27.00
C GLY A 1093 24.79 -7.89 27.71
N ASP A 1094 25.75 -8.37 26.93
CA ASP A 1094 26.90 -9.12 27.45
C ASP A 1094 27.91 -8.27 28.23
N GLU A 1095 27.89 -6.93 28.10
CA GLU A 1095 28.70 -6.02 28.92
C GLU A 1095 28.30 -6.04 30.39
N ALA A 1096 27.06 -6.44 30.72
CA ALA A 1096 26.63 -6.67 32.09
C ALA A 1096 27.08 -8.07 32.54
N PRO A 1097 27.90 -8.22 33.60
CA PRO A 1097 28.34 -9.52 34.10
C PRO A 1097 27.16 -10.45 34.47
N GLU A 1098 27.41 -11.76 34.47
CA GLU A 1098 26.38 -12.77 34.77
C GLU A 1098 25.67 -12.52 36.10
N GLU A 1099 26.40 -12.10 37.15
CA GLU A 1099 25.82 -11.73 38.45
C GLU A 1099 24.82 -10.57 38.34
N ILE A 1100 25.10 -9.57 37.50
CA ILE A 1100 24.21 -8.41 37.28
C ILE A 1100 22.97 -8.84 36.49
N ARG A 1101 23.14 -9.67 35.45
CA ARG A 1101 22.02 -10.21 34.68
C ARG A 1101 21.13 -11.11 35.54
N ALA A 1102 21.70 -11.93 36.42
CA ALA A 1102 20.98 -12.75 37.37
C ALA A 1102 20.22 -11.91 38.42
N ALA A 1103 20.86 -10.88 38.99
CA ALA A 1103 20.22 -9.95 39.91
C ALA A 1103 19.03 -9.22 39.25
N ALA A 1104 19.18 -8.82 37.98
CA ALA A 1104 18.12 -8.15 37.21
C ALA A 1104 16.95 -9.10 36.91
N ALA A 1105 17.24 -10.35 36.52
CA ALA A 1105 16.23 -11.37 36.27
C ALA A 1105 15.42 -11.75 37.53
N ALA A 1106 16.00 -11.58 38.73
CA ALA A 1106 15.32 -11.82 39.99
C ALA A 1106 14.31 -10.72 40.39
N LEU A 1107 14.32 -9.56 39.72
CA LEU A 1107 13.42 -8.45 40.04
C LEU A 1107 11.99 -8.72 39.54
N ARG A 1108 11.04 -8.79 40.49
CA ARG A 1108 9.63 -9.09 40.21
C ARG A 1108 8.78 -7.83 40.08
N HIS A 1109 7.77 -7.91 39.23
CA HIS A 1109 6.81 -6.83 38.98
C HIS A 1109 5.42 -7.40 38.67
N VAL A 1110 4.42 -6.53 38.68
CA VAL A 1110 3.05 -6.79 38.20
C VAL A 1110 2.77 -5.88 37.02
N SER A 1111 2.07 -6.42 36.03
CA SER A 1111 1.59 -5.71 34.86
C SER A 1111 0.13 -5.33 35.03
N VAL A 1112 -0.31 -4.25 34.36
CA VAL A 1112 -1.71 -3.81 34.36
C VAL A 1112 -2.22 -3.67 32.94
N ARG A 1113 -3.39 -4.23 32.69
CA ARG A 1113 -4.20 -4.02 31.49
C ARG A 1113 -5.37 -3.11 31.87
N CYS A 1114 -5.47 -1.95 31.26
CA CYS A 1114 -6.56 -1.01 31.46
C CYS A 1114 -7.56 -1.13 30.32
N VAL A 1115 -8.85 -1.27 30.64
CA VAL A 1115 -9.96 -1.22 29.69
C VAL A 1115 -10.72 0.08 29.91
N ASN A 1116 -10.60 1.00 28.95
CA ASN A 1116 -11.28 2.29 28.94
C ASN A 1116 -12.64 2.13 28.27
N LEU A 1117 -13.71 2.61 28.90
CA LEU A 1117 -15.07 2.53 28.41
C LEU A 1117 -15.71 3.93 28.39
N GLY A 1118 -16.15 4.36 27.22
CA GLY A 1118 -16.95 5.57 27.04
C GLY A 1118 -18.42 5.20 26.94
N ILE A 1119 -19.24 5.64 27.89
CA ILE A 1119 -20.65 5.26 28.02
C ILE A 1119 -21.52 6.43 27.59
N GLY A 1120 -22.58 6.17 26.81
CA GLY A 1120 -23.54 7.18 26.37
C GLY A 1120 -24.60 7.50 27.42
N ARG A 1121 -24.17 7.67 28.67
CA ARG A 1121 -24.98 8.18 29.78
C ARG A 1121 -24.12 9.03 30.69
N ALA A 1122 -24.45 10.31 30.79
CA ALA A 1122 -23.81 11.23 31.72
C ALA A 1122 -24.08 10.84 33.19
N GLY A 1123 -23.14 11.18 34.08
CA GLY A 1123 -23.31 11.05 35.53
C GLY A 1123 -23.51 9.61 36.01
N LEU A 1124 -22.61 8.68 35.63
CA LEU A 1124 -22.72 7.28 36.05
C LEU A 1124 -22.64 7.13 37.58
N THR A 1125 -21.76 7.89 38.20
CA THR A 1125 -21.49 7.88 39.64
C THR A 1125 -20.85 9.21 40.05
N ASP A 1126 -20.89 9.54 41.34
CA ASP A 1126 -20.22 10.70 41.96
C ASP A 1126 -18.79 10.41 42.47
N LYS A 1127 -18.34 9.17 42.29
CA LYS A 1127 -17.08 8.63 42.85
C LYS A 1127 -15.92 8.88 41.91
N HIS A 1128 -14.72 9.04 42.44
CA HIS A 1128 -13.49 9.18 41.65
C HIS A 1128 -12.84 7.83 41.35
N TRP A 1129 -12.81 6.91 42.31
CA TRP A 1129 -12.39 5.53 42.07
C TRP A 1129 -12.99 4.57 43.09
N ILE A 1130 -13.10 3.31 42.67
CA ILE A 1130 -13.75 2.25 43.43
C ILE A 1130 -12.85 1.00 43.42
N TYR A 1131 -12.60 0.43 44.59
CA TYR A 1131 -11.86 -0.81 44.76
C TYR A 1131 -12.79 -2.03 44.80
N TYR A 1132 -12.39 -3.12 44.13
CA TYR A 1132 -13.17 -4.34 44.00
C TYR A 1132 -12.36 -5.56 44.49
N PRO A 1133 -12.46 -5.93 45.78
CA PRO A 1133 -11.75 -7.08 46.36
C PRO A 1133 -12.25 -8.45 45.88
N GLU A 1134 -13.49 -8.54 45.38
CA GLU A 1134 -14.18 -9.82 45.07
C GLU A 1134 -13.92 -10.30 43.62
N ASP A 1135 -14.82 -11.12 43.07
CA ASP A 1135 -14.56 -11.99 41.90
C ASP A 1135 -14.48 -11.29 40.53
N THR A 1136 -14.63 -9.96 40.46
CA THR A 1136 -14.47 -9.22 39.21
C THR A 1136 -13.05 -9.39 38.65
N VAL A 1137 -12.87 -9.23 37.34
CA VAL A 1137 -11.58 -9.22 36.66
C VAL A 1137 -10.78 -7.98 37.03
N PHE A 1138 -11.44 -6.82 37.12
CA PHE A 1138 -10.82 -5.55 37.52
C PHE A 1138 -10.70 -5.47 39.04
N HIS A 1139 -9.55 -4.97 39.52
CA HIS A 1139 -9.33 -4.72 40.95
C HIS A 1139 -9.73 -3.29 41.33
N ARG A 1140 -9.77 -2.38 40.34
CA ARG A 1140 -10.12 -0.98 40.52
C ARG A 1140 -10.83 -0.45 39.28
N ILE A 1141 -11.84 0.40 39.48
CA ILE A 1141 -12.36 1.30 38.44
C ILE A 1141 -11.96 2.72 38.79
N PHE A 1142 -11.30 3.41 37.87
CA PHE A 1142 -11.07 4.85 37.93
C PHE A 1142 -12.11 5.57 37.08
N VAL A 1143 -12.79 6.55 37.65
CA VAL A 1143 -13.90 7.25 37.02
C VAL A 1143 -13.35 8.57 36.46
N GLN A 1144 -12.65 8.46 35.33
CA GLN A 1144 -11.95 9.56 34.70
C GLN A 1144 -12.84 10.77 34.42
N GLY A 1145 -14.11 10.51 34.11
CA GLY A 1145 -15.11 11.54 33.86
C GLY A 1145 -15.40 12.46 35.05
N ASN A 1146 -15.09 12.06 36.29
CA ASN A 1146 -15.23 12.92 37.47
C ASN A 1146 -13.93 13.66 37.82
N ALA A 1147 -12.79 13.24 37.28
CA ALA A 1147 -11.52 13.95 37.48
C ALA A 1147 -11.52 15.32 36.75
N SER A 1148 -12.24 15.42 35.64
CA SER A 1148 -12.56 16.69 34.99
C SER A 1148 -13.86 16.59 34.19
N PRO A 1149 -14.72 17.63 34.21
CA PRO A 1149 -15.91 17.67 33.36
C PRO A 1149 -15.57 17.66 31.86
N HIS A 1150 -14.36 18.06 31.46
CA HIS A 1150 -13.93 18.08 30.05
C HIS A 1150 -13.31 16.77 29.58
N ASN A 1151 -13.21 15.74 30.43
CA ASN A 1151 -12.83 14.40 29.99
C ASN A 1151 -13.98 13.66 29.31
N ASN A 1152 -15.21 14.19 29.38
CA ASN A 1152 -16.38 13.58 28.78
C ASN A 1152 -16.94 14.46 27.64
N PRO A 1153 -17.41 13.85 26.54
CA PRO A 1153 -18.24 14.56 25.59
C PRO A 1153 -19.64 14.81 26.19
N PRO A 1154 -20.41 15.79 25.65
CA PRO A 1154 -21.78 16.04 26.10
C PRO A 1154 -22.64 14.78 26.06
N GLY A 1155 -23.28 14.44 27.19
CA GLY A 1155 -24.14 13.26 27.32
C GLY A 1155 -23.39 11.93 27.51
N GLY A 1156 -22.06 11.91 27.42
CA GLY A 1156 -21.22 10.75 27.66
C GLY A 1156 -20.57 10.75 29.05
N PHE A 1157 -20.03 9.61 29.46
CA PHE A 1157 -19.22 9.47 30.66
C PHE A 1157 -18.17 8.36 30.56
N GLY A 1158 -16.90 8.68 30.85
CA GLY A 1158 -15.76 7.78 30.72
C GLY A 1158 -15.31 7.14 32.03
N LEU A 1159 -14.99 5.85 32.00
CA LEU A 1159 -14.37 5.10 33.10
C LEU A 1159 -13.27 4.15 32.61
N THR A 1160 -12.37 3.77 33.51
CA THR A 1160 -11.25 2.86 33.24
C THR A 1160 -11.28 1.71 34.23
N CYS A 1161 -11.40 0.48 33.73
CA CYS A 1161 -11.25 -0.74 34.51
C CYS A 1161 -9.78 -1.17 34.52
N GLU A 1162 -9.17 -1.33 35.69
CA GLU A 1162 -7.77 -1.75 35.83
C GLU A 1162 -7.68 -3.22 36.23
N ILE A 1163 -6.94 -4.01 35.45
CA ILE A 1163 -6.78 -5.46 35.61
C ILE A 1163 -5.31 -5.78 35.78
N THR A 1164 -4.93 -6.37 36.90
CA THR A 1164 -3.55 -6.83 37.14
C THR A 1164 -3.34 -8.23 36.61
N TYR A 1165 -2.22 -8.42 35.94
CA TYR A 1165 -1.78 -9.72 35.46
C TYR A 1165 -0.28 -9.93 35.69
N SER A 1166 0.13 -11.19 35.69
CA SER A 1166 1.51 -11.63 35.83
C SER A 1166 1.64 -13.04 35.25
N PRO A 1167 2.86 -13.60 35.12
CA PRO A 1167 3.02 -14.98 34.67
C PRO A 1167 2.25 -16.01 35.52
N THR A 1168 2.03 -15.73 36.82
CA THR A 1168 1.28 -16.60 37.75
C THR A 1168 -0.23 -16.33 37.75
N LYS A 1169 -0.66 -15.20 37.19
CA LYS A 1169 -2.07 -14.81 37.03
C LYS A 1169 -2.24 -14.16 35.64
N PRO A 1170 -2.24 -14.97 34.56
CA PRO A 1170 -2.38 -14.44 33.21
C PRO A 1170 -3.77 -13.81 33.01
N LEU A 1171 -3.90 -12.98 31.99
CA LEU A 1171 -5.22 -12.46 31.58
C LEU A 1171 -6.11 -13.64 31.15
N PRO A 1172 -7.42 -13.60 31.48
CA PRO A 1172 -8.32 -14.73 31.21
C PRO A 1172 -8.74 -14.85 29.75
N CYS A 1173 -8.51 -13.82 28.93
CA CYS A 1173 -8.91 -13.72 27.54
C CYS A 1173 -8.07 -12.65 26.81
N ASP A 1174 -8.24 -12.54 25.49
CA ASP A 1174 -7.68 -11.47 24.68
C ASP A 1174 -8.37 -10.12 24.93
N ASP A 1175 -7.90 -9.04 24.28
CA ASP A 1175 -8.39 -7.68 24.53
C ASP A 1175 -9.89 -7.52 24.23
N ALA A 1176 -10.39 -8.14 23.15
CA ALA A 1176 -11.81 -8.09 22.81
C ALA A 1176 -12.65 -8.83 23.86
N GLY A 1177 -12.20 -10.01 24.29
CA GLY A 1177 -12.84 -10.75 25.38
C GLY A 1177 -12.77 -10.01 26.71
N LEU A 1178 -11.69 -9.27 26.98
CA LEU A 1178 -11.51 -8.52 28.22
C LEU A 1178 -12.43 -7.29 28.27
N VAL A 1179 -12.60 -6.60 27.13
CA VAL A 1179 -13.59 -5.52 26.97
C VAL A 1179 -14.99 -6.05 27.25
N ALA A 1180 -15.38 -7.15 26.59
CA ALA A 1180 -16.70 -7.77 26.79
C ALA A 1180 -16.93 -8.18 28.25
N ARG A 1181 -15.92 -8.78 28.89
CA ARG A 1181 -15.98 -9.17 30.30
C ARG A 1181 -16.08 -7.97 31.24
N CYS A 1182 -15.31 -6.91 31.01
CA CYS A 1182 -15.39 -5.68 31.82
C CYS A 1182 -16.78 -5.04 31.73
N ILE A 1183 -17.38 -4.99 30.54
CA ILE A 1183 -18.75 -4.47 30.37
C ILE A 1183 -19.76 -5.33 31.15
N ALA A 1184 -19.68 -6.65 31.03
CA ALA A 1184 -20.57 -7.57 31.72
C ALA A 1184 -20.45 -7.46 33.25
N GLU A 1185 -19.23 -7.42 33.78
CA GLU A 1185 -19.01 -7.30 35.21
C GLU A 1185 -19.30 -5.88 35.73
N CYS A 1186 -19.12 -4.83 34.92
CA CYS A 1186 -19.58 -3.48 35.27
C CYS A 1186 -21.12 -3.42 35.41
N ARG A 1187 -21.87 -4.18 34.60
CA ARG A 1187 -23.32 -4.34 34.79
C ARG A 1187 -23.63 -5.13 36.07
N GLN A 1188 -22.91 -6.23 36.30
CA GLN A 1188 -23.09 -7.06 37.50
C GLN A 1188 -22.88 -6.27 38.80
N VAL A 1189 -21.89 -5.39 38.86
CA VAL A 1189 -21.63 -4.55 40.06
C VAL A 1189 -22.46 -3.26 40.09
N GLY A 1190 -23.39 -3.07 39.16
CA GLY A 1190 -24.29 -1.92 39.10
C GLY A 1190 -23.64 -0.61 38.66
N MET A 1191 -22.43 -0.65 38.07
CA MET A 1191 -21.80 0.54 37.47
C MET A 1191 -22.49 0.93 36.16
N LEU A 1192 -22.91 -0.07 35.38
CA LEU A 1192 -23.64 0.11 34.11
C LEU A 1192 -25.03 -0.51 34.19
N ARG A 1193 -25.96 0.04 33.40
CA ARG A 1193 -27.26 -0.55 33.13
C ARG A 1193 -27.20 -1.43 31.88
N ASP A 1194 -28.18 -2.30 31.69
CA ASP A 1194 -28.25 -3.16 30.51
C ASP A 1194 -28.49 -2.36 29.22
N ASP A 1195 -29.18 -1.23 29.32
CA ASP A 1195 -29.51 -0.31 28.23
C ASP A 1195 -28.47 0.81 28.02
N ASP A 1196 -27.42 0.88 28.85
CA ASP A 1196 -26.35 1.86 28.66
C ASP A 1196 -25.55 1.55 27.38
N PRO A 1197 -25.53 2.46 26.38
CA PRO A 1197 -24.76 2.24 25.18
C PRO A 1197 -23.27 2.47 25.44
N VAL A 1198 -22.44 1.52 25.04
CA VAL A 1198 -20.97 1.69 25.02
C VAL A 1198 -20.61 2.36 23.69
N LEU A 1199 -20.17 3.61 23.76
CA LEU A 1199 -19.85 4.45 22.60
C LEU A 1199 -18.44 4.20 22.08
N THR A 1200 -17.50 3.95 22.99
CA THR A 1200 -16.14 3.54 22.63
C THR A 1200 -15.54 2.63 23.70
N ALA A 1201 -14.58 1.80 23.30
CA ALA A 1201 -13.75 1.03 24.19
C ALA A 1201 -12.33 0.94 23.61
N ASN A 1202 -11.33 1.16 24.45
CA ASN A 1202 -9.92 0.95 24.09
C ASN A 1202 -9.16 0.31 25.26
N VAL A 1203 -8.01 -0.28 24.93
CA VAL A 1203 -7.21 -1.07 25.87
C VAL A 1203 -5.79 -0.52 25.91
N VAL A 1204 -5.26 -0.37 27.12
CA VAL A 1204 -3.89 0.08 27.38
C VAL A 1204 -3.15 -0.98 28.16
N ASP A 1205 -1.96 -1.35 27.71
CA ASP A 1205 -1.10 -2.32 28.36
C ASP A 1205 0.10 -1.67 29.06
N MET A 1206 0.27 -1.98 30.34
CA MET A 1206 1.36 -1.50 31.19
C MET A 1206 2.16 -2.71 31.70
N PRO A 1207 3.15 -3.20 30.94
CA PRO A 1207 3.92 -4.39 31.30
C PRO A 1207 4.67 -4.22 32.62
N TYR A 1208 5.16 -3.02 32.92
CA TYR A 1208 5.72 -2.67 34.23
C TYR A 1208 4.81 -1.64 34.89
N ALA A 1209 3.94 -2.11 35.79
CA ALA A 1209 3.03 -1.24 36.53
C ALA A 1209 3.46 -1.14 38.00
N TYR A 1210 3.60 -2.26 38.71
CA TYR A 1210 3.95 -2.29 40.14
C TYR A 1210 5.25 -3.06 40.37
N VAL A 1211 6.18 -2.49 41.15
CA VAL A 1211 7.36 -3.20 41.62
C VAL A 1211 7.00 -4.04 42.85
N ILE A 1212 7.47 -5.29 42.91
CA ILE A 1212 7.19 -6.17 44.04
C ILE A 1212 8.32 -6.04 45.07
N TYR A 1213 7.97 -5.74 46.32
CA TYR A 1213 8.89 -5.70 47.45
C TYR A 1213 8.99 -7.09 48.07
N ASP A 1214 9.71 -8.00 47.41
CA ASP A 1214 10.07 -9.27 48.01
C ASP A 1214 11.37 -9.16 48.85
N HIS A 1215 11.70 -10.24 49.55
CA HIS A 1215 12.88 -10.28 50.43
C HIS A 1215 14.23 -10.22 49.68
N ALA A 1216 14.27 -10.50 48.37
CA ALA A 1216 15.51 -10.50 47.58
C ALA A 1216 15.76 -9.14 46.89
N ARG A 1217 14.71 -8.37 46.64
CA ARG A 1217 14.71 -7.09 45.92
C ARG A 1217 15.83 -6.16 46.36
N ALA A 1218 15.94 -5.87 47.66
CA ALA A 1218 16.87 -4.86 48.16
C ALA A 1218 18.34 -5.20 47.83
N ALA A 1219 18.71 -6.48 47.95
CA ALA A 1219 20.05 -6.94 47.60
C ALA A 1219 20.27 -6.85 46.08
N SER A 1220 19.34 -7.34 45.26
CA SER A 1220 19.45 -7.27 43.80
C SER A 1220 19.56 -5.84 43.28
N VAL A 1221 18.73 -4.92 43.78
CA VAL A 1221 18.77 -3.50 43.40
C VAL A 1221 20.11 -2.87 43.81
N ALA A 1222 20.63 -3.17 45.01
CA ALA A 1222 21.92 -2.66 45.47
C ALA A 1222 23.07 -3.13 44.57
N THR A 1223 23.11 -4.43 44.23
CA THR A 1223 24.12 -5.02 43.33
C THR A 1223 24.14 -4.33 41.97
N ILE A 1224 22.97 -4.17 41.33
CA ILE A 1224 22.87 -3.52 40.00
C ILE A 1224 23.21 -2.03 40.10
N ARG A 1225 22.68 -1.32 41.10
CA ARG A 1225 22.91 0.12 41.30
C ARG A 1225 24.38 0.44 41.50
N GLN A 1226 25.10 -0.34 42.30
CA GLN A 1226 26.52 -0.15 42.53
C GLN A 1226 27.33 -0.33 41.23
N TRP A 1227 27.00 -1.36 40.44
CA TRP A 1227 27.68 -1.65 39.19
C TRP A 1227 27.45 -0.57 38.11
N LEU A 1228 26.23 -0.05 38.00
CA LEU A 1228 25.87 1.03 37.07
C LEU A 1228 26.45 2.39 37.49
N ALA A 1229 26.43 2.71 38.79
CA ALA A 1229 26.98 3.96 39.31
C ALA A 1229 28.49 4.09 39.02
N ALA A 1230 29.25 3.00 39.12
CA ALA A 1230 30.67 2.96 38.76
C ALA A 1230 30.93 3.30 37.28
N ARG A 1231 29.91 3.23 36.41
CA ARG A 1231 29.97 3.51 34.97
C ARG A 1231 29.31 4.84 34.58
N GLY A 1232 28.97 5.68 35.57
CA GLY A 1232 28.37 6.99 35.32
C GLY A 1232 26.91 6.94 34.87
N ILE A 1233 26.20 5.85 35.20
CA ILE A 1233 24.77 5.68 34.94
C ILE A 1233 24.01 5.88 36.26
N VAL A 1234 23.16 6.90 36.29
CA VAL A 1234 22.31 7.26 37.43
C VAL A 1234 20.91 6.70 37.20
N LEU A 1235 20.45 5.88 38.15
CA LEU A 1235 19.08 5.37 38.17
C LEU A 1235 18.16 6.41 38.82
N ALA A 1236 17.03 6.71 38.19
CA ALA A 1236 16.05 7.64 38.73
C ALA A 1236 14.61 7.20 38.43
N GLY A 1237 13.74 7.28 39.43
CA GLY A 1237 12.30 7.08 39.25
C GLY A 1237 11.82 5.64 39.46
N ARG A 1238 10.49 5.46 39.39
CA ARG A 1238 9.75 4.25 39.82
C ARG A 1238 10.41 2.94 39.35
N TYR A 1239 10.64 2.81 38.05
CA TYR A 1239 11.08 1.55 37.46
C TYR A 1239 12.60 1.42 37.33
N SER A 1240 13.34 2.53 37.40
CA SER A 1240 14.80 2.50 37.31
C SER A 1240 15.44 2.27 38.67
N GLU A 1241 14.90 2.91 39.71
CA GLU A 1241 15.29 2.67 41.11
C GLU A 1241 14.62 1.43 41.70
N TRP A 1242 13.64 0.87 40.97
CA TRP A 1242 12.81 -0.25 41.38
C TRP A 1242 12.07 0.01 42.71
N GLU A 1243 11.51 1.21 42.84
CA GLU A 1243 10.79 1.71 44.02
C GLU A 1243 9.33 2.02 43.68
N TYR A 1244 8.42 1.89 44.64
CA TYR A 1244 7.03 2.28 44.45
C TYR A 1244 6.88 3.78 44.63
N TYR A 1245 6.78 4.52 43.51
CA TYR A 1245 6.63 5.98 43.47
C TYR A 1245 5.29 6.42 42.90
N ASN A 1246 4.77 7.52 43.46
CA ASN A 1246 3.75 8.35 42.82
C ASN A 1246 4.43 9.40 41.93
N SER A 1247 3.64 10.21 41.19
CA SER A 1247 4.18 11.20 40.25
C SER A 1247 5.03 12.28 40.93
N ASP A 1248 4.66 12.72 42.14
CA ASP A 1248 5.41 13.70 42.94
C ASP A 1248 6.83 13.20 43.27
N HIS A 1249 6.94 11.98 43.79
CA HIS A 1249 8.20 11.31 44.04
C HIS A 1249 9.00 11.09 42.75
N ALA A 1250 8.32 10.80 41.65
CA ALA A 1250 8.95 10.66 40.34
C ALA A 1250 9.58 11.98 39.86
N PHE A 1251 8.92 13.13 40.08
CA PHE A 1251 9.51 14.45 39.82
C PHE A 1251 10.71 14.70 40.73
N LEU A 1252 10.57 14.48 42.05
CA LEU A 1252 11.67 14.68 43.00
C LEU A 1252 12.89 13.80 42.67
N ALA A 1253 12.68 12.55 42.23
CA ALA A 1253 13.76 11.67 41.79
C ALA A 1253 14.51 12.25 40.57
N GLY A 1254 13.78 12.80 39.59
CA GLY A 1254 14.37 13.46 38.43
C GLY A 1254 15.20 14.69 38.82
N LYS A 1255 14.63 15.55 39.69
CA LYS A 1255 15.33 16.70 40.28
C LYS A 1255 16.61 16.31 40.99
N ARG A 1256 16.57 15.31 41.88
CA ARG A 1256 17.74 14.81 42.63
C ARG A 1256 18.83 14.28 41.69
N ALA A 1257 18.46 13.48 40.68
CA ALA A 1257 19.41 12.94 39.71
C ALA A 1257 20.12 14.05 38.92
N ALA A 1258 19.37 15.04 38.44
CA ALA A 1258 19.92 16.19 37.73
C ALA A 1258 20.87 17.03 38.61
N GLN A 1259 20.47 17.31 39.86
CA GLN A 1259 21.28 18.07 40.81
C GLN A 1259 22.58 17.35 41.16
N ALA A 1260 22.53 16.04 41.40
CA ALA A 1260 23.72 15.22 41.70
C ALA A 1260 24.74 15.28 40.54
N LEU A 1261 24.29 15.16 39.29
CA LEU A 1261 25.16 15.24 38.12
C LEU A 1261 25.73 16.65 37.90
N ARG A 1262 24.94 17.70 38.16
CA ARG A 1262 25.43 19.09 38.09
C ARG A 1262 26.49 19.39 39.15
N GLN A 1263 26.31 18.90 40.39
CA GLN A 1263 27.29 19.06 41.47
C GLN A 1263 28.58 18.30 41.16
N ALA A 1264 28.49 17.08 40.64
CA ALA A 1264 29.66 16.29 40.21
C ALA A 1264 30.45 16.99 39.09
N ARG A 1265 29.76 17.67 38.16
CA ARG A 1265 30.39 18.49 37.11
C ARG A 1265 31.13 19.70 37.68
N VAL A 1266 30.57 20.40 38.66
CA VAL A 1266 31.22 21.57 39.29
C VAL A 1266 32.45 21.14 40.11
N ALA A 1267 32.37 20.01 40.82
CA ALA A 1267 33.52 19.48 41.58
C ALA A 1267 34.68 18.99 40.68
N GLY A 1268 34.37 18.47 39.48
CA GLY A 1268 35.38 18.00 38.52
C GLY A 1268 36.17 19.09 37.79
N VAL A 1269 35.73 20.36 37.83
CA VAL A 1269 36.42 21.50 37.19
C VAL A 1269 37.55 22.07 38.08
N GLY A 1270 37.68 21.60 39.33
CA GLY A 1270 38.70 22.04 40.29
C GLY A 1270 39.92 21.13 40.46
N SER A 1271 40.10 20.08 39.66
CA SER A 1271 41.23 19.14 39.79
C SER A 1271 41.80 18.59 38.47
N ALA A 1272 41.68 19.37 37.38
CA ALA A 1272 42.35 19.09 36.11
C ALA A 1272 43.37 20.19 35.79
#